data_AF-A0A2W5X530-F1
#
_entry.id   AF-A0A2W5X530-F1
#
_cell.length_a   1.000
_cell.length_b   1.000
_cell.length_c   1.000
_cell.angle_alpha   90.00
_cell.angle_beta   90.00
_cell.angle_gamma   90.00
#
_symmetry.space_group_name_H-M   'P 1'
#
loop_
_entity.id
_entity.type
_entity.pdbx_description
1 polymer ?
#
loop_
_entity_poly.entity_id
_entity_poly.type
_entity_poly.pdbx_seq_one_letter_code
_entity_poly.pdbx_strand_id
1 'polypeptide(L)'
;MIRGVGLRSAIAVNVITMIGIGPLITIPLVVGKLHGSAALWGWFAGAIVALCDGLVWAELSSRFPGSGGTYVYLREAFGRERWGRLFAFLFNWQFIFYAPLLLASGYIGFVSYASYLWPAINTSWLTSDAVKIGLGILAITMLYRRITSVAKMSIVLCITAVVTLLVVIAASVPHFNPAQALSTDMHPNWTWAFLLAVGSSLYLTLYDYVGYADAALIGEEVENPKRVIPLSIVVSVLVVALLYVAMQYGVLGAVPWQHLLKLDSTAAQYVGTTVVLRSWGGVAAVIFTILVLVTAFASVYGNLLGFARVPFAAARDGNFFPVFRHLHPSGQFPDVALLVIGLASICASFFSLDTVIALLLAAIVLVQAVAQITAVFVLRVKGERAPFRMWLFPLPALVALVGWGFAFQSTGQLAMELSFAAVAVGVVLFLGLARVQRTWPFAAAIVAALCVVAPRTAGASYGHSAVVQQNGYPVFTVEQKPFFVYGAAFFYERLPRSRWKVSLEAYKSLGINTIDLYLIWNWHELSDDNFDFTGRTGPRRDLHYLLNLVHNMGFKTIIRPGPVIRNEWKNGGYPDWLLRRPEYNMPLHDILEGRYPATATLQNARSDDAAAEWMNNATHMKYATRWLRRALTEIKPWSGDVIAVALDDDQGAYIDNQTWPAPHFQAYVRYLDSVVHGVTGPGVPTFINTYQMKVTASSPVWAWGNWYQSDVESIGEHDRSQLEFSTALLQTQHKYPVMISEFQAGWLQGADEGAPRPADPANTELAIGTMLQMGAHGIVNFPVQDTMYPSGWEAPWTNVFYGWDAALSFQSARQARAVPTAKIGNFIRTYGAQLAQTHIAADMAILWSASRWATTNADFSSAAAATIAALQHCRVASITCALQDPAFTSQEERAHYGVVIDPHVAMSFPAFAQSQISGAQGNAALLVSNTNPRAGFLIVTNYSDRVQSLRSLRVRAFPALNGSHLVAKPRSTLLLPLGDAARSAPRFSQADARFGRRQAPADLPIGESQYLACRLCERYRPTDGATVRTGDFLQDGSQSVLMENAYVRLLVAPAAGGRALIFEDKRTGRNIIATVGALRDAVTDPPAASPRDYIARYTHPLNVGTFNRSYRTTVLSTRNPASVELSYDASDLALSPVHFNKKIVLVPGGPSFTVEYQANSASVDVISSLAARSANDFRARATVLTEGNAQAFNVDKAYALTSYIGVYDEKSDTLAAMWWRNKDLSAASVAMKRGAANVTLHVSPGRGAHVSFGSFPAASAAEARQRLQSLTGR
;
A
#
# COMPACT_ATOMS: atom_id res chain seq x y z
N MET A 1 4.43 -18.23 -9.60
CA MET A 1 4.62 -19.61 -10.10
C MET A 1 4.86 -20.55 -8.91
N ILE A 2 4.74 -21.88 -9.08
CA ILE A 2 4.99 -22.87 -8.00
C ILE A 2 6.51 -23.05 -7.86
N ARG A 3 7.05 -23.00 -6.63
CA ARG A 3 8.46 -23.36 -6.36
C ARG A 3 8.60 -24.88 -6.27
N GLY A 4 9.41 -25.48 -7.14
CA GLY A 4 9.62 -26.93 -7.21
C GLY A 4 10.93 -27.36 -7.87
N VAL A 5 11.82 -26.42 -8.21
CA VAL A 5 13.15 -26.71 -8.76
C VAL A 5 14.15 -26.65 -7.60
N GLY A 6 14.53 -27.82 -7.06
CA GLY A 6 15.59 -27.95 -6.07
C GLY A 6 17.01 -27.88 -6.69
N LEU A 7 18.04 -27.99 -5.86
CA LEU A 7 19.45 -27.84 -6.28
C LEU A 7 19.87 -28.79 -7.41
N ARG A 8 19.50 -30.08 -7.33
CA ARG A 8 19.86 -31.08 -8.35
C ARG A 8 19.24 -30.73 -9.71
N SER A 9 17.99 -30.30 -9.70
CA SER A 9 17.29 -29.89 -10.92
C SER A 9 17.85 -28.59 -11.48
N ALA A 10 18.23 -27.63 -10.64
CA ALA A 10 18.89 -26.40 -11.08
C ALA A 10 20.26 -26.66 -11.73
N ILE A 11 21.06 -27.57 -11.15
CA ILE A 11 22.32 -28.03 -11.77
C ILE A 11 22.04 -28.72 -13.10
N ALA A 12 21.06 -29.64 -13.14
CA ALA A 12 20.71 -30.33 -14.38
C ALA A 12 20.27 -29.37 -15.50
N VAL A 13 19.53 -28.30 -15.17
CA VAL A 13 19.13 -27.26 -16.13
C VAL A 13 20.33 -26.49 -16.69
N ASN A 14 21.30 -26.11 -15.87
CA ASN A 14 22.50 -25.42 -16.38
C ASN A 14 23.40 -26.39 -17.17
N VAL A 15 23.51 -27.65 -16.73
CA VAL A 15 24.38 -28.65 -17.38
C VAL A 15 23.84 -29.06 -18.75
N ILE A 16 22.52 -29.31 -18.88
CA ILE A 16 21.92 -29.71 -20.17
C ILE A 16 21.99 -28.59 -21.22
N THR A 17 21.96 -27.32 -20.82
CA THR A 17 22.04 -26.21 -21.78
C THR A 17 23.47 -25.98 -22.25
N MET A 18 24.47 -26.15 -21.38
CA MET A 18 25.89 -26.12 -21.76
C MET A 18 26.29 -27.35 -22.60
N ILE A 19 25.97 -28.58 -22.15
CA ILE A 19 26.34 -29.82 -22.85
C ILE A 19 25.38 -30.04 -24.03
N GLY A 20 25.68 -29.40 -25.15
CA GLY A 20 25.04 -29.61 -26.43
C GLY A 20 25.94 -30.28 -27.46
N ILE A 21 25.66 -30.05 -28.74
CA ILE A 21 26.51 -30.47 -29.85
C ILE A 21 27.86 -29.71 -29.89
N GLY A 22 27.89 -28.50 -29.29
CA GLY A 22 28.95 -27.51 -29.41
C GLY A 22 30.38 -28.07 -29.33
N PRO A 23 30.80 -28.66 -28.20
CA PRO A 23 32.18 -29.14 -28.04
C PRO A 23 32.60 -30.12 -29.14
N LEU A 24 31.67 -30.96 -29.60
CA LEU A 24 31.96 -31.99 -30.60
C LEU A 24 32.18 -31.41 -32.00
N ILE A 25 31.61 -30.24 -32.31
CA ILE A 25 31.79 -29.50 -33.58
C ILE A 25 32.87 -28.42 -33.48
N THR A 26 33.15 -27.88 -32.29
CA THR A 26 34.11 -26.80 -32.08
C THR A 26 35.53 -27.29 -31.79
N ILE A 27 35.74 -28.51 -31.31
CA ILE A 27 37.08 -29.09 -31.08
C ILE A 27 38.02 -28.86 -32.28
N PRO A 28 37.66 -29.21 -33.54
CA PRO A 28 38.51 -28.95 -34.70
C PRO A 28 38.79 -27.47 -34.92
N LEU A 29 37.82 -26.60 -34.67
CA LEU A 29 37.94 -25.15 -34.84
C LEU A 29 38.89 -24.54 -33.80
N VAL A 30 38.82 -25.01 -32.55
CA VAL A 30 39.74 -24.60 -31.47
C VAL A 30 41.14 -25.12 -31.77
N VAL A 31 41.28 -26.38 -32.20
CA VAL A 31 42.57 -26.95 -32.63
C VAL A 31 43.13 -26.23 -33.85
N GLY A 32 42.29 -25.78 -34.79
CA GLY A 32 42.70 -24.99 -35.94
C GLY A 32 43.29 -23.62 -35.57
N LYS A 33 42.89 -23.05 -34.41
CA LYS A 33 43.44 -21.79 -33.90
C LYS A 33 44.65 -21.98 -32.99
N LEU A 34 44.65 -23.05 -32.19
CA LEU A 34 45.60 -23.24 -31.10
C LEU A 34 46.59 -24.39 -31.29
N HIS A 35 46.48 -25.19 -32.36
CA HIS A 35 47.38 -26.28 -32.77
C HIS A 35 47.72 -27.28 -31.65
N GLY A 36 47.14 -28.48 -31.70
CA GLY A 36 47.47 -29.56 -30.76
C GLY A 36 47.15 -29.23 -29.30
N SER A 37 48.06 -29.52 -28.38
CA SER A 37 47.86 -29.39 -26.92
C SER A 37 47.60 -27.96 -26.42
N ALA A 38 48.00 -26.94 -27.18
CA ALA A 38 47.68 -25.56 -26.84
C ALA A 38 46.16 -25.27 -26.87
N ALA A 39 45.36 -26.08 -27.56
CA ALA A 39 43.89 -26.01 -27.53
C ALA A 39 43.31 -26.15 -26.10
N LEU A 40 43.99 -26.88 -25.20
CA LEU A 40 43.58 -27.03 -23.80
C LEU A 40 43.52 -25.67 -23.08
N TRP A 41 44.44 -24.75 -23.41
CA TRP A 41 44.45 -23.41 -22.83
C TRP A 41 43.25 -22.56 -23.27
N GLY A 42 42.73 -22.78 -24.48
CA GLY A 42 41.48 -22.15 -24.93
C GLY A 42 40.28 -22.57 -24.09
N TRP A 43 40.20 -23.86 -23.74
CA TRP A 43 39.15 -24.41 -22.88
C TRP A 43 39.27 -23.91 -21.43
N PHE A 44 40.49 -23.90 -20.88
CA PHE A 44 40.73 -23.32 -19.55
C PHE A 44 40.37 -21.84 -19.49
N ALA A 45 40.77 -21.06 -20.50
CA ALA A 45 40.45 -19.64 -20.57
C ALA A 45 38.93 -19.42 -20.66
N GLY A 46 38.22 -20.20 -21.48
CA GLY A 46 36.76 -20.17 -21.56
C GLY A 46 36.09 -20.50 -20.22
N ALA A 47 36.55 -21.55 -19.53
CA ALA A 47 36.04 -21.93 -18.22
C ALA A 47 36.27 -20.87 -17.14
N ILE A 48 37.45 -20.23 -17.13
CA ILE A 48 37.77 -19.15 -16.19
C ILE A 48 36.83 -17.96 -16.41
N VAL A 49 36.65 -17.53 -17.66
CA VAL A 49 35.77 -16.40 -17.99
C VAL A 49 34.32 -16.74 -17.66
N ALA A 50 33.84 -17.94 -18.00
CA ALA A 50 32.49 -18.41 -17.67
C ALA A 50 32.25 -18.49 -16.16
N LEU A 51 33.21 -18.96 -15.37
CA LEU A 51 33.11 -18.98 -13.90
C LEU A 51 33.06 -17.57 -13.32
N CYS A 52 33.91 -16.67 -13.83
CA CYS A 52 33.95 -15.28 -13.40
C CYS A 52 32.64 -14.54 -13.68
N ASP A 53 32.08 -14.69 -14.88
CA ASP A 53 30.76 -14.14 -15.21
C ASP A 53 29.65 -14.86 -14.43
N GLY A 54 29.78 -16.18 -14.22
CA GLY A 54 28.90 -16.96 -13.35
C GLY A 54 28.82 -16.41 -11.92
N LEU A 55 29.92 -15.87 -11.38
CA LEU A 55 29.92 -15.20 -10.07
C LEU A 55 29.17 -13.85 -10.09
N VAL A 56 29.21 -13.12 -11.21
CA VAL A 56 28.40 -11.91 -11.43
C VAL A 56 26.91 -12.28 -11.41
N TRP A 57 26.53 -13.32 -12.14
CA TRP A 57 25.18 -13.89 -12.12
C TRP A 57 24.77 -14.38 -10.73
N ALA A 58 25.65 -15.07 -10.01
CA ALA A 58 25.38 -15.58 -8.67
C ALA A 58 25.09 -14.46 -7.67
N GLU A 59 25.86 -13.37 -7.70
CA GLU A 59 25.62 -12.22 -6.82
C GLU A 59 24.30 -11.51 -7.16
N LEU A 60 24.05 -11.21 -8.43
CA LEU A 60 22.82 -10.52 -8.86
C LEU A 60 21.55 -11.36 -8.66
N SER A 61 21.60 -12.65 -8.99
CA SER A 61 20.47 -13.58 -8.79
C SER A 61 20.14 -13.79 -7.32
N SER A 62 21.15 -13.79 -6.44
CA SER A 62 20.92 -13.87 -4.99
C SER A 62 20.26 -12.61 -4.44
N ARG A 63 20.54 -11.44 -5.04
CA ARG A 63 19.93 -10.14 -4.68
C ARG A 63 18.50 -10.04 -5.19
N PHE A 64 18.28 -10.39 -6.46
CA PHE A 64 17.00 -10.21 -7.14
C PHE A 64 16.45 -11.56 -7.66
N PRO A 65 15.99 -12.45 -6.77
CA PRO A 65 15.43 -13.74 -7.17
C PRO A 65 14.04 -13.56 -7.79
N GLY A 66 14.00 -13.34 -9.10
CA GLY A 66 12.79 -13.22 -9.91
C GLY A 66 12.96 -13.90 -11.27
N SER A 67 11.87 -14.09 -12.00
CA SER A 67 11.93 -14.68 -13.34
C SER A 67 12.34 -13.61 -14.36
N GLY A 68 13.24 -13.98 -15.28
CA GLY A 68 13.76 -13.08 -16.33
C GLY A 68 15.25 -12.73 -16.20
N GLY A 69 15.95 -13.17 -15.14
CA GLY A 69 17.40 -13.01 -14.99
C GLY A 69 17.90 -11.58 -15.20
N THR A 70 18.81 -11.38 -16.17
CA THR A 70 19.42 -10.08 -16.52
C THR A 70 18.40 -8.95 -16.70
N TYR A 71 17.21 -9.24 -17.25
CA TYR A 71 16.13 -8.24 -17.35
C TYR A 71 15.83 -7.59 -16.00
N VAL A 72 15.68 -8.41 -14.95
CA VAL A 72 15.39 -7.93 -13.60
C VAL A 72 16.62 -7.20 -13.05
N TYR A 73 17.82 -7.74 -13.26
CA TYR A 73 19.05 -7.19 -12.68
C TYR A 73 19.34 -5.77 -13.20
N LEU A 74 19.25 -5.57 -14.51
CA LEU A 74 19.47 -4.25 -15.12
C LEU A 74 18.38 -3.26 -14.72
N ARG A 75 17.12 -3.71 -14.65
CA ARG A 75 16.00 -2.86 -14.23
C ARG A 75 16.17 -2.36 -12.79
N GLU A 76 16.52 -3.23 -11.86
CA GLU A 76 16.71 -2.85 -10.46
C GLU A 76 18.00 -2.03 -10.26
N ALA A 77 19.12 -2.43 -10.87
CA ALA A 77 20.41 -1.77 -10.67
C ALA A 77 20.43 -0.32 -11.16
N PHE A 78 19.83 -0.05 -12.33
CA PHE A 78 19.81 1.28 -12.96
C PHE A 78 18.51 2.06 -12.73
N GLY A 79 17.62 1.55 -11.86
CA GLY A 79 16.37 2.20 -11.46
C GLY A 79 15.20 1.94 -12.42
N ARG A 80 14.08 1.44 -11.86
CA ARG A 80 12.90 0.94 -12.61
C ARG A 80 12.30 1.94 -13.61
N GLU A 81 12.31 3.23 -13.28
CA GLU A 81 11.68 4.30 -14.08
C GLU A 81 12.68 5.23 -14.78
N ARG A 82 13.95 4.84 -14.87
CA ARG A 82 15.02 5.61 -15.53
C ARG A 82 15.76 4.73 -16.54
N TRP A 83 17.09 4.81 -16.55
CA TRP A 83 17.99 3.98 -17.36
C TRP A 83 17.75 2.48 -17.22
N GLY A 84 17.28 2.00 -16.05
CA GLY A 84 16.90 0.61 -15.86
C GLY A 84 15.80 0.14 -16.81
N ARG A 85 14.89 1.03 -17.22
CA ARG A 85 13.84 0.69 -18.21
C ARG A 85 14.41 0.50 -19.62
N LEU A 86 15.37 1.36 -20.01
CA LEU A 86 16.09 1.23 -21.28
C LEU A 86 16.94 -0.04 -21.31
N PHE A 87 17.80 -0.26 -20.33
CA PHE A 87 18.68 -1.44 -20.30
C PHE A 87 17.88 -2.76 -20.23
N ALA A 88 16.77 -2.77 -19.49
CA ALA A 88 15.85 -3.89 -19.45
C ALA A 88 15.17 -4.13 -20.81
N PHE A 89 14.75 -3.07 -21.52
CA PHE A 89 14.20 -3.18 -22.87
C PHE A 89 15.25 -3.67 -23.87
N LEU A 90 16.45 -3.07 -23.87
CA LEU A 90 17.55 -3.44 -24.76
C LEU A 90 17.97 -4.89 -24.57
N PHE A 91 18.01 -5.38 -23.33
CA PHE A 91 18.27 -6.79 -23.06
C PHE A 91 17.21 -7.68 -23.72
N ASN A 92 15.92 -7.42 -23.50
CA ASN A 92 14.85 -8.21 -24.13
C ASN A 92 14.83 -8.10 -25.66
N TRP A 93 15.14 -6.91 -26.18
CA TRP A 93 15.27 -6.67 -27.61
C TRP A 93 16.38 -7.53 -28.22
N GLN A 94 17.59 -7.49 -27.66
CA GLN A 94 18.69 -8.35 -28.10
C GLN A 94 18.40 -9.84 -27.88
N PHE A 95 17.73 -10.18 -26.77
CA PHE A 95 17.34 -11.54 -26.42
C PHE A 95 16.54 -12.22 -27.54
N ILE A 96 15.62 -11.49 -28.16
CA ILE A 96 14.82 -12.02 -29.27
C ILE A 96 15.66 -12.33 -30.52
N PHE A 97 16.85 -11.74 -30.68
CA PHE A 97 17.74 -12.06 -31.80
C PHE A 97 18.70 -13.20 -31.47
N TYR A 98 19.37 -13.15 -30.32
CA TYR A 98 20.41 -14.13 -30.03
C TYR A 98 19.87 -15.45 -29.48
N ALA A 99 18.73 -15.47 -28.79
CA ALA A 99 18.13 -16.72 -28.31
C ALA A 99 17.78 -17.67 -29.48
N PRO A 100 17.17 -17.19 -30.59
CA PRO A 100 17.02 -17.99 -31.81
C PRO A 100 18.33 -18.49 -32.42
N LEU A 101 19.39 -17.68 -32.43
CA LEU A 101 20.69 -18.05 -32.97
C LEU A 101 21.32 -19.21 -32.17
N LEU A 102 21.22 -19.18 -30.84
CA LEU A 102 21.69 -20.28 -29.99
C LEU A 102 20.94 -21.58 -30.26
N LEU A 103 19.62 -21.51 -30.47
CA LEU A 103 18.82 -22.71 -30.80
C LEU A 103 19.12 -23.21 -32.22
N ALA A 104 19.34 -22.30 -33.17
CA ALA A 104 19.67 -22.60 -34.55
C ALA A 104 20.99 -23.36 -34.69
N SER A 105 22.01 -23.01 -33.90
CA SER A 105 23.29 -23.73 -33.91
C SER A 105 23.12 -25.21 -33.50
N GLY A 106 22.19 -25.49 -32.58
CA GLY A 106 21.80 -26.86 -32.22
C GLY A 106 21.17 -27.62 -33.38
N TYR A 107 20.32 -26.99 -34.19
CA TYR A 107 19.74 -27.60 -35.39
C TYR A 107 20.78 -27.88 -36.48
N ILE A 108 21.67 -26.90 -36.72
CA ILE A 108 22.75 -27.03 -37.71
C ILE A 108 23.71 -28.15 -37.30
N GLY A 109 24.13 -28.17 -36.02
CA GLY A 109 25.00 -29.21 -35.50
C GLY A 109 24.35 -30.60 -35.47
N PHE A 110 23.06 -30.69 -35.17
CA PHE A 110 22.30 -31.95 -35.27
C PHE A 110 22.35 -32.50 -36.69
N VAL A 111 22.04 -31.66 -37.68
CA VAL A 111 22.05 -32.06 -39.10
C VAL A 111 23.47 -32.41 -39.56
N SER A 112 24.47 -31.65 -39.13
CA SER A 112 25.88 -31.95 -39.38
C SER A 112 26.21 -33.36 -38.92
N TYR A 113 25.89 -33.76 -37.68
CA TYR A 113 26.16 -35.11 -37.18
C TYR A 113 25.25 -36.20 -37.77
N ALA A 114 23.99 -35.87 -38.10
CA ALA A 114 23.03 -36.83 -38.66
C ALA A 114 23.46 -37.32 -40.05
N SER A 115 24.22 -36.50 -40.78
CA SER A 115 24.78 -36.89 -42.08
C SER A 115 25.75 -38.08 -42.02
N TYR A 116 26.29 -38.43 -40.85
CA TYR A 116 27.05 -39.68 -40.68
C TYR A 116 26.16 -40.92 -40.85
N LEU A 117 24.91 -40.87 -40.36
CA LEU A 117 23.94 -41.96 -40.46
C LEU A 117 23.17 -41.93 -41.78
N TRP A 118 22.89 -40.72 -42.27
CA TRP A 118 22.16 -40.49 -43.51
C TRP A 118 22.90 -39.49 -44.40
N PRO A 119 23.90 -39.95 -45.19
CA PRO A 119 24.76 -39.07 -46.00
C PRO A 119 24.01 -38.20 -47.01
N ALA A 120 22.82 -38.64 -47.46
CA ALA A 120 22.00 -37.89 -48.41
C ALA A 120 21.59 -36.49 -47.87
N ILE A 121 21.55 -36.32 -46.54
CA ILE A 121 21.28 -35.04 -45.88
C ILE A 121 22.26 -33.93 -46.34
N ASN A 122 23.54 -34.26 -46.53
CA ASN A 122 24.55 -33.28 -46.97
C ASN A 122 24.52 -33.03 -48.48
N THR A 123 23.90 -33.92 -49.26
CA THR A 123 23.86 -33.81 -50.73
C THR A 123 22.71 -32.95 -51.25
N SER A 124 21.65 -32.75 -50.44
CA SER A 124 20.48 -31.98 -50.83
C SER A 124 20.11 -30.97 -49.75
N TRP A 125 20.20 -29.68 -50.10
CA TRP A 125 19.82 -28.57 -49.22
C TRP A 125 18.36 -28.70 -48.75
N LEU A 126 17.46 -29.20 -49.61
CA LEU A 126 16.06 -29.49 -49.26
C LEU A 126 15.94 -30.50 -48.11
N THR A 127 16.74 -31.58 -48.15
CA THR A 127 16.72 -32.60 -47.10
C THR A 127 17.32 -32.10 -45.80
N SER A 128 18.41 -31.32 -45.87
CA SER A 128 19.03 -30.66 -44.73
C SER A 128 18.04 -29.74 -44.02
N ASP A 129 17.39 -28.85 -44.77
CA ASP A 129 16.47 -27.86 -44.22
C ASP A 129 15.17 -28.50 -43.70
N ALA A 130 14.65 -29.54 -44.36
CA ALA A 130 13.50 -30.29 -43.88
C ALA A 130 13.75 -30.92 -42.50
N VAL A 131 14.95 -31.47 -42.26
CA VAL A 131 15.33 -32.04 -40.95
C VAL A 131 15.42 -30.94 -39.88
N LYS A 132 16.02 -29.78 -40.20
CA LYS A 132 16.09 -28.63 -39.26
C LYS A 132 14.69 -28.15 -38.86
N ILE A 133 13.81 -27.97 -39.85
CA ILE A 133 12.41 -27.56 -39.64
C ILE A 133 11.67 -28.58 -38.78
N GLY A 134 11.78 -29.87 -39.12
CA GLY A 134 11.16 -30.96 -38.36
C GLY A 134 11.62 -30.99 -36.90
N LEU A 135 12.91 -30.78 -36.66
CA LEU A 135 13.49 -30.74 -35.32
C LEU A 135 12.98 -29.55 -34.49
N GLY A 136 12.88 -28.37 -35.10
CA GLY A 136 12.31 -27.18 -34.46
C GLY A 136 10.83 -27.35 -34.12
N ILE A 137 10.03 -27.87 -35.06
CA ILE A 137 8.60 -28.17 -34.83
C ILE A 137 8.45 -29.21 -33.71
N LEU A 138 9.29 -30.24 -33.70
CA LEU A 138 9.30 -31.26 -32.65
C LEU A 138 9.59 -30.64 -31.27
N ALA A 139 10.60 -29.76 -31.17
CA ALA A 139 10.92 -29.07 -29.93
C ALA A 139 9.75 -28.21 -29.42
N ILE A 140 9.13 -27.41 -30.31
CA ILE A 140 7.95 -26.59 -29.98
C ILE A 140 6.79 -27.48 -29.52
N THR A 141 6.48 -28.54 -30.26
CA THR A 141 5.37 -29.46 -29.98
C THR A 141 5.57 -30.19 -28.65
N MET A 142 6.81 -30.59 -28.34
CA MET A 142 7.13 -31.22 -27.06
C MET A 142 7.03 -30.23 -25.89
N LEU A 143 7.30 -28.94 -26.10
CA LEU A 143 7.17 -27.90 -25.07
C LEU A 143 5.77 -27.31 -24.95
N TYR A 144 4.85 -27.58 -25.89
CA TYR A 144 3.45 -27.14 -25.86
C TYR A 144 2.60 -27.94 -24.85
N ARG A 145 3.09 -28.09 -23.62
CA ARG A 145 2.47 -28.86 -22.53
C ARG A 145 2.82 -28.27 -21.17
N ARG A 146 2.22 -28.79 -20.11
CA ARG A 146 2.47 -28.33 -18.73
C ARG A 146 3.91 -28.60 -18.29
N ILE A 147 4.48 -27.62 -17.59
CA ILE A 147 5.89 -27.61 -17.15
C ILE A 147 6.29 -28.79 -16.24
N THR A 148 5.38 -29.31 -15.43
CA THR A 148 5.68 -30.37 -14.45
C THR A 148 6.12 -31.68 -15.13
N SER A 149 5.63 -31.95 -16.34
CA SER A 149 6.06 -33.08 -17.17
C SER A 149 7.41 -32.82 -17.84
N VAL A 150 7.74 -31.56 -18.10
CA VAL A 150 8.96 -31.11 -18.80
C VAL A 150 10.21 -31.24 -17.92
N ALA A 151 10.10 -30.98 -16.61
CA ALA A 151 11.22 -31.07 -15.68
C ALA A 151 11.79 -32.51 -15.57
N LYS A 152 10.93 -33.54 -15.60
CA LYS A 152 11.37 -34.95 -15.57
C LYS A 152 12.12 -35.34 -16.85
N MET A 153 11.62 -34.91 -18.01
CA MET A 153 12.28 -35.15 -19.30
C MET A 153 13.66 -34.46 -19.35
N SER A 154 13.79 -33.27 -18.76
CA SER A 154 15.06 -32.53 -18.71
C SER A 154 16.15 -33.27 -17.93
N ILE A 155 15.81 -34.01 -16.87
CA ILE A 155 16.79 -34.83 -16.13
C ILE A 155 17.29 -36.00 -16.98
N VAL A 156 16.39 -36.71 -17.66
CA VAL A 156 16.77 -37.86 -18.52
C VAL A 156 17.66 -37.40 -19.68
N LEU A 157 17.30 -36.28 -20.30
CA LEU A 157 18.09 -35.66 -21.37
C LEU A 157 19.46 -35.17 -20.85
N CYS A 158 19.52 -34.61 -19.65
CA CYS A 158 20.78 -34.21 -19.00
C CYS A 158 21.69 -35.41 -18.73
N ILE A 159 21.15 -36.52 -18.23
CA ILE A 159 21.93 -37.75 -18.01
C ILE A 159 22.49 -38.25 -19.34
N THR A 160 21.68 -38.23 -20.40
CA THR A 160 22.10 -38.63 -21.75
C THR A 160 23.24 -37.76 -22.28
N ALA A 161 23.16 -36.44 -22.07
CA ALA A 161 24.19 -35.49 -22.46
C ALA A 161 25.54 -35.77 -21.76
N VAL A 162 25.51 -35.97 -20.44
CA VAL A 162 26.72 -36.30 -19.65
C VAL A 162 27.28 -37.65 -20.06
N VAL A 163 26.44 -38.68 -20.25
CA VAL A 163 26.85 -40.01 -20.71
C VAL A 163 27.53 -39.93 -22.08
N THR A 164 27.03 -39.10 -22.99
CA THR A 164 27.63 -38.90 -24.31
C THR A 164 29.08 -38.42 -24.20
N LEU A 165 29.38 -37.42 -23.37
CA LEU A 165 30.75 -36.97 -23.17
C LEU A 165 31.63 -38.04 -22.51
N LEU A 166 31.10 -38.72 -21.49
CA LEU A 166 31.83 -39.79 -20.79
C LEU A 166 32.17 -40.96 -21.74
N VAL A 167 31.30 -41.28 -22.70
CA VAL A 167 31.56 -42.30 -23.72
C VAL A 167 32.73 -41.89 -24.61
N VAL A 168 32.82 -40.64 -25.06
CA VAL A 168 33.98 -40.17 -25.85
C VAL A 168 35.27 -40.22 -25.03
N ILE A 169 35.22 -39.76 -23.78
CA ILE A 169 36.37 -39.79 -22.87
C ILE A 169 36.83 -41.25 -22.66
N ALA A 170 35.91 -42.16 -22.37
CA ALA A 170 36.22 -43.58 -22.19
C ALA A 170 36.75 -44.23 -23.48
N ALA A 171 36.15 -43.91 -24.64
CA ALA A 171 36.59 -44.40 -25.94
C ALA A 171 37.97 -43.86 -26.34
N SER A 172 38.44 -42.77 -25.76
CA SER A 172 39.79 -42.27 -26.02
C SER A 172 40.90 -43.09 -25.35
N VAL A 173 40.58 -43.86 -24.30
CA VAL A 173 41.56 -44.59 -23.47
C VAL A 173 42.28 -45.74 -24.21
N PRO A 174 41.62 -46.64 -24.97
CA PRO A 174 42.27 -47.82 -25.54
C PRO A 174 43.41 -47.53 -26.52
N HIS A 175 43.36 -46.38 -27.21
CA HIS A 175 44.38 -45.94 -28.17
C HIS A 175 45.03 -44.61 -27.76
N PHE A 176 45.04 -44.31 -26.46
CA PHE A 176 45.56 -43.05 -25.96
C PHE A 176 47.09 -42.98 -26.05
N ASN A 177 47.61 -41.98 -26.75
CA ASN A 177 49.05 -41.68 -26.78
C ASN A 177 49.33 -40.33 -26.07
N PRO A 178 49.98 -40.34 -24.89
CA PRO A 178 50.30 -39.11 -24.15
C PRO A 178 51.23 -38.14 -24.90
N ALA A 179 52.21 -38.66 -25.65
CA ALA A 179 53.13 -37.84 -26.43
C ALA A 179 52.40 -37.12 -27.57
N GLN A 180 51.41 -37.78 -28.18
CA GLN A 180 50.54 -37.18 -29.17
C GLN A 180 49.61 -36.13 -28.55
N ALA A 181 48.97 -36.46 -27.41
CA ALA A 181 48.04 -35.57 -26.72
C ALA A 181 48.68 -34.25 -26.30
N LEU A 182 49.98 -34.27 -25.96
CA LEU A 182 50.77 -33.12 -25.56
C LEU A 182 51.53 -32.45 -26.71
N SER A 183 51.50 -33.04 -27.92
CA SER A 183 52.16 -32.46 -29.10
C SER A 183 51.49 -31.15 -29.53
N THR A 184 52.30 -30.16 -29.88
CA THR A 184 51.86 -28.86 -30.40
C THR A 184 53.01 -28.21 -31.15
N ASP A 185 52.69 -27.51 -32.24
CA ASP A 185 53.64 -26.63 -32.93
C ASP A 185 53.61 -25.20 -32.35
N MET A 186 52.67 -24.92 -31.43
CA MET A 186 52.49 -23.64 -30.75
C MET A 186 52.58 -23.81 -29.23
N HIS A 187 53.82 -23.77 -28.72
CA HIS A 187 54.07 -23.95 -27.29
C HIS A 187 53.56 -22.77 -26.43
N PRO A 188 53.06 -23.03 -25.21
CA PRO A 188 52.57 -22.01 -24.28
C PRO A 188 53.75 -21.22 -23.66
N ASN A 189 54.33 -20.32 -24.45
CA ASN A 189 55.47 -19.49 -24.08
C ASN A 189 55.07 -18.14 -23.43
N TRP A 190 53.78 -17.95 -23.15
CA TRP A 190 53.20 -16.73 -22.55
C TRP A 190 53.54 -15.43 -23.29
N THR A 191 53.86 -15.51 -24.58
CA THR A 191 54.06 -14.33 -25.43
C THR A 191 52.72 -13.68 -25.79
N TRP A 192 52.76 -12.41 -26.20
CA TRP A 192 51.56 -11.72 -26.70
C TRP A 192 50.90 -12.47 -27.87
N ALA A 193 51.68 -13.05 -28.77
CA ALA A 193 51.13 -13.85 -29.88
C ALA A 193 50.33 -15.07 -29.37
N PHE A 194 50.87 -15.80 -28.39
CA PHE A 194 50.16 -16.91 -27.77
C PHE A 194 48.91 -16.46 -27.02
N LEU A 195 48.98 -15.37 -26.25
CA LEU A 195 47.82 -14.80 -25.55
C LEU A 195 46.72 -14.33 -26.51
N LEU A 196 47.10 -13.71 -27.64
CA LEU A 196 46.17 -13.33 -28.70
C LEU A 196 45.54 -14.56 -29.36
N ALA A 197 46.30 -15.63 -29.57
CA ALA A 197 45.79 -16.89 -30.11
C ALA A 197 44.78 -17.56 -29.16
N VAL A 198 45.10 -17.64 -27.86
CA VAL A 198 44.20 -18.13 -26.81
C VAL A 198 42.94 -17.27 -26.77
N GLY A 199 43.10 -15.95 -26.78
CA GLY A 199 41.98 -15.03 -26.85
C GLY A 199 41.12 -15.27 -28.10
N SER A 200 41.72 -15.50 -29.27
CA SER A 200 40.97 -15.68 -30.53
C SER A 200 40.14 -16.95 -30.56
N SER A 201 40.44 -17.90 -29.67
CA SER A 201 39.69 -19.14 -29.45
C SER A 201 38.59 -18.98 -28.40
N LEU A 202 38.63 -17.92 -27.57
CA LEU A 202 37.67 -17.70 -26.48
C LEU A 202 36.24 -17.64 -26.97
N TYR A 203 35.97 -17.06 -28.14
CA TYR A 203 34.59 -16.99 -28.61
C TYR A 203 34.05 -18.39 -28.98
N LEU A 204 34.89 -19.32 -29.43
CA LEU A 204 34.46 -20.70 -29.67
C LEU A 204 34.24 -21.45 -28.35
N THR A 205 35.17 -21.34 -27.41
CA THR A 205 35.05 -22.06 -26.13
C THR A 205 34.00 -21.46 -25.21
N LEU A 206 33.79 -20.13 -25.25
CA LEU A 206 32.69 -19.48 -24.52
C LEU A 206 31.33 -19.87 -25.08
N TYR A 207 31.19 -20.01 -26.41
CA TYR A 207 29.96 -20.54 -27.01
C TYR A 207 29.57 -21.89 -26.40
N ASP A 208 30.54 -22.77 -26.16
CA ASP A 208 30.30 -24.09 -25.56
C ASP A 208 29.97 -24.05 -24.06
N TYR A 209 30.34 -22.97 -23.36
CA TYR A 209 29.98 -22.75 -21.96
C TYR A 209 28.69 -21.94 -21.77
N VAL A 210 28.11 -21.32 -22.81
CA VAL A 210 26.85 -20.58 -22.67
C VAL A 210 25.75 -21.52 -22.13
N GLY A 211 25.04 -21.07 -21.10
CA GLY A 211 24.00 -21.85 -20.41
C GLY A 211 24.23 -22.03 -18.90
N TYR A 212 25.42 -21.66 -18.40
CA TYR A 212 25.77 -21.80 -16.97
C TYR A 212 24.85 -21.07 -15.98
N ALA A 213 24.01 -20.13 -16.43
CA ALA A 213 23.15 -19.30 -15.60
C ALA A 213 21.65 -19.45 -15.88
N ASP A 214 21.21 -20.43 -16.67
CA ASP A 214 19.80 -20.55 -17.09
C ASP A 214 18.83 -20.81 -15.94
N ALA A 215 19.29 -21.46 -14.85
CA ALA A 215 18.53 -21.58 -13.61
C ALA A 215 18.12 -20.22 -13.01
N ALA A 216 18.87 -19.16 -13.30
CA ALA A 216 18.55 -17.80 -12.86
C ALA A 216 17.38 -17.18 -13.64
N LEU A 217 17.09 -17.64 -14.87
CA LEU A 217 15.95 -17.19 -15.68
C LEU A 217 14.62 -17.64 -15.08
N ILE A 218 14.62 -18.77 -14.37
CA ILE A 218 13.46 -19.39 -13.72
C ILE A 218 13.43 -19.18 -12.20
N GLY A 219 14.03 -18.10 -11.70
CA GLY A 219 14.24 -17.87 -10.27
C GLY A 219 12.97 -17.88 -9.39
N GLU A 220 11.78 -17.62 -9.93
CA GLU A 220 10.52 -17.75 -9.16
C GLU A 220 10.11 -19.20 -8.89
N GLU A 221 10.62 -20.16 -9.66
CA GLU A 221 10.32 -21.60 -9.57
C GLU A 221 11.37 -22.38 -8.75
N VAL A 222 12.52 -21.74 -8.46
CA VAL A 222 13.62 -22.32 -7.69
C VAL A 222 13.34 -22.28 -6.18
N GLU A 223 13.62 -23.39 -5.50
CA GLU A 223 13.56 -23.49 -4.05
C GLU A 223 14.76 -22.76 -3.42
N ASN A 224 14.52 -21.89 -2.43
CA ASN A 224 15.56 -21.08 -1.78
C ASN A 224 16.55 -20.44 -2.78
N PRO A 225 16.07 -19.58 -3.70
CA PRO A 225 16.83 -19.10 -4.85
C PRO A 225 18.10 -18.33 -4.46
N LYS A 226 18.11 -17.72 -3.26
CA LYS A 226 19.26 -16.99 -2.71
C LYS A 226 20.50 -17.87 -2.47
N ARG A 227 20.33 -19.18 -2.29
CA ARG A 227 21.43 -20.14 -2.10
C ARG A 227 21.56 -21.11 -3.26
N VAL A 228 20.43 -21.61 -3.77
CA VAL A 228 20.43 -22.65 -4.80
C VAL A 228 20.94 -22.15 -6.14
N ILE A 229 20.54 -20.94 -6.57
CA ILE A 229 20.99 -20.40 -7.86
C ILE A 229 22.51 -20.17 -7.87
N PRO A 230 23.10 -19.43 -6.89
CA PRO A 230 24.56 -19.27 -6.81
C PRO A 230 25.34 -20.60 -6.84
N LEU A 231 24.90 -21.58 -6.04
CA LEU A 231 25.58 -22.86 -5.94
C LEU A 231 25.45 -23.66 -7.24
N SER A 232 24.26 -23.63 -7.87
CA SER A 232 24.04 -24.33 -9.14
C SER A 232 24.92 -23.79 -10.27
N ILE A 233 25.15 -22.47 -10.34
CA ILE A 233 26.00 -21.86 -11.36
C ILE A 233 27.44 -22.34 -11.20
N VAL A 234 28.01 -22.17 -10.01
CA VAL A 234 29.43 -22.53 -9.74
C VAL A 234 29.67 -24.02 -9.96
N VAL A 235 28.83 -24.90 -9.42
CA VAL A 235 28.99 -26.35 -9.56
C VAL A 235 28.87 -26.79 -11.02
N SER A 236 27.92 -26.22 -11.78
CA SER A 236 27.71 -26.62 -13.17
C SER A 236 28.89 -26.24 -14.04
N VAL A 237 29.44 -25.02 -13.90
CA VAL A 237 30.62 -24.57 -14.65
C VAL A 237 31.82 -25.48 -14.37
N LEU A 238 32.08 -25.81 -13.10
CA LEU A 238 33.22 -26.66 -12.73
C LEU A 238 33.11 -28.09 -13.28
N VAL A 239 31.90 -28.68 -13.23
CA VAL A 239 31.66 -30.03 -13.77
C VAL A 239 31.85 -30.05 -15.28
N VAL A 240 31.25 -29.09 -16.01
CA VAL A 240 31.37 -29.04 -17.47
C VAL A 240 32.79 -28.70 -17.91
N ALA A 241 33.49 -27.80 -17.19
CA ALA A 241 34.88 -27.50 -17.46
C ALA A 241 35.79 -28.73 -17.37
N LEU A 242 35.61 -29.54 -16.31
CA LEU A 242 36.34 -30.79 -16.17
C LEU A 242 36.06 -31.75 -17.33
N LEU A 243 34.79 -31.91 -17.72
CA LEU A 243 34.40 -32.81 -18.80
C LEU A 243 34.95 -32.37 -20.17
N TYR A 244 34.88 -31.09 -20.50
CA TYR A 244 35.36 -30.56 -21.78
C TYR A 244 36.87 -30.64 -21.91
N VAL A 245 37.61 -30.28 -20.85
CA VAL A 245 39.07 -30.41 -20.85
C VAL A 245 39.50 -31.87 -20.94
N ALA A 246 38.85 -32.77 -20.17
CA ALA A 246 39.13 -34.20 -20.23
C ALA A 246 38.84 -34.78 -21.62
N MET A 247 37.72 -34.38 -22.24
CA MET A 247 37.35 -34.79 -23.59
C MET A 247 38.36 -34.28 -24.63
N GLN A 248 38.72 -32.99 -24.61
CA GLN A 248 39.71 -32.44 -25.54
C GLN A 248 41.06 -33.15 -25.41
N TYR A 249 41.52 -33.42 -24.18
CA TYR A 249 42.74 -34.15 -23.92
C TYR A 249 42.67 -35.59 -24.48
N GLY A 250 41.57 -36.29 -24.21
CA GLY A 250 41.29 -37.63 -24.75
C GLY A 250 41.33 -37.67 -26.28
N VAL A 251 40.61 -36.75 -26.93
CA VAL A 251 40.54 -36.64 -28.39
C VAL A 251 41.93 -36.43 -29.00
N LEU A 252 42.74 -35.52 -28.46
CA LEU A 252 44.11 -35.25 -28.93
C LEU A 252 45.03 -36.47 -28.77
N GLY A 253 44.80 -37.29 -27.75
CA GLY A 253 45.54 -38.55 -27.54
C GLY A 253 45.10 -39.68 -28.45
N ALA A 254 43.84 -39.69 -28.91
CA ALA A 254 43.29 -40.75 -29.76
C ALA A 254 43.38 -40.45 -31.28
N VAL A 255 43.40 -39.17 -31.66
CA VAL A 255 43.47 -38.73 -33.07
C VAL A 255 44.55 -37.65 -33.24
N PRO A 256 45.51 -37.83 -34.18
CA PRO A 256 46.51 -36.81 -34.47
C PRO A 256 45.86 -35.49 -34.85
N TRP A 257 46.22 -34.41 -34.17
CA TRP A 257 45.57 -33.11 -34.33
C TRP A 257 45.75 -32.51 -35.73
N GLN A 258 46.78 -32.91 -36.47
CA GLN A 258 46.97 -32.53 -37.88
C GLN A 258 45.83 -33.03 -38.78
N HIS A 259 45.19 -34.16 -38.42
CA HIS A 259 44.02 -34.64 -39.15
C HIS A 259 42.77 -33.81 -38.83
N LEU A 260 42.72 -33.19 -37.64
CA LEU A 260 41.63 -32.30 -37.24
C LEU A 260 41.72 -30.92 -37.94
N LEU A 261 42.89 -30.55 -38.47
CA LEU A 261 43.06 -29.32 -39.27
C LEU A 261 42.39 -29.40 -40.65
N LYS A 262 42.21 -30.61 -41.20
CA LYS A 262 41.50 -30.82 -42.46
C LYS A 262 39.99 -30.84 -42.18
N LEU A 263 39.38 -29.66 -42.14
CA LEU A 263 37.97 -29.48 -41.74
C LEU A 263 36.97 -30.29 -42.59
N ASP A 264 37.29 -30.59 -43.85
CA ASP A 264 36.45 -31.43 -44.73
C ASP A 264 36.64 -32.93 -44.50
N SER A 265 37.59 -33.35 -43.67
CA SER A 265 37.81 -34.76 -43.36
C SER A 265 36.72 -35.31 -42.44
N THR A 266 36.41 -36.60 -42.61
CA THR A 266 35.49 -37.32 -41.71
C THR A 266 35.94 -37.26 -40.25
N ALA A 267 37.26 -37.21 -40.01
CA ALA A 267 37.83 -37.08 -38.67
C ALA A 267 37.52 -35.72 -38.01
N ALA A 268 37.45 -34.64 -38.78
CA ALA A 268 37.13 -33.30 -38.29
C ALA A 268 35.61 -33.07 -38.18
N GLN A 269 34.83 -33.55 -39.14
CA GLN A 269 33.37 -33.36 -39.15
C GLN A 269 32.65 -34.18 -38.06
N TYR A 270 33.20 -35.32 -37.66
CA TYR A 270 32.60 -36.23 -36.67
C TYR A 270 33.63 -36.68 -35.63
N VAL A 271 34.27 -35.74 -34.93
CA VAL A 271 35.40 -36.01 -34.00
C VAL A 271 35.06 -37.11 -33.00
N GLY A 272 33.98 -36.95 -32.23
CA GLY A 272 33.57 -37.94 -31.22
C GLY A 272 33.27 -39.32 -31.83
N THR A 273 32.55 -39.35 -32.94
CA THR A 273 32.21 -40.61 -33.64
C THR A 273 33.45 -41.29 -34.19
N THR A 274 34.43 -40.53 -34.67
CA THR A 274 35.71 -41.05 -35.17
C THR A 274 36.54 -41.68 -34.05
N VAL A 275 36.57 -41.07 -32.86
CA VAL A 275 37.23 -41.65 -31.68
C VAL A 275 36.57 -42.98 -31.29
N VAL A 276 35.24 -43.03 -31.22
CA VAL A 276 34.51 -44.26 -30.88
C VAL A 276 34.67 -45.32 -31.97
N LEU A 277 34.64 -44.94 -33.25
CA LEU A 277 34.81 -45.84 -34.39
C LEU A 277 36.18 -46.53 -34.35
N ARG A 278 37.24 -45.78 -34.05
CA ARG A 278 38.60 -46.30 -33.96
C ARG A 278 38.78 -47.27 -32.79
N SER A 279 38.17 -46.98 -31.65
CA SER A 279 38.37 -47.76 -30.43
C SER A 279 37.43 -48.96 -30.29
N TRP A 280 36.14 -48.79 -30.61
CA TRP A 280 35.08 -49.75 -30.31
C TRP A 280 34.30 -50.22 -31.56
N GLY A 281 34.70 -49.77 -32.75
CA GLY A 281 34.16 -50.24 -34.04
C GLY A 281 32.85 -49.56 -34.49
N GLY A 282 32.36 -49.99 -35.66
CA GLY A 282 31.27 -49.31 -36.38
C GLY A 282 29.93 -49.27 -35.65
N VAL A 283 29.53 -50.35 -34.99
CA VAL A 283 28.26 -50.41 -34.25
C VAL A 283 28.25 -49.43 -33.08
N ALA A 284 29.35 -49.36 -32.32
CA ALA A 284 29.50 -48.41 -31.22
C ALA A 284 29.47 -46.96 -31.73
N ALA A 285 30.10 -46.69 -32.89
CA ALA A 285 30.07 -45.37 -33.52
C ALA A 285 28.67 -44.93 -33.94
N VAL A 286 27.83 -45.84 -34.44
CA VAL A 286 26.42 -45.56 -34.77
C VAL A 286 25.62 -45.24 -33.50
N ILE A 287 25.72 -46.07 -32.46
CA ILE A 287 25.02 -45.83 -31.17
C ILE A 287 25.46 -44.48 -30.58
N PHE A 288 26.76 -44.21 -30.57
CA PHE A 288 27.31 -42.95 -30.09
C PHE A 288 26.79 -41.76 -30.89
N THR A 289 26.73 -41.86 -32.22
CA THR A 289 26.18 -40.79 -33.06
C THR A 289 24.71 -40.51 -32.70
N ILE A 290 23.91 -41.55 -32.44
CA ILE A 290 22.52 -41.37 -31.95
C ILE A 290 22.50 -40.64 -30.60
N LEU A 291 23.39 -40.98 -29.66
CA LEU A 291 23.51 -40.27 -28.38
C LEU A 291 23.87 -38.78 -28.56
N VAL A 292 24.75 -38.46 -29.51
CA VAL A 292 25.09 -37.08 -29.88
C VAL A 292 23.87 -36.34 -30.42
N LEU A 293 23.08 -36.97 -31.29
CA LEU A 293 21.85 -36.38 -31.82
C LEU A 293 20.81 -36.11 -30.71
N VAL A 294 20.65 -37.05 -29.77
CA VAL A 294 19.78 -36.84 -28.60
C VAL A 294 20.29 -35.71 -27.71
N THR A 295 21.61 -35.60 -27.53
CA THR A 295 22.26 -34.53 -26.76
C THR A 295 22.10 -33.15 -27.43
N ALA A 296 22.22 -33.08 -28.75
CA ALA A 296 21.96 -31.86 -29.51
C ALA A 296 20.50 -31.40 -29.33
N PHE A 297 19.54 -32.32 -29.43
CA PHE A 297 18.12 -32.02 -29.19
C PHE A 297 17.86 -31.63 -27.72
N ALA A 298 18.52 -32.29 -26.77
CA ALA A 298 18.42 -32.01 -25.34
C ALA A 298 18.75 -30.55 -25.01
N SER A 299 19.85 -30.03 -25.57
CA SER A 299 20.28 -28.65 -25.36
C SER A 299 19.28 -27.64 -25.97
N VAL A 300 18.80 -27.87 -27.19
CA VAL A 300 17.75 -27.03 -27.82
C VAL A 300 16.49 -27.02 -26.94
N TYR A 301 16.05 -28.19 -26.50
CA TYR A 301 14.86 -28.35 -25.68
C TYR A 301 14.99 -27.61 -24.33
N GLY A 302 16.13 -27.73 -23.66
CA GLY A 302 16.43 -27.04 -22.41
C GLY A 302 16.47 -25.52 -22.55
N ASN A 303 17.15 -25.02 -23.59
CA ASN A 303 17.27 -23.59 -23.86
C ASN A 303 15.90 -22.96 -24.20
N LEU A 304 15.13 -23.58 -25.11
CA LEU A 304 13.84 -23.05 -25.54
C LEU A 304 12.82 -22.96 -24.38
N LEU A 305 12.90 -23.90 -23.42
CA LEU A 305 12.11 -23.85 -22.19
C LEU A 305 12.42 -22.59 -21.35
N GLY A 306 13.68 -22.28 -21.11
CA GLY A 306 14.09 -21.10 -20.35
C GLY A 306 13.75 -19.79 -21.07
N PHE A 307 13.99 -19.76 -22.38
CA PHE A 307 13.96 -18.54 -23.18
C PHE A 307 12.57 -17.93 -23.35
N ALA A 308 11.52 -18.75 -23.44
CA ALA A 308 10.15 -18.25 -23.56
C ALA A 308 9.69 -17.38 -22.36
N ARG A 309 10.37 -17.48 -21.20
CA ARG A 309 10.00 -16.74 -19.98
C ARG A 309 10.51 -15.31 -19.92
N VAL A 310 11.60 -15.02 -20.64
CA VAL A 310 12.24 -13.71 -20.62
C VAL A 310 11.34 -12.62 -21.22
N PRO A 311 10.87 -12.73 -22.49
CA PRO A 311 9.97 -11.72 -23.05
C PRO A 311 8.59 -11.72 -22.36
N PHE A 312 8.14 -12.86 -21.83
CA PHE A 312 6.92 -12.94 -21.02
C PHE A 312 7.02 -12.10 -19.73
N ALA A 313 8.11 -12.25 -18.97
CA ALA A 313 8.34 -11.49 -17.74
C ALA A 313 8.41 -9.98 -18.03
N ALA A 314 9.07 -9.58 -19.11
CA ALA A 314 9.17 -8.18 -19.51
C ALA A 314 7.83 -7.59 -19.99
N ALA A 315 7.03 -8.36 -20.73
CA ALA A 315 5.71 -7.95 -21.19
C ALA A 315 4.67 -7.89 -20.06
N ARG A 316 4.73 -8.82 -19.08
CA ARG A 316 3.91 -8.80 -17.85
C ARG A 316 4.11 -7.49 -17.08
N ASP A 317 5.34 -7.01 -17.04
CA ASP A 317 5.72 -5.81 -16.31
C ASP A 317 5.54 -4.52 -17.13
N GLY A 318 4.99 -4.60 -18.35
CA GLY A 318 4.72 -3.45 -19.23
C GLY A 318 5.97 -2.82 -19.86
N ASN A 319 7.12 -3.49 -19.82
CA ASN A 319 8.39 -3.02 -20.36
C ASN A 319 8.75 -3.64 -21.72
N PHE A 320 7.85 -4.42 -22.31
CA PHE A 320 8.04 -5.04 -23.61
C PHE A 320 6.70 -5.21 -24.34
N PHE A 321 6.71 -5.74 -25.58
CA PHE A 321 5.51 -5.82 -26.40
C PHE A 321 4.38 -6.64 -25.72
N PRO A 322 3.15 -6.10 -25.59
CA PRO A 322 2.07 -6.74 -24.85
C PRO A 322 1.67 -8.13 -25.33
N VAL A 323 1.95 -8.46 -26.59
CA VAL A 323 1.64 -9.77 -27.20
C VAL A 323 2.32 -10.92 -26.46
N PHE A 324 3.53 -10.72 -25.94
CA PHE A 324 4.26 -11.74 -25.17
C PHE A 324 3.71 -11.99 -23.76
N ARG A 325 2.70 -11.23 -23.29
CA ARG A 325 2.07 -11.44 -21.97
C ARG A 325 1.07 -12.60 -21.94
N HIS A 326 0.73 -13.16 -23.11
CA HIS A 326 -0.27 -14.21 -23.22
C HIS A 326 0.22 -15.51 -22.56
N LEU A 327 -0.70 -16.24 -21.92
CA LEU A 327 -0.46 -17.55 -21.34
C LEU A 327 -1.51 -18.51 -21.86
N HIS A 328 -1.08 -19.74 -22.18
CA HIS A 328 -1.99 -20.78 -22.63
C HIS A 328 -3.08 -21.05 -21.57
N PRO A 329 -4.39 -21.00 -21.90
CA PRO A 329 -5.49 -21.03 -20.92
C PRO A 329 -5.48 -22.24 -19.96
N SER A 330 -5.20 -23.43 -20.49
CA SER A 330 -5.18 -24.70 -19.73
C SER A 330 -3.79 -25.14 -19.28
N GLY A 331 -2.75 -24.60 -19.92
CA GLY A 331 -1.35 -25.03 -19.80
C GLY A 331 -0.47 -24.11 -18.93
N GLN A 332 -0.83 -22.83 -18.84
CA GLN A 332 -0.13 -21.78 -18.08
C GLN A 332 1.35 -21.57 -18.45
N PHE A 333 1.72 -21.81 -19.71
CA PHE A 333 3.04 -21.48 -20.25
C PHE A 333 2.92 -20.31 -21.26
N PRO A 334 3.99 -19.52 -21.48
CA PRO A 334 4.00 -18.40 -22.42
C PRO A 334 4.08 -18.91 -23.87
N ASP A 335 2.93 -19.33 -24.38
CA ASP A 335 2.74 -19.92 -25.71
C ASP A 335 3.19 -19.00 -26.84
N VAL A 336 2.86 -17.70 -26.78
CA VAL A 336 3.27 -16.76 -27.83
C VAL A 336 4.79 -16.56 -27.86
N ALA A 337 5.42 -16.43 -26.69
CA ALA A 337 6.88 -16.32 -26.62
C ALA A 337 7.58 -17.59 -27.10
N LEU A 338 7.05 -18.76 -26.74
CA LEU A 338 7.54 -20.06 -27.19
C LEU A 338 7.48 -20.17 -28.72
N LEU A 339 6.35 -19.81 -29.32
CA LEU A 339 6.15 -19.85 -30.77
C LEU A 339 7.08 -18.88 -31.50
N VAL A 340 7.18 -17.63 -31.05
CA VAL A 340 8.02 -16.63 -31.72
C VAL A 340 9.49 -17.02 -31.68
N ILE A 341 10.02 -17.42 -30.51
CA ILE A 341 11.42 -17.81 -30.38
C ILE A 341 11.70 -19.11 -31.15
N GLY A 342 10.80 -20.10 -31.07
CA GLY A 342 10.96 -21.37 -31.76
C GLY A 342 10.84 -21.27 -33.29
N LEU A 343 9.96 -20.41 -33.81
CA LEU A 343 9.88 -20.18 -35.26
C LEU A 343 11.07 -19.36 -35.76
N ALA A 344 11.49 -18.36 -34.99
CA ALA A 344 12.68 -17.57 -35.32
C ALA A 344 13.95 -18.43 -35.32
N SER A 345 14.07 -19.44 -34.43
CA SER A 345 15.23 -20.33 -34.42
C SER A 345 15.27 -21.25 -35.65
N ILE A 346 14.11 -21.68 -36.16
CA ILE A 346 14.03 -22.41 -37.44
C ILE A 346 14.54 -21.53 -38.57
N CYS A 347 14.08 -20.28 -38.66
CA CYS A 347 14.56 -19.34 -39.68
C CYS A 347 16.06 -19.07 -39.56
N ALA A 348 16.57 -18.91 -38.35
CA ALA A 348 17.99 -18.67 -38.09
C ALA A 348 18.88 -19.88 -38.46
N SER A 349 18.32 -21.09 -38.57
CA SER A 349 19.07 -22.31 -38.93
C SER A 349 19.47 -22.40 -40.41
N PHE A 350 18.98 -21.48 -41.24
CA PHE A 350 19.39 -21.37 -42.65
C PHE A 350 20.71 -20.62 -42.85
N PHE A 351 21.22 -19.94 -41.82
CA PHE A 351 22.56 -19.36 -41.84
C PHE A 351 23.63 -20.42 -41.59
N SER A 352 24.88 -20.13 -41.99
CA SER A 352 26.01 -21.01 -41.68
C SER A 352 26.32 -21.01 -40.17
N LEU A 353 26.80 -22.14 -39.66
CA LEU A 353 27.13 -22.30 -38.24
C LEU A 353 28.06 -21.20 -37.72
N ASP A 354 29.12 -20.88 -38.48
CA ASP A 354 30.09 -19.85 -38.10
C ASP A 354 29.43 -18.47 -37.98
N THR A 355 28.55 -18.12 -38.93
CA THR A 355 27.81 -16.86 -38.91
C THR A 355 26.88 -16.81 -37.70
N VAL A 356 26.19 -17.92 -37.40
CA VAL A 356 25.29 -18.03 -36.25
C VAL A 356 26.05 -17.84 -34.94
N ILE A 357 27.19 -18.52 -34.76
CA ILE A 357 28.03 -18.40 -33.55
C ILE A 357 28.58 -16.96 -33.40
N ALA A 358 29.09 -16.38 -34.48
CA ALA A 358 29.62 -15.02 -34.47
C ALA A 358 28.56 -13.98 -34.08
N LEU A 359 27.37 -14.03 -34.70
CA LEU A 359 26.27 -13.11 -34.41
C LEU A 359 25.72 -13.30 -32.98
N LEU A 360 25.58 -14.55 -32.54
CA LEU A 360 25.13 -14.90 -31.19
C LEU A 360 26.04 -14.24 -30.13
N LEU A 361 27.35 -14.46 -30.23
CA LEU A 361 28.28 -13.93 -29.22
C LEU A 361 28.44 -12.43 -29.30
N ALA A 362 28.42 -11.85 -30.51
CA ALA A 362 28.45 -10.41 -30.66
C ALA A 362 27.25 -9.75 -29.98
N ALA A 363 26.07 -10.37 -30.02
CA ALA A 363 24.86 -9.85 -29.38
C ALA A 363 24.88 -9.96 -27.84
N ILE A 364 25.41 -11.06 -27.29
CA ILE A 364 25.46 -11.29 -25.83
C ILE A 364 26.34 -10.25 -25.11
N VAL A 365 27.47 -9.85 -25.71
CA VAL A 365 28.48 -9.04 -25.00
C VAL A 365 27.96 -7.65 -24.59
N LEU A 366 27.29 -6.94 -25.51
CA LEU A 366 27.02 -5.51 -25.31
C LEU A 366 26.07 -5.23 -24.14
N VAL A 367 24.91 -5.89 -24.07
CA VAL A 367 23.93 -5.61 -22.99
C VAL A 367 23.97 -6.69 -21.91
N GLN A 368 24.03 -7.98 -22.26
CA GLN A 368 24.01 -9.03 -21.25
C GLN A 368 25.31 -9.08 -20.44
N ALA A 369 26.48 -9.04 -21.06
CA ALA A 369 27.74 -9.11 -20.30
C ALA A 369 28.12 -7.75 -19.68
N VAL A 370 28.36 -6.73 -20.51
CA VAL A 370 28.92 -5.44 -20.05
C VAL A 370 27.98 -4.70 -19.10
N ALA A 371 26.70 -4.56 -19.44
CA ALA A 371 25.77 -3.82 -18.58
C ALA A 371 25.50 -4.56 -17.27
N GLN A 372 25.54 -5.90 -17.26
CA GLN A 372 25.34 -6.71 -16.06
C GLN A 372 26.55 -6.66 -15.13
N ILE A 373 27.77 -6.71 -15.67
CA ILE A 373 29.00 -6.49 -14.89
C ILE A 373 28.93 -5.09 -14.26
N THR A 374 28.57 -4.08 -15.04
CA THR A 374 28.39 -2.70 -14.56
C THR A 374 27.34 -2.61 -13.45
N ALA A 375 26.23 -3.35 -13.57
CA ALA A 375 25.18 -3.39 -12.55
C ALA A 375 25.70 -3.85 -11.17
N VAL A 376 26.60 -4.83 -11.12
CA VAL A 376 27.22 -5.25 -9.84
C VAL A 376 28.03 -4.11 -9.23
N PHE A 377 28.86 -3.42 -10.02
CA PHE A 377 29.65 -2.27 -9.53
C PHE A 377 28.74 -1.15 -9.01
N VAL A 378 27.70 -0.79 -9.76
CA VAL A 378 26.73 0.25 -9.35
C VAL A 378 26.07 -0.09 -8.02
N LEU A 379 25.62 -1.33 -7.84
CA LEU A 379 24.98 -1.78 -6.59
C LEU A 379 25.95 -1.83 -5.41
N ARG A 380 27.23 -2.15 -5.66
CA ARG A 380 28.29 -2.14 -4.65
C ARG A 380 28.59 -0.71 -4.18
N VAL A 381 28.65 0.26 -5.10
CA VAL A 381 28.83 1.68 -4.78
C VAL A 381 27.64 2.22 -3.98
N LYS A 382 26.41 1.77 -4.28
CA LYS A 382 25.19 2.14 -3.54
C LYS A 382 25.10 1.53 -2.12
N GLY A 383 26.01 0.64 -1.73
CA GLY A 383 26.02 0.02 -0.40
C GLY A 383 24.97 -1.08 -0.18
N GLU A 384 24.34 -1.60 -1.24
CA GLU A 384 23.29 -2.62 -1.13
C GLU A 384 23.86 -4.02 -0.80
N ARG A 385 23.33 -4.67 0.25
CA ARG A 385 23.83 -5.98 0.71
C ARG A 385 23.26 -7.15 -0.10
N ALA A 386 24.13 -8.05 -0.58
CA ALA A 386 23.77 -9.30 -1.25
C ALA A 386 23.77 -10.50 -0.29
N PRO A 387 22.85 -11.46 -0.43
CA PRO A 387 22.91 -12.76 0.27
C PRO A 387 24.13 -13.61 -0.12
N PHE A 388 24.49 -13.67 -1.40
CA PHE A 388 25.76 -14.22 -1.87
C PHE A 388 26.65 -13.07 -2.36
N ARG A 389 27.91 -13.06 -1.93
CA ARG A 389 28.92 -12.09 -2.40
C ARG A 389 29.95 -12.84 -3.21
N MET A 390 30.26 -12.33 -4.40
CA MET A 390 31.32 -12.90 -5.22
C MET A 390 32.65 -12.81 -4.48
N TRP A 391 33.43 -13.87 -4.61
CA TRP A 391 34.75 -13.99 -4.02
C TRP A 391 35.73 -13.09 -4.75
N LEU A 392 36.69 -12.49 -4.03
CA LEU A 392 37.75 -11.66 -4.61
C LEU A 392 37.26 -10.43 -5.41
N PHE A 393 36.06 -9.90 -5.14
CA PHE A 393 35.58 -8.67 -5.79
C PHE A 393 36.61 -7.53 -5.67
N PRO A 394 36.94 -6.79 -6.75
CA PRO A 394 36.31 -6.79 -8.08
C PRO A 394 36.94 -7.72 -9.14
N LEU A 395 37.91 -8.57 -8.77
CA LEU A 395 38.74 -9.29 -9.73
C LEU A 395 37.95 -10.19 -10.72
N PRO A 396 37.01 -11.06 -10.29
CA PRO A 396 36.25 -11.87 -11.26
C PRO A 396 35.45 -11.02 -12.25
N ALA A 397 34.86 -9.91 -11.79
CA ALA A 397 34.08 -9.03 -12.67
C ALA A 397 34.96 -8.38 -13.74
N LEU A 398 36.21 -8.03 -13.43
CA LEU A 398 37.17 -7.50 -14.39
C LEU A 398 37.68 -8.57 -15.37
N VAL A 399 37.95 -9.78 -14.89
CA VAL A 399 38.35 -10.92 -15.74
C VAL A 399 37.23 -11.26 -16.74
N ALA A 400 35.98 -11.30 -16.28
CA ALA A 400 34.82 -11.51 -17.14
C ALA A 400 34.72 -10.40 -18.21
N LEU A 401 34.90 -9.14 -17.82
CA LEU A 401 34.83 -7.99 -18.74
C LEU A 401 35.90 -8.06 -19.84
N VAL A 402 37.14 -8.36 -19.47
CA VAL A 402 38.25 -8.51 -20.43
C VAL A 402 38.03 -9.71 -21.34
N GLY A 403 37.60 -10.86 -20.77
CA GLY A 403 37.32 -12.07 -21.53
C GLY A 403 36.23 -11.90 -22.58
N TRP A 404 35.10 -11.31 -22.19
CA TRP A 404 34.01 -10.99 -23.13
C TRP A 404 34.40 -9.93 -24.16
N GLY A 405 35.21 -8.94 -23.78
CA GLY A 405 35.76 -7.95 -24.72
C GLY A 405 36.63 -8.59 -25.80
N PHE A 406 37.50 -9.53 -25.41
CA PHE A 406 38.32 -10.27 -26.36
C PHE A 406 37.46 -11.16 -27.29
N ALA A 407 36.48 -11.86 -26.72
CA ALA A 407 35.56 -12.69 -27.48
C ALA A 407 34.78 -11.86 -28.51
N PHE A 408 34.29 -10.68 -28.13
CA PHE A 408 33.59 -9.75 -29.02
C PHE A 408 34.45 -9.35 -30.21
N GLN A 409 35.70 -8.92 -29.96
CA GLN A 409 36.65 -8.55 -31.01
C GLN A 409 36.93 -9.71 -31.99
N SER A 410 36.84 -10.95 -31.50
CA SER A 410 37.12 -12.16 -32.28
C SER A 410 35.94 -12.64 -33.14
N THR A 411 34.74 -12.04 -32.99
CA THR A 411 33.54 -12.42 -33.77
C THR A 411 33.55 -11.91 -35.22
N GLY A 412 34.42 -10.95 -35.55
CA GLY A 412 34.53 -10.36 -36.87
C GLY A 412 33.69 -9.10 -37.07
N GLN A 413 34.10 -8.27 -38.03
CA GLN A 413 33.57 -6.91 -38.21
C GLN A 413 32.06 -6.87 -38.48
N LEU A 414 31.56 -7.72 -39.38
CA LEU A 414 30.14 -7.75 -39.73
C LEU A 414 29.25 -8.07 -38.50
N ALA A 415 29.67 -9.03 -37.67
CA ALA A 415 28.91 -9.40 -36.48
C ALA A 415 28.90 -8.27 -35.43
N MET A 416 30.03 -7.59 -35.25
CA MET A 416 30.13 -6.42 -34.39
C MET A 416 29.23 -5.27 -34.87
N GLU A 417 29.29 -4.93 -36.16
CA GLU A 417 28.47 -3.87 -36.76
C GLU A 417 26.97 -4.16 -36.63
N LEU A 418 26.55 -5.40 -36.92
CA LEU A 418 25.15 -5.82 -36.76
C LEU A 418 24.69 -5.79 -35.30
N SER A 419 25.56 -6.14 -34.35
CA SER A 419 25.25 -6.05 -32.92
C SER A 419 25.06 -4.59 -32.46
N PHE A 420 25.94 -3.68 -32.88
CA PHE A 420 25.77 -2.24 -32.61
C PHE A 420 24.53 -1.67 -33.28
N ALA A 421 24.25 -2.05 -34.54
CA ALA A 421 23.05 -1.67 -35.25
C ALA A 421 21.78 -2.17 -34.54
N ALA A 422 21.78 -3.40 -34.04
CA ALA A 422 20.66 -3.96 -33.29
C ALA A 422 20.40 -3.18 -31.99
N VAL A 423 21.44 -2.77 -31.26
CA VAL A 423 21.31 -1.89 -30.08
C VAL A 423 20.76 -0.53 -30.49
N ALA A 424 21.28 0.08 -31.55
CA ALA A 424 20.83 1.38 -32.04
C ALA A 424 19.34 1.37 -32.42
N VAL A 425 18.90 0.33 -33.17
CA VAL A 425 17.49 0.10 -33.49
C VAL A 425 16.66 -0.11 -32.22
N GLY A 426 17.18 -0.88 -31.25
CA GLY A 426 16.53 -1.08 -29.96
C GLY A 426 16.33 0.22 -29.19
N VAL A 427 17.32 1.13 -29.21
CA VAL A 427 17.20 2.47 -28.62
C VAL A 427 16.13 3.27 -29.35
N VAL A 428 16.13 3.28 -30.68
CA VAL A 428 15.11 4.01 -31.49
C VAL A 428 13.71 3.48 -31.21
N LEU A 429 13.52 2.16 -31.17
CA LEU A 429 12.23 1.54 -30.86
C LEU A 429 11.80 1.80 -29.42
N PHE A 430 12.72 1.72 -28.47
CA PHE A 430 12.46 2.09 -27.08
C PHE A 430 11.99 3.55 -27.00
N LEU A 431 12.68 4.46 -27.68
CA LEU A 431 12.32 5.87 -27.69
C LEU A 431 10.94 6.09 -28.35
N GLY A 432 10.66 5.43 -29.47
CA GLY A 432 9.33 5.47 -30.11
C GLY A 432 8.23 4.95 -29.17
N LEU A 433 8.45 3.80 -28.53
CA LEU A 433 7.52 3.21 -27.58
C LEU A 433 7.33 4.10 -26.34
N ALA A 434 8.41 4.63 -25.77
CA ALA A 434 8.39 5.54 -24.63
C ALA A 434 7.68 6.86 -24.98
N ARG A 435 7.81 7.33 -26.23
CA ARG A 435 7.11 8.53 -26.73
C ARG A 435 5.60 8.32 -26.85
N VAL A 436 5.17 7.15 -27.32
CA VAL A 436 3.75 6.76 -27.41
C VAL A 436 3.16 6.52 -26.02
N GLN A 437 3.90 5.82 -25.15
CA GLN A 437 3.46 5.49 -23.78
C GLN A 437 3.60 6.65 -22.78
N ARG A 438 4.23 7.77 -23.19
CA ARG A 438 4.52 8.95 -22.35
C ARG A 438 5.32 8.59 -21.09
N THR A 439 6.33 7.73 -21.24
CA THR A 439 7.21 7.23 -20.17
C THR A 439 8.63 7.76 -20.34
N TRP A 440 9.51 7.59 -19.35
CA TRP A 440 10.91 8.07 -19.43
C TRP A 440 11.61 7.56 -20.71
N PRO A 441 12.32 8.43 -21.47
CA PRO A 441 12.69 9.81 -21.16
C PRO A 441 11.65 10.86 -21.59
N PHE A 442 10.61 10.50 -22.35
CA PHE A 442 9.60 11.47 -22.83
C PHE A 442 8.56 11.85 -21.78
N ALA A 443 8.42 11.09 -20.69
CA ALA A 443 7.78 11.57 -19.48
C ALA A 443 8.51 12.81 -18.97
N ALA A 444 9.86 12.81 -19.01
CA ALA A 444 10.66 13.97 -18.65
C ALA A 444 10.64 15.05 -19.73
N ALA A 445 10.39 14.74 -21.01
CA ALA A 445 10.20 15.74 -22.07
C ALA A 445 8.78 16.34 -22.10
N ILE A 446 7.77 15.62 -21.62
CA ILE A 446 6.42 16.15 -21.37
C ILE A 446 6.40 16.93 -20.06
N VAL A 447 7.08 16.45 -19.03
CA VAL A 447 7.39 17.24 -17.82
C VAL A 447 8.27 18.43 -18.19
N ALA A 448 9.25 18.34 -19.10
CA ALA A 448 10.07 19.47 -19.54
C ALA A 448 9.35 20.38 -20.54
N ALA A 449 8.43 19.89 -21.38
CA ALA A 449 7.58 20.75 -22.21
C ALA A 449 6.49 21.44 -21.38
N LEU A 450 6.00 20.79 -20.31
CA LEU A 450 5.16 21.40 -19.28
C LEU A 450 5.99 22.29 -18.33
N CYS A 451 7.28 22.01 -18.09
CA CYS A 451 8.23 22.81 -17.30
C CYS A 451 9.02 23.83 -18.14
N VAL A 452 8.81 23.91 -19.46
CA VAL A 452 9.28 25.01 -20.32
C VAL A 452 8.16 26.04 -20.48
N VAL A 453 6.92 25.67 -20.20
CA VAL A 453 5.80 26.61 -20.00
C VAL A 453 5.57 26.94 -18.52
N ALA A 454 5.95 26.07 -17.59
CA ALA A 454 6.09 26.47 -16.18
C ALA A 454 7.44 27.19 -16.03
N PRO A 455 7.50 28.43 -15.55
CA PRO A 455 8.77 29.03 -15.20
C PRO A 455 9.47 28.07 -14.23
N ARG A 456 10.74 27.73 -14.51
CA ARG A 456 11.65 27.28 -13.45
C ARG A 456 11.51 28.29 -12.32
N THR A 457 10.81 27.91 -11.25
CA THR A 457 10.67 28.77 -10.09
C THR A 457 12.07 29.02 -9.57
N ALA A 458 12.48 30.27 -9.67
CA ALA A 458 13.59 30.80 -8.91
C ALA A 458 13.33 30.44 -7.43
N GLY A 459 14.09 29.50 -6.88
CA GLY A 459 13.99 29.03 -5.50
C GLY A 459 12.65 28.35 -5.15
N ALA A 460 12.64 27.04 -4.91
CA ALA A 460 11.51 26.41 -4.22
C ALA A 460 11.38 27.03 -2.82
N SER A 461 10.44 27.98 -2.69
CA SER A 461 10.06 28.60 -1.44
C SER A 461 8.58 28.31 -1.19
N TYR A 462 8.27 28.05 0.07
CA TYR A 462 6.91 28.20 0.57
C TYR A 462 6.50 29.68 0.42
N GLY A 463 5.23 29.96 0.16
CA GLY A 463 4.73 31.35 0.17
C GLY A 463 3.75 31.74 -0.92
N HIS A 464 3.04 30.80 -1.52
CA HIS A 464 2.06 31.10 -2.55
C HIS A 464 0.64 31.31 -2.01
N SER A 465 0.42 31.25 -0.70
CA SER A 465 -0.88 31.51 -0.07
C SER A 465 -0.78 32.63 0.96
N ALA A 466 -1.84 33.40 1.12
CA ALA A 466 -1.89 34.46 2.13
C ALA A 466 -3.33 34.81 2.49
N VAL A 467 -3.53 35.31 3.70
CA VAL A 467 -4.75 36.02 4.08
C VAL A 467 -4.51 37.52 3.84
N VAL A 468 -5.34 38.13 3.00
CA VAL A 468 -5.25 39.55 2.66
C VAL A 468 -6.52 40.27 3.08
N GLN A 469 -6.40 41.52 3.50
CA GLN A 469 -7.56 42.37 3.81
C GLN A 469 -8.09 42.99 2.51
N GLN A 470 -9.37 42.75 2.19
CA GLN A 470 -10.07 43.34 1.05
C GLN A 470 -11.37 43.97 1.55
N ASN A 471 -11.53 45.28 1.36
CA ASN A 471 -12.70 46.05 1.83
C ASN A 471 -13.01 45.86 3.33
N GLY A 472 -11.97 45.72 4.16
CA GLY A 472 -12.12 45.50 5.61
C GLY A 472 -12.42 44.06 6.02
N TYR A 473 -12.41 43.10 5.08
CA TYR A 473 -12.64 41.68 5.38
C TYR A 473 -11.44 40.80 4.98
N PRO A 474 -11.13 39.76 5.75
CA PRO A 474 -10.06 38.84 5.44
C PRO A 474 -10.45 37.86 4.32
N VAL A 475 -9.64 37.78 3.26
CA VAL A 475 -9.82 36.90 2.11
C VAL A 475 -8.62 35.97 1.98
N PHE A 476 -8.85 34.67 1.92
CA PHE A 476 -7.80 33.69 1.67
C PHE A 476 -7.48 33.63 0.18
N THR A 477 -6.19 33.76 -0.15
CA THR A 477 -5.70 33.75 -1.52
C THR A 477 -4.65 32.68 -1.72
N VAL A 478 -4.66 32.08 -2.91
CA VAL A 478 -3.63 31.17 -3.42
C VAL A 478 -3.21 31.71 -4.78
N GLU A 479 -1.92 31.89 -4.99
CA GLU A 479 -1.34 32.55 -6.17
C GLU A 479 -1.99 33.93 -6.40
N GLN A 480 -2.19 34.69 -5.31
CA GLN A 480 -2.83 36.02 -5.28
C GLN A 480 -4.29 36.05 -5.75
N LYS A 481 -4.93 34.89 -5.92
CA LYS A 481 -6.35 34.78 -6.30
C LYS A 481 -7.20 34.29 -5.14
N PRO A 482 -8.41 34.84 -4.92
CA PRO A 482 -9.33 34.33 -3.91
C PRO A 482 -9.59 32.84 -4.11
N PHE A 483 -9.45 32.07 -3.03
CA PHE A 483 -9.48 30.62 -3.08
C PHE A 483 -10.38 30.05 -1.98
N PHE A 484 -11.41 29.31 -2.39
CA PHE A 484 -12.23 28.53 -1.47
C PHE A 484 -11.65 27.14 -1.32
N VAL A 485 -11.31 26.75 -0.09
CA VAL A 485 -10.78 25.42 0.19
C VAL A 485 -11.95 24.43 0.23
N TYR A 486 -12.07 23.55 -0.77
CA TYR A 486 -12.94 22.37 -0.66
C TYR A 486 -12.05 21.14 -0.61
N GLY A 487 -11.66 20.80 0.62
CA GLY A 487 -10.64 19.82 0.90
C GLY A 487 -11.19 18.46 1.29
N ALA A 488 -10.31 17.46 1.30
CA ALA A 488 -10.56 16.19 1.95
C ALA A 488 -9.28 15.62 2.55
N ALA A 489 -9.41 15.05 3.75
CA ALA A 489 -8.34 14.28 4.38
C ALA A 489 -8.04 13.02 3.54
N PHE A 490 -6.76 12.80 3.26
CA PHE A 490 -6.28 11.65 2.50
C PHE A 490 -5.31 10.81 3.33
N PHE A 491 -5.85 9.74 3.92
CA PHE A 491 -5.12 8.79 4.76
C PHE A 491 -4.33 7.78 3.91
N TYR A 492 -3.18 8.19 3.39
CA TYR A 492 -2.35 7.38 2.51
C TYR A 492 -1.76 6.16 3.22
N GLU A 493 -1.49 6.27 4.51
CA GLU A 493 -1.05 5.21 5.39
C GLU A 493 -2.12 4.11 5.57
N ARG A 494 -3.41 4.48 5.51
CA ARG A 494 -4.56 3.56 5.62
C ARG A 494 -5.07 3.05 4.26
N LEU A 495 -4.36 3.35 3.17
CA LEU A 495 -4.70 2.88 1.83
C LEU A 495 -3.49 2.20 1.18
N PRO A 496 -3.66 1.01 0.57
CA PRO A 496 -2.60 0.44 -0.26
C PRO A 496 -2.14 1.44 -1.33
N ARG A 497 -0.81 1.59 -1.51
CA ARG A 497 -0.22 2.51 -2.50
C ARG A 497 -0.79 2.34 -3.91
N SER A 498 -1.14 1.10 -4.28
CA SER A 498 -1.77 0.76 -5.55
C SER A 498 -3.14 1.43 -5.79
N ARG A 499 -3.81 1.89 -4.72
CA ARG A 499 -5.11 2.55 -4.77
C ARG A 499 -5.06 4.07 -4.79
N TRP A 500 -3.92 4.69 -4.43
CA TRP A 500 -3.88 6.14 -4.23
C TRP A 500 -4.36 6.95 -5.43
N LYS A 501 -3.94 6.57 -6.65
CA LYS A 501 -4.38 7.23 -7.89
C LYS A 501 -5.89 7.14 -8.09
N VAL A 502 -6.46 5.94 -7.95
CA VAL A 502 -7.90 5.72 -8.13
C VAL A 502 -8.71 6.49 -7.08
N SER A 503 -8.23 6.52 -5.83
CA SER A 503 -8.87 7.31 -4.77
C SER A 503 -8.80 8.81 -5.06
N LEU A 504 -7.63 9.35 -5.45
CA LEU A 504 -7.51 10.78 -5.79
C LEU A 504 -8.35 11.16 -7.01
N GLU A 505 -8.49 10.28 -8.00
CA GLU A 505 -9.41 10.48 -9.13
C GLU A 505 -10.86 10.54 -8.65
N ALA A 506 -11.25 9.65 -7.72
CA ALA A 506 -12.57 9.68 -7.09
C ALA A 506 -12.80 10.98 -6.29
N TYR A 507 -11.82 11.46 -5.53
CA TYR A 507 -11.88 12.74 -4.80
C TYR A 507 -12.11 13.90 -5.77
N LYS A 508 -11.35 13.94 -6.88
CA LYS A 508 -11.52 14.97 -7.92
C LYS A 508 -12.92 14.93 -8.55
N SER A 509 -13.50 13.74 -8.69
CA SER A 509 -14.87 13.56 -9.19
C SER A 509 -15.96 14.09 -8.23
N LEU A 510 -15.63 14.27 -6.95
CA LEU A 510 -16.49 14.90 -5.94
C LEU A 510 -16.29 16.43 -5.87
N GLY A 511 -15.38 17.00 -6.68
CA GLY A 511 -15.09 18.43 -6.68
C GLY A 511 -14.06 18.89 -5.66
N ILE A 512 -13.39 17.95 -4.97
CA ILE A 512 -12.28 18.27 -4.07
C ILE A 512 -11.16 18.97 -4.85
N ASN A 513 -10.67 20.09 -4.30
CA ASN A 513 -9.57 20.87 -4.87
C ASN A 513 -8.30 20.88 -4.00
N THR A 514 -8.41 20.46 -2.74
CA THR A 514 -7.33 20.47 -1.76
C THR A 514 -7.22 19.10 -1.08
N ILE A 515 -6.01 18.57 -0.96
CA ILE A 515 -5.73 17.34 -0.22
C ILE A 515 -5.12 17.72 1.13
N ASP A 516 -5.72 17.23 2.21
CA ASP A 516 -5.23 17.40 3.57
C ASP A 516 -4.46 16.14 4.00
N LEU A 517 -3.18 16.30 4.37
CA LEU A 517 -2.25 15.20 4.62
C LEU A 517 -1.67 15.28 6.04
N TYR A 518 -1.91 14.24 6.83
CA TYR A 518 -1.17 14.01 8.06
C TYR A 518 0.21 13.44 7.75
N LEU A 519 1.28 14.12 8.17
CA LEU A 519 2.62 13.53 8.16
C LEU A 519 2.85 12.92 9.53
N ILE A 520 2.75 11.60 9.59
CA ILE A 520 2.72 10.87 10.86
C ILE A 520 4.13 10.51 11.30
N TRP A 521 4.55 11.01 12.46
CA TRP A 521 5.91 10.87 12.96
C TRP A 521 6.33 9.41 13.14
N ASN A 522 5.60 8.62 13.92
CA ASN A 522 5.92 7.20 14.15
C ASN A 522 5.79 6.31 12.91
N TRP A 523 5.08 6.77 11.89
CA TRP A 523 4.97 6.06 10.62
C TRP A 523 6.23 6.25 9.78
N HIS A 524 6.81 7.45 9.79
CA HIS A 524 7.95 7.81 8.96
C HIS A 524 9.30 7.73 9.68
N GLU A 525 9.35 7.77 11.02
CA GLU A 525 10.57 7.60 11.82
C GLU A 525 10.54 6.28 12.60
N LEU A 526 11.12 5.24 12.00
CA LEU A 526 11.00 3.85 12.46
C LEU A 526 11.81 3.56 13.73
N SER A 527 12.93 4.25 13.85
CA SER A 527 13.81 4.28 15.02
C SER A 527 14.46 5.66 15.05
N ASP A 528 15.11 6.02 16.15
CA ASP A 528 15.81 7.29 16.28
C ASP A 528 16.70 7.57 15.06
N ASP A 529 16.40 8.65 14.32
CA ASP A 529 17.07 9.13 13.11
C ASP A 529 16.98 8.22 11.86
N ASN A 530 16.06 7.24 11.86
CA ASN A 530 15.83 6.35 10.73
C ASN A 530 14.49 6.66 10.05
N PHE A 531 14.56 7.54 9.05
CA PHE A 531 13.40 7.99 8.29
C PHE A 531 13.12 7.16 7.03
N ASP A 532 11.85 7.04 6.66
CA ASP A 532 11.43 6.51 5.37
C ASP A 532 10.23 7.29 4.79
N PHE A 533 10.51 8.17 3.83
CA PHE A 533 9.51 8.90 3.04
C PHE A 533 9.39 8.39 1.58
N THR A 534 10.15 7.35 1.26
CA THR A 534 10.31 6.82 -0.11
C THR A 534 9.66 5.44 -0.30
N GLY A 535 9.10 4.89 0.78
CA GLY A 535 8.51 3.56 0.78
C GLY A 535 9.55 2.42 0.80
N ARG A 536 10.78 2.69 1.25
CA ARG A 536 11.88 1.71 1.32
C ARG A 536 11.51 0.50 2.19
N THR A 537 10.77 0.73 3.26
CA THR A 537 10.37 -0.28 4.27
C THR A 537 8.93 -0.74 4.13
N GLY A 538 8.11 -0.03 3.36
CA GLY A 538 6.74 -0.40 3.07
C GLY A 538 6.14 0.55 2.03
N PRO A 539 5.35 0.06 1.07
CA PRO A 539 4.85 0.88 -0.04
C PRO A 539 4.00 2.07 0.43
N ARG A 540 3.27 1.93 1.55
CA ARG A 540 2.42 3.00 2.09
C ARG A 540 3.20 4.16 2.75
N ARG A 541 4.54 4.08 2.84
CA ARG A 541 5.42 5.16 3.32
C ARG A 541 5.99 6.03 2.20
N ASP A 542 5.64 5.75 0.94
CA ASP A 542 6.14 6.49 -0.24
C ASP A 542 5.45 7.85 -0.41
N LEU A 543 5.70 8.75 0.55
CA LEU A 543 5.17 10.11 0.56
C LEU A 543 5.59 10.88 -0.70
N HIS A 544 6.81 10.67 -1.20
CA HIS A 544 7.29 11.35 -2.42
C HIS A 544 6.46 11.01 -3.65
N TYR A 545 6.10 9.74 -3.81
CA TYR A 545 5.20 9.35 -4.90
C TYR A 545 3.81 9.96 -4.74
N LEU A 546 3.28 10.00 -3.51
CA LEU A 546 2.00 10.63 -3.23
C LEU A 546 2.01 12.12 -3.57
N LEU A 547 3.00 12.88 -3.09
CA LEU A 547 3.10 14.32 -3.34
C LEU A 547 3.25 14.63 -4.83
N ASN A 548 4.04 13.83 -5.57
CA ASN A 548 4.09 13.92 -7.02
C ASN A 548 2.73 13.68 -7.67
N LEU A 549 1.95 12.73 -7.17
CA LEU A 549 0.63 12.42 -7.70
C LEU A 549 -0.36 13.57 -7.43
N VAL A 550 -0.37 14.10 -6.21
CA VAL A 550 -1.18 15.26 -5.79
C VAL A 550 -0.84 16.48 -6.65
N HIS A 551 0.45 16.81 -6.81
CA HIS A 551 0.95 17.89 -7.67
C HIS A 551 0.51 17.72 -9.13
N ASN A 552 0.79 16.55 -9.73
CA ASN A 552 0.46 16.28 -11.14
C ASN A 552 -1.05 16.31 -11.42
N MET A 553 -1.87 16.04 -10.39
CA MET A 553 -3.32 16.13 -10.48
C MET A 553 -3.84 17.55 -10.20
N GLY A 554 -2.97 18.51 -9.88
CA GLY A 554 -3.33 19.92 -9.68
C GLY A 554 -4.14 20.18 -8.41
N PHE A 555 -3.96 19.35 -7.38
CA PHE A 555 -4.52 19.63 -6.06
C PHE A 555 -3.60 20.59 -5.30
N LYS A 556 -4.20 21.44 -4.47
CA LYS A 556 -3.46 22.12 -3.40
C LYS A 556 -3.33 21.21 -2.18
N THR A 557 -2.39 21.49 -1.28
CA THR A 557 -2.06 20.61 -0.16
C THR A 557 -2.09 21.36 1.17
N ILE A 558 -2.78 20.79 2.15
CA ILE A 558 -2.65 21.15 3.56
C ILE A 558 -1.81 20.08 4.23
N ILE A 559 -0.86 20.49 5.06
CA ILE A 559 0.08 19.59 5.72
C ILE A 559 -0.16 19.64 7.23
N ARG A 560 -0.37 18.48 7.87
CA ARG A 560 -0.52 18.32 9.32
C ARG A 560 0.61 17.44 9.87
N PRO A 561 1.78 18.02 10.20
CA PRO A 561 2.95 17.26 10.60
C PRO A 561 2.98 16.92 12.11
N GLY A 562 1.95 17.28 12.88
CA GLY A 562 1.95 17.03 14.32
C GLY A 562 2.71 18.10 15.11
N PRO A 563 3.38 17.77 16.25
CA PRO A 563 3.87 16.43 16.63
C PRO A 563 2.78 15.43 17.02
N VAL A 564 1.66 15.89 17.58
CA VAL A 564 0.47 15.07 17.80
C VAL A 564 -0.44 15.16 16.60
N ILE A 565 -0.90 14.03 16.10
CA ILE A 565 -1.84 13.97 14.97
C ILE A 565 -3.18 13.34 15.31
N ARG A 566 -3.29 12.71 16.49
CA ARG A 566 -4.46 11.93 16.93
C ARG A 566 -5.00 11.05 15.82
N ASN A 567 -6.09 11.45 15.16
CA ASN A 567 -6.70 10.77 14.03
C ASN A 567 -7.02 9.29 14.35
N GLU A 568 -7.20 8.94 15.63
CA GLU A 568 -7.28 7.55 16.12
C GLU A 568 -6.11 6.65 15.71
N TRP A 569 -4.95 7.24 15.47
CA TRP A 569 -3.73 6.52 15.12
C TRP A 569 -2.93 6.10 16.35
N LYS A 570 -2.29 4.93 16.32
CA LYS A 570 -1.42 4.43 17.40
C LYS A 570 -0.52 5.53 17.98
N ASN A 571 -0.55 5.67 19.31
CA ASN A 571 0.26 6.63 20.09
C ASN A 571 0.06 8.10 19.70
N GLY A 572 -1.01 8.44 18.99
CA GLY A 572 -1.30 9.81 18.54
C GLY A 572 -0.23 10.36 17.59
N GLY A 573 0.53 9.47 16.95
CA GLY A 573 1.65 9.81 16.06
C GLY A 573 3.04 9.70 16.72
N TYR A 574 3.17 9.56 18.04
CA TYR A 574 4.49 9.48 18.68
C TYR A 574 5.19 8.13 18.49
N PRO A 575 6.51 8.10 18.24
CA PRO A 575 7.24 6.85 18.09
C PRO A 575 7.36 6.04 19.39
N ASP A 576 7.14 4.72 19.30
CA ASP A 576 7.27 3.80 20.45
C ASP A 576 8.63 3.91 21.13
N TRP A 577 9.71 4.11 20.37
CA TRP A 577 11.07 4.23 20.90
C TRP A 577 11.28 5.53 21.70
N LEU A 578 10.50 6.56 21.43
CA LEU A 578 10.55 7.84 22.14
C LEU A 578 9.76 7.74 23.44
N LEU A 579 8.55 7.17 23.38
CA LEU A 579 7.67 7.02 24.54
C LEU A 579 8.20 6.05 25.60
N ARG A 580 9.08 5.11 25.21
CA ARG A 580 9.76 4.20 26.16
C ARG A 580 10.79 4.90 27.05
N ARG A 581 11.13 6.16 26.76
CA ARG A 581 12.11 6.89 27.56
C ARG A 581 11.50 7.27 28.92
N PRO A 582 12.29 7.23 30.01
CA PRO A 582 11.79 7.54 31.36
C PRO A 582 11.06 8.88 31.48
N GLU A 583 11.46 9.88 30.68
CA GLU A 583 10.90 11.23 30.66
C GLU A 583 9.41 11.29 30.30
N TYR A 584 8.86 10.26 29.65
CA TYR A 584 7.43 10.17 29.31
C TYR A 584 6.62 9.41 30.37
N ASN A 585 7.30 8.66 31.26
CA ASN A 585 6.69 7.86 32.33
C ASN A 585 5.48 7.02 31.88
N MET A 586 5.57 6.39 30.70
CA MET A 586 4.47 5.66 30.10
C MET A 586 4.71 4.14 30.23
N PRO A 587 3.75 3.38 30.79
CA PRO A 587 3.86 1.92 30.85
C PRO A 587 4.03 1.29 29.47
N LEU A 588 4.84 0.23 29.37
CA LEU A 588 5.08 -0.45 28.10
C LEU A 588 3.79 -0.95 27.43
N HIS A 589 2.83 -1.45 28.22
CA HIS A 589 1.57 -1.93 27.67
C HIS A 589 0.77 -0.82 27.00
N ASP A 590 0.72 0.39 27.58
CA ASP A 590 0.01 1.53 26.99
C ASP A 590 0.65 1.95 25.66
N ILE A 591 1.98 1.96 25.58
CA ILE A 591 2.73 2.27 24.35
C ILE A 591 2.45 1.24 23.26
N LEU A 592 2.45 -0.04 23.61
CA LEU A 592 2.20 -1.13 22.67
C LEU A 592 0.74 -1.18 22.22
N GLU A 593 -0.20 -0.89 23.11
CA GLU A 593 -1.63 -0.76 22.80
C GLU A 593 -1.94 0.44 21.91
N GLY A 594 -1.10 1.46 21.90
CA GLY A 594 -1.33 2.66 21.10
C GLY A 594 -2.10 3.76 21.83
N ARG A 595 -2.13 3.75 23.16
CA ARG A 595 -2.71 4.85 23.94
C ARG A 595 -1.91 6.13 23.75
N TYR A 596 -2.55 7.28 23.94
CA TYR A 596 -1.84 8.54 23.76
C TYR A 596 -1.05 8.88 25.03
N PRO A 597 0.10 9.55 24.91
CA PRO A 597 0.76 10.11 26.09
C PRO A 597 -0.20 11.07 26.81
N ALA A 598 -0.20 11.04 28.14
CA ALA A 598 -1.03 11.91 28.98
C ALA A 598 -0.99 13.39 28.55
N THR A 599 0.22 13.88 28.31
CA THR A 599 0.56 15.25 27.90
C THR A 599 0.27 15.53 26.42
N ALA A 600 0.10 14.50 25.58
CA ALA A 600 -0.21 14.67 24.16
C ALA A 600 -1.62 15.19 23.90
N THR A 601 -2.46 15.34 24.94
CA THR A 601 -3.87 15.67 24.78
C THR A 601 -4.21 17.10 25.17
N LEU A 602 -3.88 18.05 24.29
CA LEU A 602 -4.32 19.45 24.35
C LEU A 602 -5.84 19.62 24.13
N GLN A 603 -6.54 18.50 23.96
CA GLN A 603 -8.00 18.35 23.83
C GLN A 603 -8.66 17.76 25.08
N ASN A 604 -7.96 17.53 26.20
CA ASN A 604 -8.58 16.98 27.41
C ASN A 604 -8.37 17.92 28.60
N ALA A 605 -8.97 17.59 29.75
CA ALA A 605 -8.85 18.38 30.98
C ALA A 605 -7.38 18.80 31.22
N ARG A 606 -7.19 20.06 31.61
CA ARG A 606 -5.87 20.68 31.88
C ARG A 606 -4.95 20.85 30.66
N SER A 607 -5.51 21.33 29.54
CA SER A 607 -4.74 21.56 28.31
C SER A 607 -3.56 22.55 28.49
N ASP A 608 -3.70 23.57 29.35
CA ASP A 608 -2.60 24.51 29.66
C ASP A 608 -1.48 23.83 30.47
N ASP A 609 -1.83 22.98 31.45
CA ASP A 609 -0.86 22.22 32.23
C ASP A 609 -0.11 21.21 31.35
N ALA A 610 -0.79 20.57 30.41
CA ALA A 610 -0.17 19.65 29.44
C ALA A 610 0.85 20.39 28.54
N ALA A 611 0.50 21.61 28.08
CA ALA A 611 1.44 22.45 27.35
C ALA A 611 2.64 22.88 28.21
N ALA A 612 2.42 23.20 29.49
CA ALA A 612 3.49 23.50 30.45
C ALA A 612 4.42 22.30 30.65
N GLU A 613 3.87 21.09 30.82
CA GLU A 613 4.65 19.85 30.96
C GLU A 613 5.46 19.56 29.70
N TRP A 614 4.89 19.78 28.50
CA TRP A 614 5.65 19.61 27.25
C TRP A 614 6.80 20.59 27.10
N MET A 615 6.58 21.87 27.40
CA MET A 615 7.63 22.88 27.35
C MET A 615 8.76 22.59 28.35
N ASN A 616 8.44 22.00 29.50
CA ASN A 616 9.42 21.58 30.51
C ASN A 616 10.15 20.28 30.16
N ASN A 617 9.62 19.47 29.24
CA ASN A 617 10.25 18.23 28.78
C ASN A 617 11.24 18.50 27.64
N ALA A 618 12.51 18.71 27.99
CA ALA A 618 13.58 18.98 27.01
C ALA A 618 13.72 17.89 25.94
N THR A 619 13.46 16.63 26.29
CA THR A 619 13.49 15.49 25.36
C THR A 619 12.39 15.65 24.30
N HIS A 620 11.15 15.93 24.71
CA HIS A 620 10.04 16.22 23.79
C HIS A 620 10.37 17.40 22.85
N MET A 621 10.74 18.54 23.41
CA MET A 621 11.01 19.76 22.63
C MET A 621 12.10 19.54 21.57
N LYS A 622 13.16 18.81 21.92
CA LYS A 622 14.24 18.43 21.00
C LYS A 622 13.72 17.57 19.84
N TYR A 623 13.04 16.47 20.16
CA TYR A 623 12.63 15.48 19.14
C TYR A 623 11.47 15.99 18.29
N ALA A 624 10.50 16.70 18.87
CA ALA A 624 9.43 17.37 18.14
C ALA A 624 10.00 18.39 17.13
N THR A 625 10.96 19.22 17.55
CA THR A 625 11.64 20.16 16.64
C THR A 625 12.35 19.43 15.49
N ARG A 626 13.08 18.36 15.81
CA ARG A 626 13.78 17.57 14.78
C ARG A 626 12.79 17.01 13.76
N TRP A 627 11.71 16.40 14.25
CA TRP A 627 10.67 15.82 13.40
C TRP A 627 10.05 16.87 12.49
N LEU A 628 9.54 17.97 13.04
CA LEU A 628 8.88 19.02 12.26
C LEU A 628 9.81 19.59 11.19
N ARG A 629 11.07 19.89 11.56
CA ARG A 629 12.06 20.38 10.61
C ARG A 629 12.36 19.36 9.51
N ARG A 630 12.52 18.09 9.88
CA ARG A 630 12.81 17.01 8.95
C ARG A 630 11.66 16.79 7.97
N ALA A 631 10.44 16.65 8.46
CA ALA A 631 9.23 16.43 7.66
C ALA A 631 8.99 17.57 6.67
N LEU A 632 9.06 18.83 7.13
CA LEU A 632 8.87 20.01 6.27
C LEU A 632 10.03 20.23 5.28
N THR A 633 11.25 19.84 5.63
CA THR A 633 12.37 19.88 4.69
C THR A 633 12.18 18.85 3.58
N GLU A 634 11.66 17.66 3.91
CA GLU A 634 11.45 16.58 2.96
C GLU A 634 10.42 16.95 1.89
N ILE A 635 9.34 17.66 2.26
CA ILE A 635 8.28 18.05 1.32
C ILE A 635 8.58 19.35 0.54
N LYS A 636 9.70 20.04 0.85
CA LYS A 636 10.09 21.30 0.21
C LYS A 636 10.06 21.29 -1.33
N PRO A 637 10.38 20.20 -2.05
CA PRO A 637 10.26 20.17 -3.51
C PRO A 637 8.84 20.44 -4.05
N TRP A 638 7.81 20.24 -3.23
CA TRP A 638 6.40 20.49 -3.56
C TRP A 638 5.82 21.70 -2.80
N SER A 639 6.68 22.56 -2.24
CA SER A 639 6.25 23.71 -1.43
C SER A 639 5.32 24.67 -2.18
N GLY A 640 5.34 24.64 -3.52
CA GLY A 640 4.46 25.45 -4.37
C GLY A 640 2.97 25.09 -4.27
N ASP A 641 2.63 23.87 -3.85
CA ASP A 641 1.25 23.44 -3.66
C ASP A 641 0.79 23.49 -2.20
N VAL A 642 1.72 23.68 -1.26
CA VAL A 642 1.41 23.74 0.17
C VAL A 642 0.79 25.11 0.49
N ILE A 643 -0.50 25.10 0.87
CA ILE A 643 -1.28 26.32 1.10
C ILE A 643 -1.50 26.65 2.58
N ALA A 644 -1.34 25.69 3.48
CA ALA A 644 -1.40 25.89 4.92
C ALA A 644 -0.70 24.73 5.65
N VAL A 645 -0.21 25.00 6.87
CA VAL A 645 0.38 23.99 7.76
C VAL A 645 -0.35 23.99 9.10
N ALA A 646 -0.92 22.86 9.50
CA ALA A 646 -1.50 22.73 10.83
C ALA A 646 -0.39 22.58 11.87
N LEU A 647 -0.57 23.19 13.03
CA LEU A 647 0.30 23.02 14.18
C LEU A 647 -0.39 22.05 15.13
N ASP A 648 0.20 20.86 15.31
CA ASP A 648 -0.34 19.82 16.21
C ASP A 648 -1.80 19.43 15.83
N ASP A 649 -2.62 18.81 16.70
CA ASP A 649 -4.00 18.45 16.35
C ASP A 649 -5.00 18.61 17.52
N ASP A 650 -6.21 19.09 17.19
CA ASP A 650 -7.39 19.10 18.06
C ASP A 650 -7.26 19.92 19.36
N GLN A 651 -6.76 21.15 19.28
CA GLN A 651 -6.45 21.96 20.46
C GLN A 651 -7.64 22.73 21.03
N GLY A 652 -7.56 23.06 22.33
CA GLY A 652 -8.35 24.11 22.96
C GLY A 652 -9.72 23.66 23.50
N ALA A 653 -10.02 22.36 23.48
CA ALA A 653 -11.32 21.80 23.84
C ALA A 653 -11.72 21.96 25.32
N TYR A 654 -10.75 21.90 26.23
CA TYR A 654 -10.94 21.94 27.68
C TYR A 654 -9.80 22.72 28.35
N ILE A 655 -9.54 23.94 27.86
CA ILE A 655 -8.77 24.90 28.63
C ILE A 655 -9.51 25.11 29.95
N ASP A 656 -8.97 24.52 31.03
CA ASP A 656 -9.60 24.57 32.34
C ASP A 656 -9.65 26.02 32.84
N ASN A 657 -10.83 26.40 33.34
CA ASN A 657 -11.28 27.78 33.51
C ASN A 657 -10.47 28.67 34.48
N GLN A 658 -9.44 28.15 35.14
CA GLN A 658 -8.56 28.94 36.01
C GLN A 658 -7.35 29.51 35.27
N THR A 659 -7.00 28.99 34.09
CA THR A 659 -5.79 29.41 33.35
C THR A 659 -6.10 30.22 32.11
N TRP A 660 -7.38 30.47 31.75
CA TRP A 660 -7.77 31.34 30.63
C TRP A 660 -7.06 32.71 30.74
N PRO A 661 -6.24 33.14 29.74
CA PRO A 661 -6.26 32.75 28.32
C PRO A 661 -5.29 31.62 27.90
N ALA A 662 -4.91 30.73 28.82
CA ALA A 662 -3.99 29.60 28.65
C ALA A 662 -2.59 30.03 28.17
N PRO A 663 -1.82 30.74 29.00
CA PRO A 663 -0.55 31.32 28.59
C PRO A 663 0.49 30.28 28.16
N HIS A 664 0.50 29.08 28.76
CA HIS A 664 1.45 28.01 28.41
C HIS A 664 1.07 27.37 27.08
N PHE A 665 -0.21 27.13 26.85
CA PHE A 665 -0.74 26.67 25.57
C PHE A 665 -0.39 27.65 24.45
N GLN A 666 -0.65 28.94 24.65
CA GLN A 666 -0.29 29.95 23.63
C GLN A 666 1.23 30.03 23.40
N ALA A 667 2.04 29.90 24.45
CA ALA A 667 3.50 29.86 24.33
C ALA A 667 3.96 28.63 23.53
N TYR A 668 3.37 27.47 23.76
CA TYR A 668 3.65 26.24 23.02
C TYR A 668 3.26 26.36 21.55
N VAL A 669 2.07 26.90 21.24
CA VAL A 669 1.66 27.14 19.85
C VAL A 669 2.59 28.12 19.15
N ARG A 670 2.97 29.24 19.79
CA ARG A 670 3.96 30.19 19.25
C ARG A 670 5.33 29.53 19.01
N TYR A 671 5.72 28.61 19.89
CA TYR A 671 6.93 27.84 19.70
C TYR A 671 6.84 26.94 18.47
N LEU A 672 5.77 26.15 18.33
CA LEU A 672 5.55 25.30 17.15
C LEU A 672 5.53 26.12 15.86
N ASP A 673 4.81 27.23 15.87
CA ASP A 673 4.76 28.21 14.78
C ASP A 673 6.17 28.68 14.38
N SER A 674 6.98 29.08 15.35
CA SER A 674 8.37 29.49 15.11
C SER A 674 9.25 28.37 14.52
N VAL A 675 9.02 27.11 14.90
CA VAL A 675 9.74 25.96 14.34
C VAL A 675 9.33 25.72 12.88
N VAL A 676 8.03 25.79 12.58
CA VAL A 676 7.48 25.61 11.24
C VAL A 676 7.93 26.75 10.32
N HIS A 677 7.81 28.01 10.74
CA HIS A 677 8.31 29.16 9.97
C HIS A 677 9.84 29.21 9.87
N GLY A 678 10.56 28.56 10.78
CA GLY A 678 12.00 28.35 10.63
C GLY A 678 12.39 27.55 9.37
N VAL A 679 11.46 26.77 8.80
CA VAL A 679 11.66 26.00 7.55
C VAL A 679 10.86 26.59 6.39
N THR A 680 9.62 26.97 6.64
CA THR A 680 8.69 27.46 5.61
C THR A 680 8.85 28.95 5.34
N GLY A 681 9.43 29.73 6.25
CA GLY A 681 9.35 31.18 6.20
C GLY A 681 7.91 31.68 6.44
N PRO A 682 7.70 33.01 6.52
CA PRO A 682 6.41 33.59 6.90
C PRO A 682 5.33 33.50 5.81
N GLY A 683 5.69 33.00 4.62
CA GLY A 683 4.81 33.06 3.44
C GLY A 683 3.66 32.06 3.46
N VAL A 684 3.70 30.99 4.26
CA VAL A 684 2.60 30.02 4.34
C VAL A 684 1.88 30.17 5.69
N PRO A 685 0.55 30.37 5.68
CA PRO A 685 -0.23 30.44 6.91
C PRO A 685 -0.14 29.14 7.72
N THR A 686 -0.01 29.31 9.02
CA THR A 686 -0.13 28.24 10.01
C THR A 686 -1.50 28.33 10.68
N PHE A 687 -2.04 27.19 11.08
CA PHE A 687 -3.30 27.15 11.80
C PHE A 687 -3.32 26.08 12.89
N ILE A 688 -4.24 26.22 13.84
CA ILE A 688 -4.60 25.18 14.79
C ILE A 688 -5.98 24.62 14.45
N ASN A 689 -6.18 23.33 14.65
CA ASN A 689 -7.46 22.65 14.50
C ASN A 689 -8.17 22.63 15.86
N THR A 690 -9.40 23.14 15.96
CA THR A 690 -10.06 23.31 17.25
C THR A 690 -11.28 22.43 17.41
N TYR A 691 -11.40 21.82 18.59
CA TYR A 691 -12.49 20.90 18.89
C TYR A 691 -13.84 21.61 19.05
N GLN A 692 -14.88 21.05 18.43
CA GLN A 692 -16.25 21.58 18.36
C GLN A 692 -16.30 23.06 17.93
N MET A 693 -15.29 23.52 17.18
CA MET A 693 -15.07 24.93 16.82
C MET A 693 -15.09 25.90 18.02
N LYS A 694 -14.73 25.40 19.21
CA LYS A 694 -14.63 26.21 20.42
C LYS A 694 -13.31 26.97 20.37
N VAL A 695 -13.39 28.20 19.88
CA VAL A 695 -12.26 29.09 19.70
C VAL A 695 -12.51 30.37 20.45
N THR A 696 -11.43 31.00 20.91
CA THR A 696 -11.46 32.40 21.31
C THR A 696 -10.73 33.24 20.28
N ALA A 697 -11.21 34.46 20.10
CA ALA A 697 -10.53 35.47 19.27
C ALA A 697 -9.09 35.79 19.74
N SER A 698 -8.64 35.24 20.88
CA SER A 698 -7.29 35.41 21.43
C SER A 698 -6.25 34.40 20.92
N SER A 699 -6.62 33.48 20.01
CA SER A 699 -5.65 32.50 19.45
C SER A 699 -4.45 33.21 18.80
N PRO A 700 -3.19 32.77 19.07
CA PRO A 700 -2.00 33.42 18.52
C PRO A 700 -1.80 33.15 17.02
N VAL A 701 -2.39 32.09 16.49
CA VAL A 701 -2.40 31.71 15.06
C VAL A 701 -3.83 31.50 14.60
N TRP A 702 -4.05 31.36 13.29
CA TRP A 702 -5.37 31.13 12.72
C TRP A 702 -5.99 29.85 13.29
N ALA A 703 -7.21 29.91 13.83
CA ALA A 703 -7.91 28.72 14.28
C ALA A 703 -8.97 28.30 13.26
N TRP A 704 -8.90 27.04 12.84
CA TRP A 704 -9.89 26.37 12.00
C TRP A 704 -10.71 25.45 12.88
N GLY A 705 -12.03 25.41 12.68
CA GLY A 705 -12.92 24.58 13.50
C GLY A 705 -13.13 23.17 12.94
N ASN A 706 -13.49 22.23 13.81
CA ASN A 706 -14.10 20.97 13.42
C ASN A 706 -15.57 20.85 13.85
N TRP A 707 -16.36 20.13 13.05
CA TRP A 707 -17.74 19.82 13.40
C TRP A 707 -18.02 18.34 13.19
N TYR A 708 -18.53 17.75 14.28
CA TYR A 708 -18.96 16.37 14.36
C TYR A 708 -20.46 16.37 14.66
N GLN A 709 -21.24 15.77 13.76
CA GLN A 709 -22.67 15.53 13.97
C GLN A 709 -22.91 14.79 15.31
N SER A 710 -24.05 14.97 15.99
CA SER A 710 -24.44 14.15 17.15
C SER A 710 -24.92 12.74 16.76
N ASP A 711 -25.17 11.85 17.72
CA ASP A 711 -25.36 10.42 17.46
C ASP A 711 -26.74 10.07 16.84
N VAL A 712 -27.47 11.09 16.40
CA VAL A 712 -28.76 11.01 15.70
C VAL A 712 -28.60 10.64 14.22
N GLU A 713 -29.62 9.99 13.65
CA GLU A 713 -29.64 9.63 12.22
C GLU A 713 -29.74 10.87 11.32
N SER A 714 -30.63 11.81 11.66
CA SER A 714 -30.83 13.07 10.94
C SER A 714 -30.56 14.25 11.87
N ILE A 715 -29.82 15.25 11.38
CA ILE A 715 -29.54 16.44 12.19
C ILE A 715 -30.82 17.22 12.48
N GLY A 716 -31.01 17.54 13.76
CA GLY A 716 -32.16 18.28 14.25
C GLY A 716 -31.82 19.74 14.59
N GLU A 717 -32.77 20.39 15.27
CA GLU A 717 -32.60 21.77 15.74
C GLU A 717 -31.41 21.92 16.70
N HIS A 718 -31.15 20.91 17.54
CA HIS A 718 -30.01 20.90 18.46
C HIS A 718 -28.67 20.97 17.70
N ASP A 719 -28.41 20.00 16.81
CA ASP A 719 -27.17 19.94 16.01
C ASP A 719 -26.96 21.19 15.17
N ARG A 720 -28.02 21.67 14.52
CA ARG A 720 -27.97 22.86 13.67
C ARG A 720 -27.62 24.10 14.49
N SER A 721 -28.19 24.25 15.68
CA SER A 721 -27.93 25.42 16.51
C SER A 721 -26.53 25.38 17.13
N GLN A 722 -26.02 24.19 17.46
CA GLN A 722 -24.63 24.01 17.86
C GLN A 722 -23.69 24.34 16.70
N LEU A 723 -23.96 23.83 15.50
CA LEU A 723 -23.22 24.17 14.29
C LEU A 723 -23.20 25.68 14.03
N GLU A 724 -24.35 26.34 14.18
CA GLU A 724 -24.46 27.79 14.00
C GLU A 724 -23.59 28.54 15.00
N PHE A 725 -23.72 28.20 16.28
CA PHE A 725 -22.90 28.80 17.34
C PHE A 725 -21.40 28.58 17.13
N SER A 726 -20.99 27.34 16.87
CA SER A 726 -19.61 26.94 16.61
C SER A 726 -19.02 27.67 15.40
N THR A 727 -19.77 27.80 14.30
CA THR A 727 -19.33 28.57 13.12
C THR A 727 -19.24 30.06 13.43
N ALA A 728 -20.19 30.60 14.21
CA ALA A 728 -20.20 32.00 14.62
C ALA A 728 -19.02 32.35 15.54
N LEU A 729 -18.56 31.44 16.40
CA LEU A 729 -17.37 31.65 17.22
C LEU A 729 -16.12 31.90 16.36
N LEU A 730 -15.96 31.18 15.24
CA LEU A 730 -14.84 31.40 14.33
C LEU A 730 -14.85 32.81 13.72
N GLN A 731 -16.03 33.41 13.51
CA GLN A 731 -16.18 34.77 12.99
C GLN A 731 -15.62 35.85 13.91
N THR A 732 -15.44 35.55 15.21
CA THR A 732 -14.83 36.49 16.16
C THR A 732 -13.35 36.77 15.84
N GLN A 733 -12.71 35.92 15.04
CA GLN A 733 -11.36 36.11 14.52
C GLN A 733 -11.33 37.06 13.30
N HIS A 734 -11.57 38.36 13.51
CA HIS A 734 -11.67 39.37 12.42
C HIS A 734 -10.46 39.44 11.45
N LYS A 735 -9.29 38.91 11.85
CA LYS A 735 -8.09 38.87 11.01
C LYS A 735 -8.09 37.75 9.98
N TYR A 736 -8.98 36.76 10.12
CA TYR A 736 -8.94 35.53 9.34
C TYR A 736 -10.30 35.13 8.77
N PRO A 737 -10.35 34.50 7.59
CA PRO A 737 -11.59 33.92 7.07
C PRO A 737 -12.02 32.70 7.88
N VAL A 738 -13.32 32.37 7.82
CA VAL A 738 -13.90 31.24 8.55
C VAL A 738 -13.55 29.95 7.81
N MET A 739 -12.82 29.05 8.47
CA MET A 739 -12.38 27.78 7.89
C MET A 739 -12.75 26.60 8.78
N ILE A 740 -13.13 25.51 8.13
CA ILE A 740 -13.46 24.23 8.76
C ILE A 740 -12.42 23.20 8.34
N SER A 741 -11.55 22.82 9.28
CA SER A 741 -10.47 21.83 9.09
C SER A 741 -10.98 20.39 9.11
N GLU A 742 -12.10 20.11 9.78
CA GLU A 742 -12.68 18.78 9.78
C GLU A 742 -14.21 18.85 9.81
N PHE A 743 -14.79 18.47 8.69
CA PHE A 743 -16.22 18.32 8.53
C PHE A 743 -16.59 16.84 8.46
N GLN A 744 -17.45 16.42 9.38
CA GLN A 744 -17.88 15.04 9.49
C GLN A 744 -19.42 14.96 9.52
N ALA A 745 -19.99 14.24 8.55
CA ALA A 745 -21.43 13.99 8.46
C ALA A 745 -21.83 12.52 8.69
N GLY A 746 -20.88 11.70 9.15
CA GLY A 746 -21.09 10.29 9.51
C GLY A 746 -20.35 9.98 10.81
N TRP A 747 -20.22 8.72 11.16
CA TRP A 747 -19.71 8.34 12.48
C TRP A 747 -18.64 7.27 12.41
N LEU A 748 -17.57 7.50 13.18
CA LEU A 748 -16.50 6.54 13.35
C LEU A 748 -17.09 5.23 13.84
N GLN A 749 -16.69 4.17 13.16
CA GLN A 749 -16.96 2.83 13.58
C GLN A 749 -16.23 2.50 14.89
N GLY A 750 -16.98 2.18 15.94
CA GLY A 750 -16.41 1.83 17.24
C GLY A 750 -15.56 0.56 17.21
N ALA A 751 -14.69 0.38 18.21
CA ALA A 751 -13.77 -0.76 18.32
C ALA A 751 -14.43 -2.14 18.27
N ASP A 752 -15.65 -2.25 18.81
CA ASP A 752 -16.43 -3.48 18.88
C ASP A 752 -17.60 -3.49 17.90
N GLU A 753 -17.73 -2.47 17.05
CA GLU A 753 -18.79 -2.39 16.05
C GLU A 753 -18.31 -2.97 14.71
N GLY A 754 -19.15 -3.79 14.08
CA GLY A 754 -18.89 -4.40 12.77
C GLY A 754 -19.17 -3.50 11.57
N ALA A 755 -19.87 -2.38 11.78
CA ALA A 755 -20.12 -1.34 10.79
C ALA A 755 -20.24 0.05 11.45
N PRO A 756 -19.93 1.15 10.73
CA PRO A 756 -20.20 2.50 11.22
C PRO A 756 -21.71 2.73 11.41
N ARG A 757 -22.06 3.75 12.19
CA ARG A 757 -23.46 4.13 12.37
C ARG A 757 -23.99 4.78 11.09
N PRO A 758 -25.17 4.39 10.59
CA PRO A 758 -25.77 5.05 9.44
C PRO A 758 -26.24 6.46 9.83
N ALA A 759 -26.00 7.43 8.96
CA ALA A 759 -26.55 8.77 9.08
C ALA A 759 -27.19 9.21 7.75
N ASP A 760 -28.25 10.01 7.80
CA ASP A 760 -28.92 10.51 6.61
C ASP A 760 -27.93 11.29 5.71
N PRO A 761 -27.72 10.88 4.45
CA PRO A 761 -26.86 11.60 3.52
C PRO A 761 -27.19 13.09 3.39
N ALA A 762 -28.46 13.49 3.57
CA ALA A 762 -28.91 14.88 3.52
C ALA A 762 -28.28 15.76 4.60
N ASN A 763 -27.79 15.19 5.71
CA ASN A 763 -27.07 15.92 6.75
C ASN A 763 -25.84 16.64 6.18
N THR A 764 -25.20 16.07 5.15
CA THR A 764 -24.06 16.70 4.47
C THR A 764 -24.46 18.02 3.80
N GLU A 765 -25.59 18.02 3.09
CA GLU A 765 -26.08 19.21 2.40
C GLU A 765 -26.57 20.27 3.38
N LEU A 766 -27.29 19.86 4.42
CA LEU A 766 -27.83 20.78 5.43
C LEU A 766 -26.73 21.41 6.28
N ALA A 767 -25.74 20.65 6.74
CA ALA A 767 -24.65 21.17 7.57
C ALA A 767 -23.72 22.09 6.77
N ILE A 768 -23.21 21.65 5.61
CA ILE A 768 -22.37 22.51 4.77
C ILE A 768 -23.15 23.73 4.26
N GLY A 769 -24.44 23.56 3.90
CA GLY A 769 -25.31 24.68 3.52
C GLY A 769 -25.43 25.72 4.63
N THR A 770 -25.54 25.28 5.89
CA THR A 770 -25.56 26.17 7.06
C THR A 770 -24.22 26.89 7.24
N MET A 771 -23.09 26.18 7.15
CA MET A 771 -21.75 26.80 7.23
C MET A 771 -21.54 27.85 6.14
N LEU A 772 -21.95 27.57 4.90
CA LEU A 772 -21.85 28.50 3.78
C LEU A 772 -22.74 29.74 3.98
N GLN A 773 -23.96 29.58 4.51
CA GLN A 773 -24.83 30.71 4.90
C GLN A 773 -24.18 31.58 5.97
N MET A 774 -23.38 30.96 6.83
CA MET A 774 -22.61 31.63 7.87
C MET A 774 -21.23 32.11 7.40
N GLY A 775 -21.00 32.17 6.09
CA GLY A 775 -19.79 32.76 5.52
C GLY A 775 -18.53 31.92 5.70
N ALA A 776 -18.64 30.59 5.78
CA ALA A 776 -17.45 29.72 5.70
C ALA A 776 -16.78 29.83 4.33
N HIS A 777 -15.45 29.96 4.31
CA HIS A 777 -14.60 30.11 3.11
C HIS A 777 -13.76 28.88 2.79
N GLY A 778 -13.82 27.86 3.65
CA GLY A 778 -13.18 26.58 3.40
C GLY A 778 -13.70 25.48 4.30
N ILE A 779 -13.81 24.29 3.72
CA ILE A 779 -14.35 23.09 4.36
C ILE A 779 -13.52 21.89 3.91
N VAL A 780 -12.94 21.18 4.86
CA VAL A 780 -12.20 19.94 4.63
C VAL A 780 -13.01 18.75 5.14
N ASN A 781 -13.38 17.85 4.23
CA ASN A 781 -14.14 16.64 4.56
C ASN A 781 -13.25 15.63 5.29
N PHE A 782 -13.66 15.19 6.47
CA PHE A 782 -12.90 14.31 7.35
C PHE A 782 -13.77 13.15 7.88
N PRO A 783 -13.61 11.92 7.34
CA PRO A 783 -13.11 11.61 6.02
C PRO A 783 -14.18 11.59 4.92
N VAL A 784 -13.73 11.74 3.68
CA VAL A 784 -14.57 11.49 2.49
C VAL A 784 -14.51 10.03 2.02
N GLN A 785 -13.54 9.24 2.50
CA GLN A 785 -13.36 7.83 2.14
C GLN A 785 -13.10 6.95 3.37
N ASP A 786 -13.79 5.81 3.46
CA ASP A 786 -13.50 4.76 4.46
C ASP A 786 -12.13 4.12 4.18
N THR A 787 -11.34 3.83 5.21
CA THR A 787 -9.97 3.29 5.04
C THR A 787 -9.67 2.11 5.96
N MET A 788 -8.47 1.53 5.87
CA MET A 788 -8.08 0.36 6.66
C MET A 788 -6.66 0.52 7.22
N TYR A 789 -6.53 0.38 8.54
CA TYR A 789 -5.25 0.46 9.23
C TYR A 789 -4.25 -0.56 8.68
N PRO A 790 -2.96 -0.19 8.57
CA PRO A 790 -1.88 -1.17 8.58
C PRO A 790 -1.97 -2.05 9.83
N SER A 791 -1.63 -3.33 9.70
CA SER A 791 -1.71 -4.28 10.81
C SER A 791 -0.90 -3.81 12.03
N GLY A 792 -1.57 -3.59 13.17
CA GLY A 792 -0.93 -3.22 14.45
C GLY A 792 -0.75 -1.72 14.67
N TRP A 793 -1.52 -0.89 13.96
CA TRP A 793 -1.46 0.59 14.01
C TRP A 793 -2.76 1.24 14.45
N GLU A 794 -3.75 0.44 14.85
CA GLU A 794 -5.02 0.90 15.40
C GLU A 794 -4.84 1.57 16.76
N ALA A 795 -5.75 2.47 17.15
CA ALA A 795 -5.91 2.85 18.54
C ALA A 795 -6.85 1.88 19.28
N PRO A 796 -6.77 1.75 20.62
CA PRO A 796 -7.60 0.82 21.40
C PRO A 796 -9.11 0.96 21.25
N TRP A 797 -9.59 2.16 20.93
CA TRP A 797 -11.01 2.46 20.72
C TRP A 797 -11.44 2.40 19.24
N THR A 798 -10.57 1.88 18.37
CA THR A 798 -10.86 1.61 16.96
C THR A 798 -10.70 0.14 16.62
N ASN A 799 -11.31 -0.26 15.50
CA ASN A 799 -11.03 -1.57 14.89
C ASN A 799 -10.13 -1.39 13.65
N VAL A 800 -9.80 -2.50 12.98
CA VAL A 800 -8.88 -2.49 11.81
C VAL A 800 -9.41 -1.64 10.65
N PHE A 801 -10.72 -1.40 10.61
CA PHE A 801 -11.40 -0.62 9.60
C PHE A 801 -11.71 0.77 10.15
N TYR A 802 -11.20 1.80 9.48
CA TYR A 802 -11.49 3.19 9.79
C TYR A 802 -12.69 3.63 8.94
N GLY A 803 -13.86 3.08 9.28
CA GLY A 803 -15.13 3.32 8.60
C GLY A 803 -15.93 4.45 9.23
N TRP A 804 -16.56 5.28 8.39
CA TRP A 804 -17.27 6.51 8.80
C TRP A 804 -18.63 6.69 8.15
N ASP A 805 -19.13 5.69 7.41
CA ASP A 805 -20.24 5.86 6.48
C ASP A 805 -19.91 6.98 5.47
N ALA A 806 -18.66 6.98 4.97
CA ALA A 806 -18.13 8.07 4.17
C ALA A 806 -18.74 8.14 2.76
N ALA A 807 -18.48 9.22 2.03
CA ALA A 807 -18.94 9.34 0.64
C ALA A 807 -18.38 8.24 -0.28
N LEU A 808 -17.18 7.75 0.00
CA LEU A 808 -16.51 6.68 -0.74
C LEU A 808 -16.20 5.51 0.20
N SER A 809 -16.41 4.29 -0.28
CA SER A 809 -15.99 3.09 0.46
C SER A 809 -14.46 2.90 0.41
N PHE A 810 -13.92 1.94 1.14
CA PHE A 810 -12.52 1.51 1.01
C PHE A 810 -12.12 1.19 -0.44
N GLN A 811 -13.06 0.68 -1.24
CA GLN A 811 -12.85 0.38 -2.65
C GLN A 811 -13.04 1.59 -3.58
N SER A 812 -13.13 2.81 -3.05
CA SER A 812 -13.37 4.04 -3.80
C SER A 812 -14.73 4.03 -4.54
N ALA A 813 -15.65 3.13 -4.15
CA ALA A 813 -16.99 3.07 -4.71
C ALA A 813 -17.87 4.14 -4.06
N ARG A 814 -18.76 4.76 -4.83
CA ARG A 814 -19.67 5.80 -4.34
C ARG A 814 -20.72 5.20 -3.39
N GLN A 815 -20.83 5.78 -2.21
CA GLN A 815 -21.87 5.47 -1.21
C GLN A 815 -22.97 6.53 -1.27
N ALA A 816 -24.01 6.40 -0.44
CA ALA A 816 -25.16 7.30 -0.47
C ALA A 816 -24.79 8.79 -0.31
N ARG A 817 -23.76 9.08 0.51
CA ARG A 817 -23.25 10.44 0.74
C ARG A 817 -22.43 11.03 -0.42
N ALA A 818 -22.02 10.23 -1.42
CA ALA A 818 -21.29 10.75 -2.58
C ALA A 818 -22.07 11.81 -3.37
N VAL A 819 -23.40 11.68 -3.42
CA VAL A 819 -24.27 12.59 -4.17
C VAL A 819 -24.26 14.01 -3.57
N PRO A 820 -24.62 14.22 -2.29
CA PRO A 820 -24.57 15.55 -1.67
C PRO A 820 -23.15 16.14 -1.66
N THR A 821 -22.11 15.33 -1.40
CA THR A 821 -20.71 15.80 -1.47
C THR A 821 -20.35 16.32 -2.87
N ALA A 822 -20.69 15.58 -3.94
CA ALA A 822 -20.43 16.02 -5.30
C ALA A 822 -21.23 17.26 -5.71
N LYS A 823 -22.47 17.40 -5.22
CA LYS A 823 -23.32 18.56 -5.47
C LYS A 823 -22.68 19.84 -4.91
N ILE A 824 -22.20 19.78 -3.67
CA ILE A 824 -21.47 20.88 -3.03
C ILE A 824 -20.16 21.18 -3.76
N GLY A 825 -19.39 20.15 -4.12
CA GLY A 825 -18.14 20.34 -4.85
C GLY A 825 -18.34 20.99 -6.22
N ASN A 826 -19.43 20.69 -6.93
CA ASN A 826 -19.78 21.38 -8.18
C ASN A 826 -20.17 22.83 -7.96
N PHE A 827 -20.90 23.13 -6.87
CA PHE A 827 -21.23 24.50 -6.48
C PHE A 827 -19.97 25.31 -6.17
N ILE A 828 -19.06 24.79 -5.35
CA ILE A 828 -17.79 25.46 -5.00
C ILE A 828 -16.86 25.57 -6.20
N ARG A 829 -16.83 24.58 -7.11
CA ARG A 829 -16.05 24.69 -8.35
C ARG A 829 -16.52 25.86 -9.22
N THR A 830 -17.82 26.15 -9.20
CA THR A 830 -18.44 27.20 -10.03
C THR A 830 -18.30 28.58 -9.38
N TYR A 831 -18.55 28.67 -8.08
CA TYR A 831 -18.68 29.94 -7.35
C TYR A 831 -17.59 30.17 -6.29
N GLY A 832 -16.63 29.27 -6.13
CA GLY A 832 -15.68 29.28 -5.02
C GLY A 832 -14.84 30.56 -4.95
N ALA A 833 -14.36 31.07 -6.09
CA ALA A 833 -13.60 32.32 -6.10
C ALA A 833 -14.44 33.52 -5.62
N GLN A 834 -15.74 33.55 -5.95
CA GLN A 834 -16.67 34.57 -5.49
C GLN A 834 -16.99 34.36 -4.01
N LEU A 835 -17.30 33.13 -3.60
CA LEU A 835 -17.59 32.77 -2.21
C LEU A 835 -16.44 33.15 -1.28
N ALA A 836 -15.19 32.92 -1.70
CA ALA A 836 -13.99 33.31 -0.96
C ALA A 836 -13.90 34.82 -0.65
N GLN A 837 -14.63 35.66 -1.38
CA GLN A 837 -14.69 37.11 -1.20
C GLN A 837 -15.99 37.58 -0.53
N THR A 838 -16.97 36.69 -0.35
CA THR A 838 -18.24 37.04 0.29
C THR A 838 -18.07 37.21 1.80
N HIS A 839 -18.83 38.12 2.38
CA HIS A 839 -18.96 38.30 3.82
C HIS A 839 -20.44 38.38 4.18
N ILE A 840 -20.78 38.05 5.43
CA ILE A 840 -22.15 38.20 5.91
C ILE A 840 -22.47 39.68 6.05
N ALA A 841 -23.54 40.12 5.38
CA ALA A 841 -24.18 41.40 5.65
C ALA A 841 -25.20 41.20 6.78
N ALA A 842 -24.75 41.33 8.03
CA ALA A 842 -25.61 41.11 9.19
C ALA A 842 -26.37 42.39 9.57
N ASP A 843 -27.68 42.22 9.79
CA ASP A 843 -28.58 43.27 10.26
C ASP A 843 -28.29 43.63 11.72
N MET A 844 -27.83 42.64 12.51
CA MET A 844 -27.65 42.74 13.95
C MET A 844 -26.36 42.04 14.41
N ALA A 845 -25.73 42.58 15.46
CA ALA A 845 -24.63 41.92 16.16
C ALA A 845 -25.09 41.29 17.48
N ILE A 846 -24.62 40.07 17.75
CA ILE A 846 -24.73 39.41 19.06
C ILE A 846 -23.36 39.51 19.73
N LEU A 847 -23.31 39.97 20.99
CA LEU A 847 -22.07 40.08 21.74
C LEU A 847 -21.72 38.76 22.42
N TRP A 848 -20.55 38.22 22.09
CA TRP A 848 -19.92 37.13 22.83
C TRP A 848 -19.10 37.70 24.00
N SER A 849 -19.77 37.99 25.13
CA SER A 849 -19.11 38.63 26.27
C SER A 849 -18.30 37.68 27.15
N ALA A 850 -18.40 36.35 26.94
CA ALA A 850 -17.79 35.32 27.79
C ALA A 850 -16.29 35.51 27.98
N SER A 851 -15.56 35.96 26.94
CA SER A 851 -14.12 36.21 26.97
C SER A 851 -13.66 37.23 28.03
N ARG A 852 -14.59 37.99 28.63
CA ARG A 852 -14.29 39.03 29.64
C ARG A 852 -14.65 38.65 31.08
N TRP A 853 -15.58 37.73 31.27
CA TRP A 853 -16.18 37.48 32.59
C TRP A 853 -16.38 36.01 32.92
N ALA A 854 -16.37 35.10 31.95
CA ALA A 854 -16.53 33.68 32.23
C ALA A 854 -15.28 33.16 32.94
N THR A 855 -15.44 32.70 34.18
CA THR A 855 -14.34 32.17 35.02
C THR A 855 -14.53 30.70 35.35
N THR A 856 -15.67 30.11 34.96
CA THR A 856 -16.01 28.70 35.18
C THR A 856 -16.67 28.07 33.95
N ASN A 857 -16.64 26.73 33.86
CA ASN A 857 -17.32 25.97 32.79
C ASN A 857 -18.83 26.23 32.82
N ALA A 858 -19.39 26.49 34.00
CA ALA A 858 -20.79 26.84 34.17
C ALA A 858 -21.08 28.21 33.56
N ASP A 859 -20.21 29.21 33.79
CA ASP A 859 -20.30 30.54 33.19
C ASP A 859 -20.22 30.46 31.67
N PHE A 860 -19.23 29.75 31.12
CA PHE A 860 -19.08 29.57 29.68
C PHE A 860 -20.26 28.79 29.06
N SER A 861 -20.72 27.72 29.72
CA SER A 861 -21.86 26.94 29.24
C SER A 861 -23.15 27.75 29.26
N SER A 862 -23.34 28.59 30.29
CA SER A 862 -24.42 29.57 30.34
C SER A 862 -24.28 30.59 29.22
N ALA A 863 -23.04 31.05 28.95
CA ALA A 863 -22.71 31.97 27.88
C ALA A 863 -23.11 31.43 26.50
N ALA A 864 -22.64 30.22 26.21
CA ALA A 864 -22.95 29.47 25.00
C ALA A 864 -24.46 29.23 24.86
N ALA A 865 -25.14 28.80 25.94
CA ALA A 865 -26.56 28.50 25.89
C ALA A 865 -27.42 29.72 25.51
N ALA A 866 -27.15 30.90 26.09
CA ALA A 866 -27.92 32.10 25.73
C ALA A 866 -27.55 32.62 24.33
N THR A 867 -26.29 32.48 23.91
CA THR A 867 -25.86 32.84 22.55
C THR A 867 -26.51 31.94 21.50
N ILE A 868 -26.56 30.62 21.75
CA ILE A 868 -27.28 29.64 20.93
C ILE A 868 -28.75 30.04 20.81
N ALA A 869 -29.40 30.38 21.93
CA ALA A 869 -30.79 30.82 21.92
C ALA A 869 -30.98 32.10 21.09
N ALA A 870 -30.06 33.07 21.18
CA ALA A 870 -30.12 34.30 20.39
C ALA A 870 -29.97 34.03 18.88
N LEU A 871 -29.01 33.18 18.48
CA LEU A 871 -28.82 32.76 17.08
C LEU A 871 -30.05 32.02 16.54
N GLN A 872 -30.64 31.12 17.33
CA GLN A 872 -31.89 30.45 16.98
C GLN A 872 -33.03 31.46 16.72
N HIS A 873 -33.18 32.47 17.57
CA HIS A 873 -34.19 33.51 17.39
C HIS A 873 -33.94 34.32 16.11
N CYS A 874 -32.69 34.69 15.82
CA CYS A 874 -32.34 35.38 14.57
C CYS A 874 -32.78 34.55 13.36
N ARG A 875 -32.45 33.26 13.33
CA ARG A 875 -32.85 32.35 12.25
C ARG A 875 -34.36 32.24 12.10
N VAL A 876 -35.11 32.00 13.18
CA VAL A 876 -36.58 31.88 13.13
C VAL A 876 -37.23 33.19 12.68
N ALA A 877 -36.66 34.33 13.07
CA ALA A 877 -37.11 35.66 12.66
C ALA A 877 -36.64 36.06 11.24
N SER A 878 -35.84 35.22 10.57
CA SER A 878 -35.20 35.54 9.28
C SER A 878 -34.37 36.84 9.32
N ILE A 879 -33.68 37.07 10.44
CA ILE A 879 -32.76 38.19 10.67
C ILE A 879 -31.33 37.65 10.56
N THR A 880 -30.48 38.36 9.81
CA THR A 880 -29.07 37.96 9.69
C THR A 880 -28.28 38.51 10.87
N CYS A 881 -27.69 37.63 11.68
CA CYS A 881 -26.94 38.01 12.87
C CYS A 881 -25.47 37.61 12.75
N ALA A 882 -24.56 38.48 13.17
CA ALA A 882 -23.12 38.19 13.30
C ALA A 882 -22.73 38.15 14.77
N LEU A 883 -21.87 37.21 15.16
CA LEU A 883 -21.33 37.16 16.52
C LEU A 883 -20.08 38.04 16.59
N GLN A 884 -19.99 38.88 17.63
CA GLN A 884 -18.89 39.83 17.84
C GLN A 884 -18.34 39.68 19.25
N ASP A 885 -17.03 39.50 19.39
CA ASP A 885 -16.38 39.51 20.71
C ASP A 885 -15.93 40.94 21.04
N PRO A 886 -16.56 41.61 22.04
CA PRO A 886 -16.24 42.99 22.36
C PRO A 886 -14.81 43.18 22.91
N ALA A 887 -14.13 42.11 23.34
CA ALA A 887 -12.72 42.16 23.75
C ALA A 887 -11.75 42.31 22.57
N PHE A 888 -12.16 41.89 21.37
CA PHE A 888 -11.30 41.85 20.18
C PHE A 888 -11.82 42.66 19.00
N THR A 889 -13.05 43.17 19.09
CA THR A 889 -13.66 44.04 18.09
C THR A 889 -13.50 45.51 18.51
N SER A 890 -13.25 46.42 17.58
CA SER A 890 -13.21 47.86 17.88
C SER A 890 -14.61 48.46 18.05
N GLN A 891 -14.69 49.67 18.62
CA GLN A 891 -15.98 50.38 18.75
C GLN A 891 -16.51 50.85 17.38
N GLU A 892 -15.62 51.22 16.46
CA GLU A 892 -15.97 51.61 15.08
C GLU A 892 -16.54 50.43 14.30
N GLU A 893 -15.92 49.25 14.38
CA GLU A 893 -16.44 48.02 13.76
C GLU A 893 -17.82 47.67 14.32
N ARG A 894 -18.04 47.79 15.64
CA ARG A 894 -19.37 47.56 16.23
C ARG A 894 -20.42 48.60 15.80
N ALA A 895 -20.00 49.83 15.50
CA ALA A 895 -20.90 50.88 15.04
C ALA A 895 -21.47 50.64 13.63
N HIS A 896 -20.94 49.67 12.88
CA HIS A 896 -21.49 49.24 11.60
C HIS A 896 -22.84 48.52 11.73
N TYR A 897 -23.14 47.99 12.92
CA TYR A 897 -24.40 47.30 13.19
C TYR A 897 -25.46 48.28 13.70
N GLY A 898 -26.62 48.30 13.06
CA GLY A 898 -27.75 49.14 13.47
C GLY A 898 -28.37 48.72 14.81
N VAL A 899 -28.19 47.45 15.20
CA VAL A 899 -28.63 46.89 16.48
C VAL A 899 -27.58 45.93 17.01
N VAL A 900 -27.24 46.09 18.30
CA VAL A 900 -26.34 45.20 19.04
C VAL A 900 -27.09 44.60 20.22
N ILE A 901 -27.00 43.28 20.41
CA ILE A 901 -27.61 42.51 21.50
C ILE A 901 -26.53 41.86 22.36
N ASP A 902 -26.62 42.02 23.67
CA ASP A 902 -25.92 41.18 24.65
C ASP A 902 -26.92 40.18 25.27
N PRO A 903 -26.73 38.86 25.11
CA PRO A 903 -27.63 37.84 25.67
C PRO A 903 -27.43 37.56 27.17
N HIS A 904 -26.47 38.21 27.85
CA HIS A 904 -26.05 37.90 29.24
C HIS A 904 -26.41 38.94 30.31
N VAL A 905 -27.32 39.87 30.05
CA VAL A 905 -27.58 41.06 30.89
C VAL A 905 -28.34 40.74 32.21
N ALA A 906 -28.35 39.50 32.70
CA ALA A 906 -29.13 39.08 33.86
C ALA A 906 -28.36 38.89 35.19
N MET A 907 -27.03 39.03 35.24
CA MET A 907 -26.26 38.86 36.49
C MET A 907 -25.25 39.98 36.71
N SER A 908 -25.47 40.79 37.75
CA SER A 908 -24.56 41.74 38.40
C SER A 908 -23.54 42.46 37.50
N PHE A 909 -23.87 43.69 37.11
CA PHE A 909 -23.00 44.62 36.39
C PHE A 909 -21.62 44.82 37.07
N PRO A 910 -20.50 44.55 36.38
CA PRO A 910 -19.22 45.18 36.70
C PRO A 910 -19.25 46.63 36.15
N ALA A 911 -18.66 47.58 36.88
CA ALA A 911 -18.64 49.03 36.58
C ALA A 911 -18.17 49.41 35.15
N PHE A 912 -17.54 48.48 34.44
CA PHE A 912 -17.06 48.65 33.06
C PHE A 912 -18.16 48.61 31.98
N ALA A 913 -19.24 47.85 32.18
CA ALA A 913 -20.37 47.89 31.24
C ALA A 913 -21.07 49.27 31.27
N GLN A 914 -21.04 49.94 32.42
CA GLN A 914 -21.49 51.33 32.55
C GLN A 914 -20.62 52.31 31.76
N SER A 915 -19.30 52.11 31.65
CA SER A 915 -18.40 53.02 30.91
C SER A 915 -18.51 52.86 29.38
N GLN A 916 -18.73 51.64 28.89
CA GLN A 916 -18.98 51.37 27.46
C GLN A 916 -20.33 51.92 26.99
N ILE A 917 -21.35 51.90 27.87
CA ILE A 917 -22.68 52.48 27.59
C ILE A 917 -22.66 54.01 27.71
N SER A 918 -21.92 54.58 28.67
CA SER A 918 -21.85 56.04 28.88
C SER A 918 -20.93 56.77 27.92
N GLY A 919 -19.96 56.09 27.29
CA GLY A 919 -19.15 56.63 26.19
C GLY A 919 -19.86 56.72 24.85
N ALA A 920 -20.99 56.02 24.67
CA ALA A 920 -21.89 56.18 23.54
C ALA A 920 -22.87 57.34 23.80
N GLN A 921 -22.35 58.56 23.95
CA GLN A 921 -23.20 59.75 24.04
C GLN A 921 -23.83 60.03 22.68
N GLY A 922 -25.02 59.46 22.48
CA GLY A 922 -25.91 59.70 21.34
C GLY A 922 -26.94 58.58 21.15
N ASN A 923 -28.07 58.62 21.89
CA ASN A 923 -29.32 57.90 21.59
C ASN A 923 -29.42 56.36 21.80
N ALA A 924 -28.73 55.76 22.75
CA ALA A 924 -28.97 54.36 23.14
C ALA A 924 -30.21 54.18 24.06
N ALA A 925 -31.10 53.21 23.77
CA ALA A 925 -32.28 52.90 24.59
C ALA A 925 -32.25 51.47 25.15
N LEU A 926 -31.88 51.32 26.42
CA LEU A 926 -31.91 50.05 27.17
C LEU A 926 -33.35 49.52 27.34
N LEU A 927 -33.66 48.35 26.77
CA LEU A 927 -34.96 47.66 26.93
C LEU A 927 -34.79 46.32 27.66
N VAL A 928 -34.84 46.34 28.99
CA VAL A 928 -34.81 45.09 29.80
C VAL A 928 -36.23 44.53 29.92
N SER A 929 -36.44 43.28 29.48
CA SER A 929 -37.70 42.56 29.69
C SER A 929 -37.77 42.01 31.12
N ASN A 930 -38.80 42.37 31.87
CA ASN A 930 -38.93 42.08 33.30
C ASN A 930 -39.76 40.81 33.61
N THR A 931 -40.04 39.95 32.62
CA THR A 931 -40.94 38.79 32.78
C THR A 931 -40.23 37.44 32.91
N ASN A 932 -38.90 37.38 32.79
CA ASN A 932 -38.12 36.19 33.12
C ASN A 932 -36.68 36.60 33.52
N PRO A 933 -36.25 36.42 34.79
CA PRO A 933 -34.94 36.87 35.28
C PRO A 933 -33.73 36.13 34.69
N ARG A 934 -33.90 35.38 33.58
CA ARG A 934 -32.86 34.61 32.88
C ARG A 934 -32.61 35.04 31.43
N ALA A 935 -33.32 36.05 30.91
CA ALA A 935 -33.13 36.55 29.54
C ALA A 935 -33.40 38.06 29.48
N GLY A 936 -32.39 38.86 29.80
CA GLY A 936 -32.40 40.30 29.55
C GLY A 936 -31.67 40.59 28.25
N PHE A 937 -32.31 41.25 27.30
CA PHE A 937 -31.67 41.73 26.07
C PHE A 937 -31.34 43.22 26.24
N LEU A 938 -30.10 43.63 26.00
CA LEU A 938 -29.76 45.04 25.84
C LEU A 938 -29.86 45.37 24.35
N ILE A 939 -30.74 46.31 23.98
CA ILE A 939 -30.80 46.86 22.62
C ILE A 939 -30.08 48.21 22.65
N VAL A 940 -28.94 48.34 21.98
CA VAL A 940 -28.31 49.65 21.75
C VAL A 940 -28.59 50.03 20.30
N THR A 941 -29.32 51.13 20.10
CA THR A 941 -29.52 51.74 18.77
C THR A 941 -28.70 53.02 18.70
N ASN A 942 -28.12 53.31 17.53
CA ASN A 942 -27.34 54.52 17.30
C ASN A 942 -27.80 55.17 16.00
N TYR A 943 -28.87 55.97 16.04
CA TYR A 943 -29.31 56.82 14.92
C TYR A 943 -30.16 57.99 15.42
N SER A 944 -29.76 59.23 15.09
CA SER A 944 -30.45 60.46 15.51
C SER A 944 -31.56 60.96 14.59
N ASP A 945 -31.78 60.44 13.38
CA ASP A 945 -32.76 61.07 12.45
C ASP A 945 -33.83 60.15 11.82
N ARG A 946 -33.90 58.86 12.21
CA ARG A 946 -34.96 57.93 11.74
C ARG A 946 -35.90 57.40 12.82
N VAL A 947 -35.75 57.85 14.07
CA VAL A 947 -36.55 57.37 15.22
C VAL A 947 -37.94 58.01 15.30
N GLN A 948 -38.26 59.02 14.48
CA GLN A 948 -39.63 59.58 14.47
C GLN A 948 -40.70 58.58 14.02
N SER A 949 -40.36 57.52 13.27
CA SER A 949 -41.31 56.45 12.92
C SER A 949 -41.44 55.32 13.96
N LEU A 950 -40.58 55.30 14.98
CA LEU A 950 -40.68 54.35 16.11
C LEU A 950 -41.41 54.95 17.33
N ARG A 951 -41.58 56.28 17.39
CA ARG A 951 -42.32 56.96 18.47
C ARG A 951 -43.83 56.67 18.46
N SER A 952 -44.39 56.14 17.39
CA SER A 952 -45.80 55.71 17.34
C SER A 952 -46.04 54.29 17.87
N LEU A 953 -44.98 53.53 18.17
CA LEU A 953 -45.09 52.27 18.90
C LEU A 953 -45.16 52.56 20.40
N ARG A 954 -46.38 52.73 20.92
CA ARG A 954 -46.64 52.65 22.37
C ARG A 954 -46.23 51.26 22.86
N VAL A 955 -45.00 51.11 23.33
CA VAL A 955 -44.53 49.92 24.04
C VAL A 955 -45.21 49.89 25.41
N ARG A 956 -46.39 49.26 25.48
CA ARG A 956 -46.96 48.81 26.75
C ARG A 956 -46.19 47.56 27.18
N ALA A 957 -45.79 47.53 28.45
CA ALA A 957 -45.19 46.38 29.11
C ALA A 957 -45.93 45.09 28.75
N PHE A 958 -45.20 44.09 28.24
CA PHE A 958 -45.74 42.80 27.83
C PHE A 958 -46.04 41.94 29.06
N PRO A 959 -47.31 41.59 29.35
CA PRO A 959 -47.61 40.38 30.10
C PRO A 959 -47.43 39.19 29.16
N ALA A 960 -47.08 38.03 29.72
CA ALA A 960 -46.92 36.75 29.03
C ALA A 960 -47.90 36.57 27.85
N LEU A 961 -47.39 36.43 26.63
CA LEU A 961 -48.21 36.19 25.45
C LEU A 961 -47.94 34.80 24.88
N ASN A 962 -48.82 33.89 25.28
CA ASN A 962 -49.41 32.91 24.37
C ASN A 962 -49.86 33.61 23.08
N GLY A 963 -49.43 33.08 21.94
CA GLY A 963 -50.05 33.25 20.63
C GLY A 963 -50.49 34.65 20.21
N SER A 964 -49.66 35.36 19.45
CA SER A 964 -50.07 36.04 18.20
C SER A 964 -48.92 36.84 17.57
N HIS A 965 -48.96 36.85 16.23
CA HIS A 965 -48.00 37.28 15.22
C HIS A 965 -47.23 38.60 15.44
N LEU A 966 -45.95 38.59 15.04
CA LEU A 966 -45.18 39.78 14.64
C LEU A 966 -44.77 39.64 13.18
N VAL A 967 -45.12 40.64 12.39
CA VAL A 967 -44.71 40.81 10.99
C VAL A 967 -43.89 42.08 10.92
N ALA A 968 -42.64 41.98 10.47
CA ALA A 968 -41.93 43.09 9.87
C ALA A 968 -41.87 42.84 8.35
N LYS A 969 -42.37 43.77 7.54
CA LYS A 969 -42.14 43.75 6.09
C LYS A 969 -41.12 44.80 5.71
N PRO A 970 -40.01 44.42 5.04
CA PRO A 970 -39.41 45.24 4.00
C PRO A 970 -40.39 45.30 2.82
N ARG A 971 -40.35 46.38 2.04
CA ARG A 971 -41.23 46.66 0.89
C ARG A 971 -41.77 45.40 0.18
N SER A 972 -43.09 45.38 -0.02
CA SER A 972 -43.88 44.45 -0.87
C SER A 972 -43.87 42.97 -0.48
N THR A 973 -45.00 42.48 0.07
CA THR A 973 -45.79 41.29 -0.39
C THR A 973 -46.68 40.72 0.72
N LEU A 974 -47.98 40.59 0.40
CA LEU A 974 -49.15 39.89 0.97
C LEU A 974 -48.99 38.90 2.17
N LEU A 975 -49.98 38.88 3.07
CA LEU A 975 -50.17 37.90 4.15
C LEU A 975 -51.60 37.33 4.07
N LEU A 976 -51.72 35.99 4.14
CA LEU A 976 -52.97 35.27 4.41
C LEU A 976 -52.88 34.64 5.82
N PRO A 977 -53.97 34.59 6.59
CA PRO A 977 -53.94 34.15 7.97
C PRO A 977 -54.13 32.63 8.05
N LEU A 978 -53.38 31.97 8.92
CA LEU A 978 -53.75 30.65 9.46
C LEU A 978 -53.63 30.70 10.97
N GLY A 979 -54.79 30.59 11.63
CA GLY A 979 -54.94 30.59 13.07
C GLY A 979 -54.65 29.25 13.74
N ASP A 980 -54.50 29.34 15.06
CA ASP A 980 -54.64 28.33 16.10
C ASP A 980 -54.08 26.92 15.84
N ALA A 981 -52.80 26.74 16.21
CA ALA A 981 -52.26 25.44 16.64
C ALA A 981 -51.04 25.61 17.57
N ALA A 982 -51.22 26.26 18.72
CA ALA A 982 -50.18 26.34 19.78
C ALA A 982 -50.65 25.81 21.15
N ARG A 983 -51.70 24.96 21.19
CA ARG A 983 -52.14 24.25 22.42
C ARG A 983 -52.09 22.72 22.34
N SER A 984 -51.34 22.18 21.39
CA SER A 984 -50.91 20.79 21.40
C SER A 984 -49.47 20.72 20.93
N ALA A 985 -48.54 21.26 21.73
CA ALA A 985 -47.17 20.75 21.70
C ALA A 985 -47.26 19.29 22.20
N PRO A 986 -47.02 18.27 21.37
CA PRO A 986 -46.92 16.93 21.89
C PRO A 986 -45.69 16.96 22.78
N ARG A 987 -45.84 16.51 24.03
CA ARG A 987 -44.71 15.83 24.67
C ARG A 987 -44.37 14.69 23.74
N PHE A 988 -43.40 14.88 22.85
CA PHE A 988 -42.88 13.79 22.05
C PHE A 988 -42.07 12.91 23.00
N SER A 989 -42.78 11.97 23.62
CA SER A 989 -42.19 10.68 23.96
C SER A 989 -41.52 10.11 22.73
N GLN A 990 -40.48 9.31 22.95
CA GLN A 990 -39.61 8.61 21.98
C GLN A 990 -40.31 7.70 20.94
N ALA A 991 -41.54 7.97 20.53
CA ALA A 991 -42.29 7.18 19.57
C ALA A 991 -43.09 8.09 18.65
N ASP A 992 -42.56 8.38 17.45
CA ASP A 992 -43.32 8.31 16.20
C ASP A 992 -42.43 8.69 14.99
N ALA A 993 -41.70 7.69 14.53
CA ALA A 993 -41.03 7.66 13.25
C ALA A 993 -42.03 7.44 12.11
N ARG A 994 -42.84 8.43 11.74
CA ARG A 994 -43.69 8.36 10.53
C ARG A 994 -43.88 9.72 9.86
N PHE A 995 -42.87 10.15 9.09
CA PHE A 995 -43.08 11.10 7.99
C PHE A 995 -42.27 10.69 6.75
N GLY A 996 -42.98 10.52 5.63
CA GLY A 996 -42.47 10.81 4.29
C GLY A 996 -41.64 9.74 3.58
N ARG A 997 -42.28 8.65 3.12
CA ARG A 997 -41.82 7.91 1.93
C ARG A 997 -41.77 8.87 0.73
N ARG A 998 -40.64 9.53 0.49
CA ARG A 998 -40.27 9.95 -0.87
C ARG A 998 -39.45 8.82 -1.48
N GLN A 999 -39.92 8.34 -2.63
CA GLN A 999 -39.26 7.32 -3.43
C GLN A 999 -37.79 7.67 -3.57
N ALA A 1000 -36.92 6.79 -3.10
CA ALA A 1000 -35.55 6.73 -3.58
C ALA A 1000 -35.61 6.69 -5.11
N PRO A 1001 -34.77 7.44 -5.84
CA PRO A 1001 -34.61 7.24 -7.27
C PRO A 1001 -34.35 5.75 -7.49
N ALA A 1002 -35.29 5.09 -8.18
CA ALA A 1002 -35.05 3.78 -8.73
C ALA A 1002 -33.81 3.88 -9.63
N ASP A 1003 -32.96 2.86 -9.55
CA ASP A 1003 -31.87 2.59 -10.49
C ASP A 1003 -30.51 3.26 -10.25
N LEU A 1004 -30.04 3.28 -9.00
CA LEU A 1004 -28.60 3.32 -8.72
C LEU A 1004 -28.14 2.00 -8.07
N PRO A 1005 -27.24 1.23 -8.71
CA PRO A 1005 -26.69 0.02 -8.10
C PRO A 1005 -25.84 0.42 -6.89
N ILE A 1006 -26.38 0.22 -5.68
CA ILE A 1006 -25.63 0.27 -4.43
C ILE A 1006 -24.65 -0.90 -4.49
N GLY A 1007 -23.40 -0.62 -4.82
CA GLY A 1007 -22.38 -1.65 -5.01
C GLY A 1007 -22.13 -2.45 -3.74
N GLU A 1008 -21.99 -3.77 -3.88
CA GLU A 1008 -21.63 -4.71 -2.82
C GLU A 1008 -20.26 -4.36 -2.21
N SER A 1009 -20.23 -3.52 -1.18
CA SER A 1009 -19.07 -3.36 -0.31
C SER A 1009 -19.16 -4.37 0.83
N GLN A 1010 -19.02 -5.66 0.50
CA GLN A 1010 -18.89 -6.71 1.50
C GLN A 1010 -17.41 -6.80 1.90
N TYR A 1011 -17.15 -6.34 3.13
CA TYR A 1011 -15.84 -6.05 3.72
C TYR A 1011 -14.80 -7.13 3.43
N LEU A 1012 -13.66 -6.69 2.89
CA LEU A 1012 -12.44 -7.47 2.71
C LEU A 1012 -12.59 -8.81 1.96
N ALA A 1013 -13.28 -8.84 0.82
CA ALA A 1013 -12.92 -9.83 -0.19
C ALA A 1013 -11.46 -9.57 -0.58
N CYS A 1014 -10.57 -10.51 -0.30
CA CYS A 1014 -9.15 -10.36 -0.63
C CYS A 1014 -8.97 -10.48 -2.15
N ARG A 1015 -9.27 -9.42 -2.91
CA ARG A 1015 -9.03 -9.37 -4.37
C ARG A 1015 -7.55 -9.58 -4.71
N LEU A 1016 -6.65 -9.20 -3.81
CA LEU A 1016 -5.23 -9.50 -3.93
C LEU A 1016 -4.93 -11.01 -3.78
N CYS A 1017 -5.79 -11.72 -3.04
CA CYS A 1017 -5.72 -13.18 -2.89
C CYS A 1017 -6.32 -13.92 -4.10
N GLU A 1018 -7.14 -13.29 -4.94
CA GLU A 1018 -7.66 -13.87 -6.19
C GLU A 1018 -6.55 -14.25 -7.18
N ARG A 1019 -5.35 -13.65 -7.06
CA ARG A 1019 -4.16 -14.06 -7.83
C ARG A 1019 -3.66 -15.47 -7.49
N TYR A 1020 -4.13 -16.05 -6.39
CA TYR A 1020 -3.77 -17.41 -5.97
C TYR A 1020 -4.91 -18.36 -6.34
N ARG A 1021 -4.60 -19.34 -7.22
CA ARG A 1021 -5.59 -20.32 -7.67
C ARG A 1021 -6.14 -21.12 -6.48
N PRO A 1022 -7.48 -21.34 -6.43
CA PRO A 1022 -8.08 -22.27 -5.50
C PRO A 1022 -7.35 -23.62 -5.54
N THR A 1023 -6.94 -24.13 -4.38
CA THR A 1023 -6.42 -25.48 -4.26
C THR A 1023 -7.51 -26.39 -3.72
N ASP A 1024 -7.62 -27.61 -4.26
CA ASP A 1024 -8.59 -28.62 -3.79
C ASP A 1024 -8.30 -29.09 -2.35
N GLY A 1025 -7.08 -28.84 -1.83
CA GLY A 1025 -6.67 -29.11 -0.45
C GLY A 1025 -6.52 -27.85 0.41
N ALA A 1026 -6.41 -28.04 1.72
CA ALA A 1026 -6.11 -26.96 2.66
C ALA A 1026 -4.64 -26.55 2.53
N THR A 1027 -4.36 -25.25 2.43
CA THR A 1027 -3.00 -24.71 2.29
C THR A 1027 -2.75 -23.53 3.24
N VAL A 1028 -1.48 -23.31 3.59
CA VAL A 1028 -0.98 -22.13 4.31
C VAL A 1028 0.08 -21.42 3.47
N ARG A 1029 0.03 -20.08 3.43
CA ARG A 1029 1.03 -19.21 2.81
C ARG A 1029 1.30 -18.00 3.68
N THR A 1030 2.53 -17.49 3.64
CA THR A 1030 2.91 -16.24 4.30
C THR A 1030 3.31 -15.19 3.26
N GLY A 1031 2.96 -13.94 3.52
CA GLY A 1031 3.28 -12.81 2.64
C GLY A 1031 2.57 -11.53 3.05
N ASP A 1032 2.95 -10.40 2.45
CA ASP A 1032 2.26 -9.11 2.63
C ASP A 1032 1.02 -9.05 1.73
N PHE A 1033 -0.05 -9.71 2.19
CA PHE A 1033 -1.32 -9.78 1.44
C PHE A 1033 -2.15 -8.50 1.57
N LEU A 1034 -1.90 -7.68 2.60
CA LEU A 1034 -2.59 -6.41 2.87
C LEU A 1034 -1.89 -5.19 2.25
N GLN A 1035 -0.70 -5.38 1.67
CA GLN A 1035 0.17 -4.31 1.17
C GLN A 1035 0.45 -3.24 2.21
N ASP A 1036 0.67 -3.66 3.46
CA ASP A 1036 0.92 -2.79 4.61
C ASP A 1036 2.37 -2.91 5.13
N GLY A 1037 3.20 -3.72 4.47
CA GLY A 1037 4.59 -4.00 4.84
C GLY A 1037 4.75 -5.09 5.89
N SER A 1038 3.66 -5.62 6.46
CA SER A 1038 3.68 -6.69 7.44
C SER A 1038 3.50 -8.07 6.78
N GLN A 1039 4.00 -9.13 7.43
CA GLN A 1039 3.72 -10.50 7.00
C GLN A 1039 2.37 -10.94 7.56
N SER A 1040 1.48 -11.41 6.70
CA SER A 1040 0.21 -12.06 7.07
C SER A 1040 0.22 -13.54 6.67
N VAL A 1041 -0.64 -14.34 7.31
CA VAL A 1041 -0.82 -15.76 7.03
C VAL A 1041 -2.15 -15.95 6.29
N LEU A 1042 -2.08 -16.44 5.07
CA LEU A 1042 -3.24 -16.83 4.26
C LEU A 1042 -3.42 -18.34 4.37
N MET A 1043 -4.55 -18.78 4.92
CA MET A 1043 -4.99 -20.18 4.91
C MET A 1043 -6.21 -20.31 4.00
N GLU A 1044 -6.26 -21.30 3.12
CA GLU A 1044 -7.44 -21.51 2.27
C GLU A 1044 -7.64 -22.97 1.88
N ASN A 1045 -8.89 -23.37 1.69
CA ASN A 1045 -9.29 -24.64 1.10
C ASN A 1045 -10.34 -24.40 -0.01
N ALA A 1046 -11.08 -25.44 -0.41
CA ALA A 1046 -12.13 -25.32 -1.44
C ALA A 1046 -13.25 -24.34 -1.03
N TYR A 1047 -13.58 -24.26 0.26
CA TYR A 1047 -14.77 -23.59 0.78
C TYR A 1047 -14.49 -22.24 1.42
N VAL A 1048 -13.39 -22.11 2.16
CA VAL A 1048 -13.12 -20.94 2.98
C VAL A 1048 -11.71 -20.40 2.81
N ARG A 1049 -11.55 -19.12 3.10
CA ARG A 1049 -10.27 -18.42 3.15
C ARG A 1049 -10.16 -17.66 4.47
N LEU A 1050 -9.01 -17.78 5.12
CA LEU A 1050 -8.67 -17.14 6.38
C LEU A 1050 -7.41 -16.29 6.18
N LEU A 1051 -7.46 -15.00 6.53
CA LEU A 1051 -6.29 -14.13 6.55
C LEU A 1051 -6.02 -13.69 8.00
N VAL A 1052 -4.92 -14.18 8.55
CA VAL A 1052 -4.45 -13.87 9.91
C VAL A 1052 -3.31 -12.88 9.83
N ALA A 1053 -3.36 -11.83 10.65
CA ALA A 1053 -2.35 -10.79 10.72
C ALA A 1053 -1.57 -10.89 12.04
N PRO A 1054 -0.41 -11.58 12.06
CA PRO A 1054 0.45 -11.67 13.23
C PRO A 1054 0.83 -10.32 13.83
N ALA A 1055 1.09 -9.30 13.01
CA ALA A 1055 1.41 -7.95 13.44
C ALA A 1055 0.24 -7.23 14.15
N ALA A 1056 -0.99 -7.69 13.91
CA ALA A 1056 -2.22 -7.19 14.52
C ALA A 1056 -2.71 -8.13 15.63
N GLY A 1057 -1.83 -8.58 16.53
CA GLY A 1057 -2.19 -9.47 17.65
C GLY A 1057 -2.57 -10.89 17.26
N GLY A 1058 -2.12 -11.36 16.09
CA GLY A 1058 -2.50 -12.67 15.58
C GLY A 1058 -4.00 -12.80 15.31
N ARG A 1059 -4.70 -11.69 15.06
CA ARG A 1059 -6.12 -11.65 14.71
C ARG A 1059 -6.37 -12.17 13.30
N ALA A 1060 -7.46 -12.91 13.12
CA ALA A 1060 -8.01 -13.16 11.80
C ALA A 1060 -8.82 -11.94 11.36
N LEU A 1061 -8.38 -11.28 10.29
CA LEU A 1061 -9.04 -10.09 9.73
C LEU A 1061 -10.04 -10.47 8.63
N ILE A 1062 -9.85 -11.64 8.01
CA ILE A 1062 -10.75 -12.18 6.98
C ILE A 1062 -11.02 -13.63 7.28
N PHE A 1063 -12.30 -14.00 7.33
CA PHE A 1063 -12.79 -15.37 7.22
C PHE A 1063 -13.88 -15.37 6.15
N GLU A 1064 -13.47 -15.61 4.91
CA GLU A 1064 -14.30 -15.55 3.72
C GLU A 1064 -14.91 -16.93 3.41
N ASP A 1065 -16.22 -16.97 3.19
CA ASP A 1065 -16.91 -18.06 2.52
C ASP A 1065 -16.82 -17.85 1.01
N LYS A 1066 -16.03 -18.70 0.34
CA LYS A 1066 -15.72 -18.57 -1.08
C LYS A 1066 -16.91 -18.86 -1.99
N ARG A 1067 -17.98 -19.47 -1.48
CA ARG A 1067 -19.21 -19.73 -2.25
C ARG A 1067 -20.01 -18.46 -2.46
N THR A 1068 -20.03 -17.60 -1.44
CA THR A 1068 -20.78 -16.34 -1.42
C THR A 1068 -19.89 -15.12 -1.62
N GLY A 1069 -18.56 -15.26 -1.49
CA GLY A 1069 -17.60 -14.16 -1.52
C GLY A 1069 -17.65 -13.27 -0.27
N ARG A 1070 -18.34 -13.73 0.79
CA ARG A 1070 -18.61 -12.96 2.00
C ARG A 1070 -17.60 -13.23 3.09
N ASN A 1071 -17.14 -12.16 3.73
CA ASN A 1071 -16.47 -12.26 5.01
C ASN A 1071 -17.51 -12.51 6.12
N ILE A 1072 -17.39 -13.62 6.84
CA ILE A 1072 -18.33 -14.02 7.89
C ILE A 1072 -17.87 -13.63 9.30
N ILE A 1073 -16.75 -12.89 9.40
CA ILE A 1073 -16.35 -12.15 10.59
C ILE A 1073 -16.44 -10.65 10.31
N ALA A 1074 -16.69 -9.85 11.34
CA ALA A 1074 -16.79 -8.41 11.20
C ALA A 1074 -15.40 -7.76 11.21
N THR A 1075 -15.35 -6.43 11.11
CA THR A 1075 -14.10 -5.65 11.18
C THR A 1075 -13.37 -5.74 12.52
N VAL A 1076 -14.07 -6.16 13.59
CA VAL A 1076 -13.46 -6.53 14.88
C VAL A 1076 -12.50 -7.73 14.73
N GLY A 1077 -12.76 -8.57 13.72
CA GLY A 1077 -12.00 -9.78 13.42
C GLY A 1077 -12.35 -10.94 14.35
N ALA A 1078 -11.50 -11.97 14.31
CA ALA A 1078 -11.54 -13.09 15.26
C ALA A 1078 -10.16 -13.29 15.90
N LEU A 1079 -10.11 -14.08 16.98
CA LEU A 1079 -8.88 -14.44 17.68
C LEU A 1079 -8.19 -13.26 18.39
N ARG A 1080 -8.93 -12.24 18.86
CA ARG A 1080 -8.33 -11.14 19.64
C ARG A 1080 -8.16 -11.57 21.09
N ASP A 1081 -6.95 -11.48 21.65
CA ASP A 1081 -6.75 -11.78 23.07
C ASP A 1081 -6.80 -10.52 23.92
N ALA A 1082 -7.42 -10.67 25.08
CA ALA A 1082 -7.42 -9.73 26.18
C ALA A 1082 -7.09 -10.47 27.49
N VAL A 1083 -6.58 -9.75 28.48
CA VAL A 1083 -6.46 -10.28 29.84
C VAL A 1083 -7.73 -9.96 30.63
N THR A 1084 -8.18 -10.90 31.46
CA THR A 1084 -9.39 -10.74 32.28
C THR A 1084 -9.21 -9.63 33.33
N ASP A 1085 -8.01 -9.54 33.92
CA ASP A 1085 -7.61 -8.50 34.88
C ASP A 1085 -6.47 -7.65 34.30
N PRO A 1086 -6.78 -6.55 33.57
CA PRO A 1086 -5.75 -5.69 33.01
C PRO A 1086 -4.97 -4.93 34.11
N PRO A 1087 -3.71 -4.52 33.83
CA PRO A 1087 -3.00 -3.62 34.72
C PRO A 1087 -3.81 -2.32 34.89
N ALA A 1088 -3.68 -1.69 36.07
CA ALA A 1088 -4.35 -0.43 36.33
C ALA A 1088 -3.95 0.60 35.26
N ALA A 1089 -4.94 1.34 34.75
CA ALA A 1089 -4.70 2.43 33.83
C ALA A 1089 -3.69 3.41 34.44
N SER A 1090 -2.84 4.02 33.60
CA SER A 1090 -1.92 5.04 34.05
C SER A 1090 -2.66 6.11 34.86
N PRO A 1091 -2.19 6.49 36.06
CA PRO A 1091 -2.82 7.56 36.86
C PRO A 1091 -2.73 8.94 36.17
N ARG A 1092 -2.02 9.03 35.04
CA ARG A 1092 -1.94 10.20 34.18
C ARG A 1092 -2.77 10.07 32.89
N ASP A 1093 -3.52 8.99 32.70
CA ASP A 1093 -4.39 8.87 31.52
C ASP A 1093 -5.60 9.80 31.69
N TYR A 1094 -5.46 11.02 31.15
CA TYR A 1094 -6.50 12.07 31.18
C TYR A 1094 -7.42 12.00 29.97
N ILE A 1095 -7.36 10.92 29.19
CA ILE A 1095 -8.22 10.75 28.02
C ILE A 1095 -9.65 10.46 28.48
N ALA A 1096 -10.61 10.94 27.70
CA ALA A 1096 -12.03 10.77 28.00
C ALA A 1096 -12.38 9.28 28.22
N ARG A 1097 -13.23 9.00 29.22
CA ARG A 1097 -13.60 7.63 29.64
C ARG A 1097 -14.02 6.69 28.50
N TYR A 1098 -14.55 7.22 27.39
CA TYR A 1098 -14.98 6.43 26.23
C TYR A 1098 -13.83 5.83 25.40
N THR A 1099 -12.57 6.20 25.63
CA THR A 1099 -11.39 5.59 24.99
C THR A 1099 -10.83 4.39 25.76
N HIS A 1100 -11.38 4.12 26.96
CA HIS A 1100 -11.00 3.01 27.84
C HIS A 1100 -11.96 1.81 27.90
N PRO A 1101 -13.01 1.64 27.06
CA PRO A 1101 -14.02 0.62 27.30
C PRO A 1101 -13.52 -0.81 27.06
N LEU A 1102 -12.32 -0.97 26.51
CA LEU A 1102 -11.75 -2.27 26.17
C LEU A 1102 -10.66 -2.69 27.14
N ASN A 1103 -10.70 -3.98 27.51
CA ASN A 1103 -9.63 -4.63 28.25
C ASN A 1103 -8.31 -4.55 27.46
N VAL A 1104 -7.21 -4.39 28.20
CA VAL A 1104 -5.86 -4.46 27.63
C VAL A 1104 -5.66 -5.86 27.05
N GLY A 1105 -5.03 -5.95 25.88
CA GLY A 1105 -4.93 -7.20 25.15
C GLY A 1105 -3.69 -7.30 24.29
N THR A 1106 -3.78 -8.00 23.17
CA THR A 1106 -2.61 -8.25 22.31
C THR A 1106 -2.75 -7.66 20.91
N PHE A 1107 -3.82 -6.91 20.63
CA PHE A 1107 -4.25 -6.60 19.26
C PHE A 1107 -3.27 -5.73 18.43
N ASN A 1108 -2.33 -5.02 19.07
CA ASN A 1108 -1.26 -4.26 18.43
C ASN A 1108 0.15 -4.87 18.63
N ARG A 1109 0.23 -6.10 19.13
CA ARG A 1109 1.48 -6.82 19.38
C ARG A 1109 1.74 -7.83 18.25
N SER A 1110 3.01 -7.97 17.87
CA SER A 1110 3.40 -8.92 16.83
C SER A 1110 3.57 -10.31 17.40
N TYR A 1111 2.76 -11.26 16.95
CA TYR A 1111 2.92 -12.68 17.26
C TYR A 1111 4.07 -13.30 16.48
N ARG A 1112 4.83 -14.20 17.12
CA ARG A 1112 5.73 -15.12 16.40
C ARG A 1112 4.86 -16.16 15.69
N THR A 1113 5.20 -16.44 14.44
CA THR A 1113 4.42 -17.33 13.58
C THR A 1113 5.29 -18.51 13.14
N THR A 1114 4.81 -19.73 13.41
CA THR A 1114 5.45 -20.97 12.99
C THR A 1114 4.49 -21.77 12.12
N VAL A 1115 4.84 -22.00 10.85
CA VAL A 1115 4.04 -22.87 9.98
C VAL A 1115 4.36 -24.32 10.32
N LEU A 1116 3.40 -25.02 10.94
CA LEU A 1116 3.55 -26.41 11.37
C LEU A 1116 3.35 -27.38 10.20
N SER A 1117 2.31 -27.15 9.39
CA SER A 1117 2.03 -27.93 8.18
C SER A 1117 1.52 -27.01 7.08
N THR A 1118 2.12 -27.14 5.89
CA THR A 1118 1.74 -26.31 4.75
C THR A 1118 0.51 -26.86 4.01
N ARG A 1119 0.19 -28.16 4.15
CA ARG A 1119 -0.91 -28.83 3.46
C ARG A 1119 -1.49 -30.01 4.24
N ASN A 1120 -2.81 -30.15 4.23
CA ASN A 1120 -3.60 -31.34 4.60
C ASN A 1120 -3.18 -32.09 5.90
N PRO A 1121 -3.59 -31.60 7.08
CA PRO A 1121 -4.23 -30.30 7.31
C PRO A 1121 -3.18 -29.18 7.25
N ALA A 1122 -3.58 -28.01 6.78
CA ALA A 1122 -2.73 -26.83 6.89
C ALA A 1122 -2.82 -26.31 8.34
N SER A 1123 -1.69 -26.02 8.97
CA SER A 1123 -1.67 -25.55 10.34
C SER A 1123 -0.56 -24.55 10.61
N VAL A 1124 -0.88 -23.59 11.47
CA VAL A 1124 0.01 -22.52 11.90
C VAL A 1124 -0.11 -22.34 13.41
N GLU A 1125 1.01 -22.09 14.04
CA GLU A 1125 1.10 -21.74 15.46
C GLU A 1125 1.49 -20.28 15.59
N LEU A 1126 0.80 -19.57 16.49
CA LEU A 1126 1.04 -18.18 16.82
C LEU A 1126 1.35 -18.09 18.31
N SER A 1127 2.51 -17.56 18.67
CA SER A 1127 2.89 -17.36 20.08
C SER A 1127 3.34 -15.95 20.41
N TYR A 1128 3.03 -15.50 21.62
CA TYR A 1128 3.45 -14.19 22.16
C TYR A 1128 3.71 -14.27 23.66
N ASP A 1129 4.85 -13.72 24.10
CA ASP A 1129 5.22 -13.59 25.52
C ASP A 1129 4.75 -12.23 26.03
N ALA A 1130 3.64 -12.20 26.74
CA ALA A 1130 3.02 -11.00 27.29
C ALA A 1130 3.53 -10.67 28.69
N SER A 1131 4.82 -10.36 28.81
CA SER A 1131 5.40 -9.89 30.08
C SER A 1131 4.91 -8.51 30.50
N ASP A 1132 4.29 -7.75 29.59
CA ASP A 1132 3.81 -6.40 29.82
C ASP A 1132 2.35 -6.30 30.29
N LEU A 1133 1.58 -7.41 30.19
CA LEU A 1133 0.13 -7.43 30.41
C LEU A 1133 -0.30 -7.92 31.80
N ALA A 1134 0.60 -8.49 32.58
CA ALA A 1134 0.30 -9.02 33.91
C ALA A 1134 1.54 -9.02 34.80
N LEU A 1135 1.34 -9.11 36.11
CA LEU A 1135 2.43 -9.23 37.10
C LEU A 1135 3.23 -10.53 36.94
N SER A 1136 2.58 -11.58 36.44
CA SER A 1136 3.23 -12.86 36.08
C SER A 1136 3.30 -12.99 34.56
N PRO A 1137 4.43 -13.43 33.98
CA PRO A 1137 4.57 -13.58 32.53
C PRO A 1137 3.49 -14.53 31.96
N VAL A 1138 2.68 -14.03 31.02
CA VAL A 1138 1.67 -14.83 30.31
C VAL A 1138 2.19 -15.20 28.93
N HIS A 1139 2.16 -16.49 28.60
CA HIS A 1139 2.47 -16.97 27.27
C HIS A 1139 1.16 -17.30 26.54
N PHE A 1140 0.85 -16.54 25.49
CA PHE A 1140 -0.26 -16.83 24.59
C PHE A 1140 0.21 -17.78 23.49
N ASN A 1141 -0.50 -18.89 23.30
CA ASN A 1141 -0.30 -19.77 22.16
C ASN A 1141 -1.63 -20.09 21.47
N LYS A 1142 -1.65 -19.99 20.14
CA LYS A 1142 -2.79 -20.34 19.28
C LYS A 1142 -2.34 -21.27 18.19
N LYS A 1143 -2.98 -22.43 18.06
CA LYS A 1143 -2.77 -23.32 16.93
C LYS A 1143 -4.01 -23.35 16.06
N ILE A 1144 -3.88 -22.86 14.83
CA ILE A 1144 -4.95 -22.80 13.85
C ILE A 1144 -4.78 -23.97 12.88
N VAL A 1145 -5.85 -24.73 12.66
CA VAL A 1145 -5.86 -25.92 11.80
C VAL A 1145 -7.00 -25.79 10.78
N LEU A 1146 -6.65 -25.86 9.50
CA LEU A 1146 -7.58 -25.91 8.38
C LEU A 1146 -7.51 -27.28 7.71
N VAL A 1147 -8.64 -27.98 7.71
CA VAL A 1147 -8.78 -29.29 7.06
C VAL A 1147 -9.28 -29.12 5.61
N PRO A 1148 -8.95 -30.05 4.69
CA PRO A 1148 -9.39 -29.94 3.29
C PRO A 1148 -10.90 -30.11 3.09
N GLY A 1149 -11.57 -30.88 3.94
CA GLY A 1149 -12.91 -31.44 3.67
C GLY A 1149 -14.12 -30.65 4.20
N GLY A 1150 -14.01 -29.35 4.50
CA GLY A 1150 -15.18 -28.61 5.01
C GLY A 1150 -15.02 -27.10 5.11
N PRO A 1151 -16.12 -26.36 5.31
CA PRO A 1151 -16.15 -24.90 5.37
C PRO A 1151 -15.84 -24.37 6.78
N SER A 1152 -14.90 -25.00 7.49
CA SER A 1152 -14.59 -24.71 8.88
C SER A 1152 -13.10 -24.83 9.20
N PHE A 1153 -12.66 -24.11 10.23
CA PHE A 1153 -11.33 -24.23 10.83
C PHE A 1153 -11.44 -24.34 12.34
N THR A 1154 -10.40 -24.87 12.97
CA THR A 1154 -10.32 -25.04 14.43
C THR A 1154 -9.13 -24.28 14.97
N VAL A 1155 -9.30 -23.71 16.16
CA VAL A 1155 -8.27 -23.01 16.92
C VAL A 1155 -8.15 -23.67 18.29
N GLU A 1156 -6.93 -23.98 18.67
CA GLU A 1156 -6.58 -24.39 20.03
C GLU A 1156 -5.91 -23.21 20.73
N TYR A 1157 -6.53 -22.71 21.80
CA TYR A 1157 -6.00 -21.63 22.64
C TYR A 1157 -5.33 -22.21 23.88
N GLN A 1158 -4.15 -21.71 24.22
CA GLN A 1158 -3.44 -22.07 25.44
C GLN A 1158 -2.85 -20.81 26.09
N ALA A 1159 -3.02 -20.69 27.41
CA ALA A 1159 -2.37 -19.70 28.27
C ALA A 1159 -1.86 -20.39 29.53
N ASN A 1160 -0.64 -20.07 29.98
CA ASN A 1160 0.05 -20.83 31.03
C ASN A 1160 -0.23 -20.35 32.46
N SER A 1161 -0.31 -19.05 32.70
CA SER A 1161 -0.21 -18.45 34.05
C SER A 1161 -1.37 -17.56 34.46
N ALA A 1162 -2.30 -17.24 33.56
CA ALA A 1162 -3.46 -16.39 33.83
C ALA A 1162 -4.68 -16.79 32.99
N SER A 1163 -5.88 -16.47 33.48
CA SER A 1163 -7.10 -16.54 32.68
C SER A 1163 -7.07 -15.46 31.61
N VAL A 1164 -7.48 -15.82 30.40
CA VAL A 1164 -7.48 -14.90 29.26
C VAL A 1164 -8.81 -14.92 28.54
N ASP A 1165 -9.19 -13.75 28.04
CA ASP A 1165 -10.42 -13.55 27.28
C ASP A 1165 -10.07 -13.54 25.80
N VAL A 1166 -10.69 -14.43 25.02
CA VAL A 1166 -10.59 -14.42 23.57
C VAL A 1166 -11.87 -13.85 22.98
N ILE A 1167 -11.74 -12.74 22.27
CA ILE A 1167 -12.84 -12.04 21.61
C ILE A 1167 -12.84 -12.40 20.12
N SER A 1168 -13.97 -12.87 19.62
CA SER A 1168 -14.18 -13.15 18.20
C SER A 1168 -15.54 -12.65 17.74
N SER A 1169 -15.61 -12.06 16.54
CA SER A 1169 -16.86 -11.58 15.98
C SER A 1169 -17.42 -12.52 14.92
N LEU A 1170 -18.74 -12.70 14.89
CA LEU A 1170 -19.47 -13.28 13.75
C LEU A 1170 -20.24 -12.15 13.07
N ALA A 1171 -20.01 -11.95 11.78
CA ALA A 1171 -20.73 -10.93 11.00
C ALA A 1171 -22.16 -11.38 10.75
N ALA A 1172 -23.10 -10.47 10.99
CA ALA A 1172 -24.51 -10.80 10.91
C ALA A 1172 -25.17 -10.40 9.59
N ARG A 1173 -24.64 -9.39 8.86
CA ARG A 1173 -25.30 -8.75 7.69
C ARG A 1173 -24.31 -7.96 6.82
N SER A 1174 -24.76 -7.55 5.63
CA SER A 1174 -24.20 -6.41 4.88
C SER A 1174 -24.51 -5.09 5.60
N ALA A 1175 -23.48 -4.28 5.89
CA ALA A 1175 -23.58 -3.03 6.67
C ALA A 1175 -24.60 -2.00 6.15
N ASN A 1176 -24.99 -2.08 4.87
CA ASN A 1176 -25.86 -1.09 4.24
C ASN A 1176 -27.36 -1.44 4.31
N ASP A 1177 -27.73 -2.59 4.89
CA ASP A 1177 -29.11 -3.08 4.94
C ASP A 1177 -29.50 -3.46 6.38
N PHE A 1178 -29.61 -2.46 7.25
CA PHE A 1178 -30.10 -2.61 8.63
C PHE A 1178 -31.51 -3.24 8.71
N ARG A 1179 -32.23 -3.32 7.58
CA ARG A 1179 -33.58 -3.87 7.47
C ARG A 1179 -33.64 -5.38 7.18
N ALA A 1180 -32.54 -6.02 6.75
CA ALA A 1180 -32.52 -7.47 6.54
C ALA A 1180 -32.72 -8.22 7.88
N ARG A 1181 -33.35 -9.40 7.89
CA ARG A 1181 -33.58 -10.19 9.11
C ARG A 1181 -32.44 -11.20 9.30
N ALA A 1182 -31.50 -10.88 10.20
CA ALA A 1182 -30.56 -11.87 10.73
C ALA A 1182 -31.09 -12.43 12.05
N THR A 1183 -31.02 -13.75 12.19
CA THR A 1183 -31.47 -14.49 13.36
C THR A 1183 -30.25 -15.06 14.09
N VAL A 1184 -30.18 -14.84 15.40
CA VAL A 1184 -29.14 -15.43 16.26
C VAL A 1184 -29.69 -16.69 16.91
N LEU A 1185 -28.89 -17.75 16.85
CA LEU A 1185 -29.22 -19.09 17.29
C LEU A 1185 -28.28 -19.49 18.43
N THR A 1186 -28.84 -19.78 19.61
CA THR A 1186 -28.12 -20.23 20.82
C THR A 1186 -28.79 -21.45 21.45
N GLU A 1187 -28.25 -21.99 22.54
CA GLU A 1187 -28.93 -23.06 23.29
C GLU A 1187 -30.25 -22.57 23.89
N GLY A 1188 -31.37 -23.10 23.38
CA GLY A 1188 -32.71 -22.89 23.94
C GLY A 1188 -33.63 -21.97 23.14
N ASN A 1189 -33.12 -20.95 22.44
CA ASN A 1189 -33.97 -19.96 21.74
C ASN A 1189 -33.38 -19.51 20.38
N ALA A 1190 -34.26 -19.16 19.43
CA ALA A 1190 -33.93 -18.35 18.26
C ALA A 1190 -34.40 -16.92 18.54
N GLN A 1191 -33.51 -15.95 18.44
CA GLN A 1191 -33.82 -14.56 18.78
C GLN A 1191 -33.51 -13.64 17.59
N ALA A 1192 -34.36 -12.62 17.42
CA ALA A 1192 -34.03 -11.53 16.52
C ALA A 1192 -32.78 -10.80 17.02
N PHE A 1193 -31.90 -10.41 16.09
CA PHE A 1193 -30.71 -9.63 16.39
C PHE A 1193 -31.09 -8.34 17.14
N ASN A 1194 -30.63 -8.20 18.39
CA ASN A 1194 -30.95 -7.06 19.25
C ASN A 1194 -29.66 -6.47 19.83
N VAL A 1195 -29.31 -5.25 19.41
CA VAL A 1195 -28.10 -4.53 19.83
C VAL A 1195 -28.17 -4.26 21.34
N ASP A 1196 -27.03 -4.27 22.02
CA ASP A 1196 -26.90 -4.00 23.46
C ASP A 1196 -27.43 -5.08 24.42
N LYS A 1197 -27.85 -6.23 23.89
CA LYS A 1197 -28.10 -7.43 24.71
C LYS A 1197 -26.88 -8.34 24.76
N ALA A 1198 -26.58 -8.82 25.96
CA ALA A 1198 -25.56 -9.84 26.21
C ALA A 1198 -26.20 -11.13 26.75
N TYR A 1199 -25.64 -12.27 26.38
CA TYR A 1199 -26.15 -13.58 26.77
C TYR A 1199 -24.99 -14.51 27.13
N ALA A 1200 -25.19 -15.34 28.15
CA ALA A 1200 -24.29 -16.47 28.41
C ALA A 1200 -24.48 -17.55 27.34
N LEU A 1201 -23.39 -18.23 27.00
CA LEU A 1201 -23.36 -19.33 26.03
C LEU A 1201 -22.83 -20.58 26.71
N THR A 1202 -23.33 -21.75 26.30
CA THR A 1202 -22.89 -23.04 26.84
C THR A 1202 -21.85 -23.67 25.91
N SER A 1203 -22.20 -23.94 24.65
CA SER A 1203 -21.42 -24.74 23.68
C SER A 1203 -21.37 -24.21 22.23
N TYR A 1204 -22.34 -23.40 21.78
CA TYR A 1204 -22.34 -22.84 20.43
C TYR A 1204 -23.10 -21.52 20.27
N ILE A 1205 -22.82 -20.84 19.16
CA ILE A 1205 -23.58 -19.72 18.63
C ILE A 1205 -23.59 -19.76 17.10
N GLY A 1206 -24.70 -19.37 16.49
CA GLY A 1206 -24.74 -19.11 15.06
C GLY A 1206 -25.54 -17.86 14.71
N VAL A 1207 -25.14 -17.24 13.60
CA VAL A 1207 -25.80 -16.08 13.02
C VAL A 1207 -26.22 -16.44 11.61
N TYR A 1208 -27.54 -16.47 11.38
CA TYR A 1208 -28.14 -16.81 10.09
C TYR A 1208 -28.63 -15.54 9.38
N ASP A 1209 -28.16 -15.33 8.15
CA ASP A 1209 -28.60 -14.24 7.26
C ASP A 1209 -29.64 -14.76 6.25
N GLU A 1210 -30.91 -14.39 6.46
CA GLU A 1210 -32.05 -14.76 5.59
C GLU A 1210 -31.89 -14.26 4.14
N LYS A 1211 -31.08 -13.22 3.89
CA LYS A 1211 -30.88 -12.68 2.54
C LYS A 1211 -29.93 -13.56 1.70
N SER A 1212 -29.06 -14.31 2.36
CA SER A 1212 -28.01 -15.10 1.68
C SER A 1212 -28.03 -16.58 1.99
N ASP A 1213 -29.02 -17.06 2.75
CA ASP A 1213 -29.15 -18.46 3.14
C ASP A 1213 -27.85 -19.04 3.72
N THR A 1214 -27.15 -18.23 4.53
CA THR A 1214 -25.82 -18.55 5.07
C THR A 1214 -25.82 -18.44 6.58
N LEU A 1215 -25.32 -19.49 7.24
CA LEU A 1215 -25.10 -19.60 8.67
C LEU A 1215 -23.61 -19.48 8.99
N ALA A 1216 -23.22 -18.41 9.67
CA ALA A 1216 -21.92 -18.30 10.32
C ALA A 1216 -22.02 -18.91 11.73
N ALA A 1217 -21.11 -19.80 12.10
CA ALA A 1217 -21.19 -20.57 13.33
C ALA A 1217 -19.86 -20.62 14.09
N MET A 1218 -19.95 -20.66 15.42
CA MET A 1218 -18.84 -20.93 16.32
C MET A 1218 -19.28 -21.92 17.40
N TRP A 1219 -18.44 -22.92 17.71
CA TRP A 1219 -18.76 -23.97 18.70
C TRP A 1219 -17.52 -24.51 19.41
N TRP A 1220 -17.72 -25.04 20.60
CA TRP A 1220 -16.69 -25.58 21.50
C TRP A 1220 -17.26 -26.66 22.41
N ARG A 1221 -16.41 -27.34 23.19
CA ARG A 1221 -16.84 -28.29 24.22
C ARG A 1221 -16.98 -27.57 25.56
N ASN A 1222 -18.06 -27.82 26.31
CA ASN A 1222 -18.33 -27.14 27.60
C ASN A 1222 -17.17 -27.21 28.60
N LYS A 1223 -16.40 -28.30 28.60
CA LYS A 1223 -15.27 -28.49 29.52
C LYS A 1223 -14.01 -27.68 29.15
N ASP A 1224 -13.95 -27.14 27.94
CA ASP A 1224 -12.76 -26.48 27.39
C ASP A 1224 -12.69 -25.00 27.81
N LEU A 1225 -13.81 -24.39 28.21
CA LEU A 1225 -13.90 -22.98 28.64
C LEU A 1225 -14.49 -22.87 30.06
N SER A 1226 -14.10 -21.84 30.81
CA SER A 1226 -14.71 -21.55 32.13
C SER A 1226 -16.04 -20.81 32.00
N ALA A 1227 -16.17 -19.96 30.99
CA ALA A 1227 -17.39 -19.26 30.63
C ALA A 1227 -17.33 -18.78 29.18
N ALA A 1228 -18.49 -18.53 28.57
CA ALA A 1228 -18.59 -17.90 27.26
C ALA A 1228 -19.80 -16.95 27.25
N SER A 1229 -19.68 -15.83 26.55
CA SER A 1229 -20.77 -14.87 26.39
C SER A 1229 -20.77 -14.24 25.00
N VAL A 1230 -21.92 -13.77 24.54
CA VAL A 1230 -22.05 -12.95 23.33
C VAL A 1230 -22.62 -11.60 23.69
N ALA A 1231 -22.05 -10.55 23.11
CA ALA A 1231 -22.62 -9.21 23.04
C ALA A 1231 -22.97 -8.87 21.59
N MET A 1232 -24.24 -8.51 21.37
CA MET A 1232 -24.73 -8.12 20.07
C MET A 1232 -24.38 -6.66 19.78
N LYS A 1233 -23.59 -6.40 18.74
CA LYS A 1233 -23.10 -5.07 18.33
C LYS A 1233 -23.56 -4.74 16.91
N ARG A 1234 -23.43 -3.48 16.48
CA ARG A 1234 -23.84 -3.06 15.14
C ARG A 1234 -23.14 -3.90 14.07
N GLY A 1235 -23.89 -4.69 13.32
CA GLY A 1235 -23.40 -5.54 12.23
C GLY A 1235 -22.72 -6.86 12.65
N ALA A 1236 -22.56 -7.14 13.96
CA ALA A 1236 -21.79 -8.29 14.44
C ALA A 1236 -22.26 -8.86 15.78
N ALA A 1237 -22.09 -10.16 15.99
CA ALA A 1237 -22.17 -10.81 17.29
C ALA A 1237 -20.75 -11.01 17.82
N ASN A 1238 -20.36 -10.27 18.86
CA ASN A 1238 -19.04 -10.40 19.48
C ASN A 1238 -19.10 -11.42 20.60
N VAL A 1239 -18.30 -12.46 20.48
CA VAL A 1239 -18.28 -13.58 21.41
C VAL A 1239 -16.98 -13.54 22.21
N THR A 1240 -17.12 -13.54 23.53
CA THR A 1240 -16.02 -13.57 24.49
C THR A 1240 -15.94 -14.96 25.10
N LEU A 1241 -14.78 -15.59 24.98
CA LEU A 1241 -14.49 -16.93 25.50
C LEU A 1241 -13.47 -16.81 26.63
N HIS A 1242 -13.81 -17.30 27.82
CA HIS A 1242 -12.91 -17.28 28.98
C HIS A 1242 -12.11 -18.59 29.04
N VAL A 1243 -10.81 -18.50 28.77
CA VAL A 1243 -9.89 -19.64 28.72
C VAL A 1243 -9.14 -19.75 30.05
N SER A 1244 -9.19 -20.92 30.68
CA SER A 1244 -8.53 -21.18 31.97
C SER A 1244 -7.03 -21.47 31.81
N PRO A 1245 -6.17 -21.12 32.80
CA PRO A 1245 -4.75 -21.42 32.77
C PRO A 1245 -4.47 -22.93 32.62
N GLY A 1246 -3.46 -23.26 31.82
CA GLY A 1246 -2.90 -24.63 31.71
C GLY A 1246 -3.79 -25.66 31.01
N ARG A 1247 -5.00 -25.30 30.55
CA ARG A 1247 -5.89 -26.16 29.75
C ARG A 1247 -6.05 -25.61 28.35
N GLY A 1248 -5.84 -26.46 27.34
CA GLY A 1248 -6.09 -26.10 25.94
C GLY A 1248 -7.59 -26.03 25.64
N ALA A 1249 -8.05 -24.89 25.11
CA ALA A 1249 -9.44 -24.72 24.69
C ALA A 1249 -9.59 -24.89 23.18
N HIS A 1250 -10.41 -25.84 22.72
CA HIS A 1250 -10.66 -26.06 21.30
C HIS A 1250 -11.95 -25.38 20.85
N VAL A 1251 -11.81 -24.44 19.92
CA VAL A 1251 -12.93 -23.66 19.37
C VAL A 1251 -12.92 -23.81 17.85
N SER A 1252 -14.09 -24.04 17.26
CA SER A 1252 -14.23 -24.19 15.82
C SER A 1252 -15.13 -23.09 15.25
N PHE A 1253 -14.82 -22.69 14.03
CA PHE A 1253 -15.51 -21.64 13.26
C PHE A 1253 -15.92 -22.21 11.92
N GLY A 1254 -17.11 -21.87 11.41
CA GLY A 1254 -17.60 -22.40 10.14
C GLY A 1254 -18.65 -21.54 9.45
N SER A 1255 -18.79 -21.76 8.14
CA SER A 1255 -19.86 -21.21 7.30
C SER A 1255 -20.66 -22.32 6.64
N PHE A 1256 -21.98 -22.31 6.74
CA PHE A 1256 -22.82 -23.36 6.18
C PHE A 1256 -24.01 -22.78 5.40
N PRO A 1257 -24.44 -23.40 4.29
CA PRO A 1257 -25.73 -23.07 3.69
C PRO A 1257 -26.87 -23.54 4.60
N ALA A 1258 -27.97 -22.78 4.63
CA ALA A 1258 -29.22 -23.19 5.26
C ALA A 1258 -30.39 -22.47 4.58
N ALA A 1259 -31.42 -23.19 4.15
CA ALA A 1259 -32.58 -22.61 3.48
C ALA A 1259 -33.58 -21.95 4.45
N SER A 1260 -33.39 -22.15 5.76
CA SER A 1260 -34.22 -21.51 6.78
C SER A 1260 -33.50 -21.43 8.13
N ALA A 1261 -33.98 -20.56 9.03
CA ALA A 1261 -33.49 -20.48 10.40
C ALA A 1261 -33.68 -21.81 11.18
N ALA A 1262 -34.71 -22.60 10.85
CA ALA A 1262 -34.95 -23.91 11.45
C ALA A 1262 -33.89 -24.94 11.03
N GLU A 1263 -33.55 -24.99 9.73
CA GLU A 1263 -32.48 -25.84 9.21
C GLU A 1263 -31.11 -25.43 9.78
N ALA A 1264 -30.84 -24.11 9.84
CA ALA A 1264 -29.63 -23.57 10.46
C ALA A 1264 -29.50 -24.01 11.93
N ARG A 1265 -30.60 -24.01 12.69
CA ARG A 1265 -30.62 -24.50 14.08
C ARG A 1265 -30.33 -25.98 14.19
N GLN A 1266 -30.96 -26.81 13.35
CA GLN A 1266 -30.70 -28.25 13.32
C GLN A 1266 -29.23 -28.54 12.98
N ARG A 1267 -28.65 -27.76 12.07
CA ARG A 1267 -27.24 -27.85 11.71
C ARG A 1267 -26.33 -27.55 12.90
N LEU A 1268 -26.56 -26.46 13.64
CA LEU A 1268 -25.78 -26.12 14.85
C LEU A 1268 -25.82 -27.23 15.90
N GLN A 1269 -27.00 -27.79 16.17
CA GLN A 1269 -27.16 -28.89 17.14
C GLN A 1269 -26.37 -30.14 16.73
N SER A 1270 -26.22 -30.40 15.43
CA SER A 1270 -25.42 -31.52 14.94
C SER A 1270 -23.90 -31.32 15.09
N LEU A 1271 -23.42 -30.08 15.22
CA LEU A 1271 -21.99 -29.75 15.31
C LEU A 1271 -21.43 -29.97 16.72
N THR A 1272 -22.24 -29.89 17.76
CA THR A 1272 -21.81 -30.08 19.17
C THR A 1272 -21.97 -31.49 19.70
N GLY A 1273 -22.67 -32.37 18.95
CA GLY A 1273 -22.79 -33.80 19.28
C GLY A 1273 -21.65 -34.68 18.76
N ARG A 1274 -20.64 -34.12 18.08
CA ARG A 1274 -19.53 -34.85 17.44
C ARG A 1274 -18.17 -34.52 18.02
#